data_AF-A0A661YFV6-F1
#
_entry.id   AF-A0A661YFV6-F1
#
_cell.length_a   1.000
_cell.length_b   1.000
_cell.length_c   1.000
_cell.angle_alpha   90.00
_cell.angle_beta   90.00
_cell.angle_gamma   90.00
#
_symmetry.space_group_name_H-M   'P 1'
#
loop_
_entity.id
_entity.type
_entity.pdbx_description
1 polymer ?
#
loop_
_entity_poly.entity_id
_entity_poly.type
_entity_poly.pdbx_seq_one_letter_code
_entity_poly.pdbx_strand_id
1 'polypeptide(L)'
;MQRFKASLFLFLALFVTIAAQAVPYEFSEEINWGGIQKFTTEEGVAVSRLTFDGAYYPYLEVLPTFVKDYRIHTSSAEVSCDIRNAVYVPLSEAEQLLVNSHDIEKSTEIIPQCHIMVARKQPYVQLRLVPVRWNEELSVFEKLVSFDVIIFVDDLPEVEVNGPEERFNSVLAEGSWFKVRIDKSGIFKITYQELQEMGFNVSANPHKIAVFGNGGGILPEVNNAFRHDDLVQNPIVVVGENDGSFDPNDYILFYGEGPVTWKYNGITKTFNFQTNYYDDYSYYFITVLQENAKRIEVTEPPAGNYDFLVDDFVDYAFHELDERNLFNTGRLWFGEVYDSDVSKEFVFSFPNIISETGSGYMNCSFASRAFSSNSFDLYVNNQLEETLTMGVVSSSDRYQLGKLRSTSFSFTPGSDQLIVKTVYRRNSNNSIGYLDYIELNVKRRLLMSGSQMMFRKPVSGHNTEIARYRMSNANADLIIWDITDPVNAKRIQTQFSSGKMEFNAVADTITQYIAFYDGAGLYQVGFVEEVENQNLHALKNIEFLIIAHKDFIEEANRLAEFHRSTDQMTTFVTVPEKIYNEFSSGSQDITALRDFVKMLYDHSDPGREIKYLLLFGDASFDYKDILTDNTNFVPCWESIESMNIVNSIASDDYFGYLDSGEGGNGSGRVDIGIGRFVVSSTEQATLAVDKAIHYATNTEDVMQPWRNMITFVADDGDNNMHLRHAEQLSSYIYENYPVYNIDKIYLDAYKQIATPGGQVSPDMNKAMNDRIDKGTLIFNYSGHGGEAGLGHEKFMQIADINSWTNYNELSLFITATCEFTRYDDPTRVSAGEFVFLNENGGGIALLSTTRATFASSNLALNMAIYKNNIFQKINGNYPCFGDVIMNSKVLGGNNDSKFILIGDPALKLAYTKHTAVTVKINEHIVEEDVYDTLQALSKVTVEGIVTDQYGNKLTDFNGLVFPTVYDKFAEIITYGDESSPTTFLIRKNVLFNGKAAINNGEFMFEFIMPKDISYKYGIGRISYYLRNDSTDGNGYYENIIIGGFDDEAEEDNQGPDIVLYMNDTTFVSGDITDRNPDLLAFLYDESGINTTGNGIGHDILAIIDEDQNMSYNLNDYYEADINSFQQGVLNYPFSNLDDGPHVLSLRVWDIYNNSSTAYLEFVVMSENDLVIENLINYPNPFITQTSFVFDHNQSGQDLDVKIQIFAMDGRLIKTIETRINPEGYKSPPIKWNGLNDNGARIAKGFYIYRVTVRKEDGATAQDVSKLVFLR
;
A
#
# COMPACT_ATOMS: atom_id res chain seq x y z
N MET A 1 20.18 51.51 -55.69
CA MET A 1 19.19 51.40 -54.58
C MET A 1 18.84 49.95 -54.20
N GLN A 2 19.11 48.93 -55.04
CA GLN A 2 18.95 47.50 -54.68
C GLN A 2 20.16 46.86 -53.97
N ARG A 3 21.38 47.42 -54.12
CA ARG A 3 22.58 46.92 -53.41
C ARG A 3 22.70 47.39 -51.95
N PHE A 4 21.93 48.38 -51.53
CA PHE A 4 21.91 48.85 -50.13
C PHE A 4 20.93 48.07 -49.24
N LYS A 5 19.96 47.36 -49.83
CA LYS A 5 19.02 46.49 -49.09
C LYS A 5 19.59 45.10 -48.81
N ALA A 6 20.46 44.57 -49.68
CA ALA A 6 21.13 43.28 -49.44
C ALA A 6 22.18 43.36 -48.32
N SER A 7 22.90 44.48 -48.21
CA SER A 7 23.87 44.68 -47.12
C SER A 7 23.23 45.00 -45.78
N LEU A 8 22.03 45.60 -45.74
CA LEU A 8 21.29 45.82 -44.49
C LEU A 8 20.65 44.52 -43.98
N PHE A 9 20.26 43.60 -44.87
CA PHE A 9 19.76 42.28 -44.50
C PHE A 9 20.88 41.34 -44.02
N LEU A 10 22.10 41.44 -44.59
CA LEU A 10 23.26 40.73 -44.07
C LEU A 10 23.79 41.30 -42.75
N PHE A 11 23.66 42.62 -42.51
CA PHE A 11 24.05 43.23 -41.23
C PHE A 11 23.00 43.02 -40.12
N LEU A 12 21.71 42.85 -40.45
CA LEU A 12 20.69 42.42 -39.47
C LEU A 12 20.72 40.90 -39.22
N ALA A 13 21.05 40.08 -40.23
CA ALA A 13 21.21 38.64 -40.05
C ALA A 13 22.47 38.26 -39.26
N LEU A 14 23.47 39.15 -39.16
CA LEU A 14 24.64 38.97 -38.29
C LEU A 14 24.42 39.46 -36.84
N PHE A 15 23.25 40.03 -36.52
CA PHE A 15 22.88 40.45 -35.16
C PHE A 15 21.72 39.64 -34.57
N VAL A 16 21.27 38.59 -35.26
CA VAL A 16 20.40 37.54 -34.71
C VAL A 16 21.12 36.19 -34.80
N THR A 17 22.41 36.17 -34.48
CA THR A 17 22.92 35.06 -33.67
C THR A 17 22.52 35.44 -32.25
N ILE A 18 21.34 34.97 -31.81
CA ILE A 18 21.12 34.81 -30.37
C ILE A 18 22.25 33.88 -29.96
N ALA A 19 23.28 34.44 -29.33
CA ALA A 19 24.15 33.62 -28.52
C ALA A 19 23.20 32.97 -27.52
N ALA A 20 22.96 31.66 -27.66
CA ALA A 20 22.49 30.85 -26.56
C ALA A 20 23.48 31.14 -25.44
N GLN A 21 23.12 32.04 -24.53
CA GLN A 21 23.92 32.31 -23.36
C GLN A 21 23.55 31.21 -22.40
N ALA A 22 24.44 30.24 -22.23
CA ALA A 22 24.35 29.29 -21.13
C ALA A 22 24.03 30.07 -19.86
N VAL A 23 22.90 29.77 -19.20
CA VAL A 23 22.57 30.38 -17.91
C VAL A 23 23.29 29.59 -16.83
N PRO A 24 24.32 30.16 -16.16
CA PRO A 24 25.01 29.45 -15.09
C PRO A 24 24.20 29.59 -13.80
N TYR A 25 23.91 28.45 -13.15
CA TYR A 25 23.44 28.39 -11.78
C TYR A 25 24.61 28.00 -10.88
N GLU A 26 24.77 28.68 -9.75
CA GLU A 26 25.86 28.43 -8.80
C GLU A 26 25.30 28.14 -7.41
N PHE A 27 25.74 27.05 -6.81
CA PHE A 27 25.32 26.58 -5.48
C PHE A 27 26.53 26.13 -4.68
N SER A 28 26.54 26.35 -3.37
CA SER A 28 27.62 25.89 -2.48
C SER A 28 27.16 24.69 -1.67
N GLU A 29 27.99 23.65 -1.63
CA GLU A 29 27.71 22.37 -0.99
C GLU A 29 28.82 21.96 0.00
N GLU A 30 28.42 21.24 1.06
CA GLU A 30 29.30 20.65 2.06
C GLU A 30 28.95 19.17 2.26
N ILE A 31 29.97 18.32 2.42
CA ILE A 31 29.83 16.88 2.63
C ILE A 31 30.33 16.51 4.03
N ASN A 32 29.41 16.11 4.88
CA ASN A 32 29.68 15.68 6.25
C ASN A 32 29.99 14.19 6.31
N TRP A 33 31.28 13.83 6.28
CA TRP A 33 31.72 12.43 6.27
C TRP A 33 31.57 11.70 7.61
N GLY A 34 30.99 10.50 7.57
CA GLY A 34 30.79 9.60 8.71
C GLY A 34 31.82 8.47 8.84
N GLY A 35 32.83 8.39 7.97
CA GLY A 35 33.91 7.38 8.05
C GLY A 35 33.58 6.05 7.37
N ILE A 36 34.03 4.92 7.95
CA ILE A 36 33.77 3.57 7.41
C ILE A 36 32.55 2.95 8.07
N GLN A 37 31.51 2.69 7.28
CA GLN A 37 30.38 1.86 7.65
C GLN A 37 30.70 0.39 7.39
N LYS A 38 30.38 -0.49 8.34
CA LYS A 38 30.52 -1.95 8.19
C LYS A 38 29.17 -2.61 8.42
N PHE A 39 28.84 -3.58 7.58
CA PHE A 39 27.64 -4.39 7.69
C PHE A 39 27.80 -5.75 7.02
N THR A 40 26.90 -6.68 7.29
CA THR A 40 26.84 -7.97 6.59
C THR A 40 25.58 -8.00 5.73
N THR A 41 25.67 -8.53 4.53
CA THR A 41 24.51 -8.75 3.66
C THR A 41 23.77 -10.01 4.11
N GLU A 42 22.50 -10.16 3.72
CA GLU A 42 21.71 -11.37 3.96
C GLU A 42 22.39 -12.67 3.47
N GLU A 43 23.28 -12.60 2.47
CA GLU A 43 24.07 -13.75 1.98
C GLU A 43 25.30 -14.09 2.88
N GLY A 44 25.45 -13.42 4.02
CA GLY A 44 26.58 -13.58 4.94
C GLY A 44 27.87 -12.89 4.49
N VAL A 45 27.82 -12.02 3.47
CA VAL A 45 28.99 -11.30 2.96
C VAL A 45 29.23 -10.05 3.82
N ALA A 46 30.39 -9.97 4.48
CA ALA A 46 30.79 -8.78 5.21
C ALA A 46 31.23 -7.67 4.23
N VAL A 47 30.55 -6.53 4.26
CA VAL A 47 30.80 -5.36 3.42
C VAL A 47 31.28 -4.20 4.28
N SER A 48 32.25 -3.44 3.77
CA SER A 48 32.74 -2.21 4.37
C SER A 48 32.73 -1.12 3.30
N ARG A 49 32.23 0.07 3.63
CA ARG A 49 32.12 1.20 2.69
C ARG A 49 32.33 2.54 3.38
N LEU A 50 32.73 3.56 2.62
CA LEU A 50 32.80 4.94 3.11
C LEU A 50 31.41 5.56 3.18
N THR A 51 31.16 6.51 4.08
CA THR A 51 29.84 7.14 4.24
C THR A 51 29.88 8.62 4.63
N PHE A 52 28.80 9.34 4.33
CA PHE A 52 28.55 10.74 4.68
C PHE A 52 27.02 11.00 4.79
N ASP A 53 26.62 12.13 5.36
CA ASP A 53 25.21 12.50 5.50
C ASP A 53 24.49 12.61 4.16
N GLY A 54 23.45 11.79 3.95
CA GLY A 54 22.71 11.74 2.68
C GLY A 54 23.44 10.96 1.56
N ALA A 55 24.46 10.18 1.90
CA ALA A 55 25.14 9.30 0.94
C ALA A 55 24.18 8.30 0.28
N TYR A 56 24.18 8.29 -1.05
CA TYR A 56 23.47 7.32 -1.88
C TYR A 56 24.39 6.17 -2.29
N TYR A 57 23.88 4.94 -2.30
CA TYR A 57 24.60 3.75 -2.76
C TYR A 57 23.69 2.96 -3.71
N PRO A 58 24.05 2.85 -5.01
CA PRO A 58 23.28 2.05 -5.96
C PRO A 58 23.21 0.56 -5.59
N TYR A 59 24.24 0.03 -4.93
CA TYR A 59 24.32 -1.37 -4.48
C TYR A 59 25.31 -1.51 -3.30
N LEU A 60 26.07 -2.61 -3.23
CA LEU A 60 27.16 -2.87 -2.28
C LEU A 60 28.45 -2.11 -2.61
N GLU A 61 28.34 -0.90 -3.18
CA GLU A 61 29.49 -0.10 -3.54
C GLU A 61 30.24 0.41 -2.30
N VAL A 62 31.57 0.44 -2.42
CA VAL A 62 32.46 0.93 -1.34
C VAL A 62 32.47 2.44 -1.26
N LEU A 63 32.24 3.12 -2.37
CA LEU A 63 32.21 4.58 -2.43
C LEU A 63 30.77 5.10 -2.41
N PRO A 64 30.47 6.12 -1.60
CA PRO A 64 29.17 6.78 -1.63
C PRO A 64 29.05 7.70 -2.84
N THR A 65 27.81 7.95 -3.27
CA THR A 65 27.46 8.94 -4.29
C THR A 65 26.71 10.10 -3.66
N PHE A 66 27.08 11.34 -4.02
CA PHE A 66 26.32 12.55 -3.68
C PHE A 66 25.24 12.76 -4.75
N VAL A 67 23.98 12.91 -4.33
CA VAL A 67 22.84 13.15 -5.22
C VAL A 67 22.07 14.38 -4.73
N LYS A 68 21.82 15.36 -5.61
CA LYS A 68 21.02 16.54 -5.29
C LYS A 68 20.34 17.13 -6.51
N ASP A 69 19.10 17.58 -6.33
CA ASP A 69 18.31 18.21 -7.40
C ASP A 69 18.36 19.74 -7.27
N TYR A 70 18.60 20.44 -8.38
CA TYR A 70 18.63 21.90 -8.46
C TYR A 70 17.59 22.39 -9.45
N ARG A 71 16.71 23.30 -9.03
CA ARG A 71 15.68 23.86 -9.92
C ARG A 71 16.32 24.72 -11.00
N ILE A 72 15.91 24.51 -12.23
CA ILE A 72 16.29 25.33 -13.40
C ILE A 72 15.04 25.95 -14.04
N HIS A 73 15.21 26.70 -15.12
CA HIS A 73 14.12 27.47 -15.73
C HIS A 73 13.41 26.75 -16.89
N THR A 74 13.99 25.68 -17.45
CA THR A 74 13.43 24.93 -18.59
C THR A 74 13.79 23.45 -18.51
N SER A 75 12.93 22.57 -19.03
CA SER A 75 13.26 21.15 -19.26
C SER A 75 13.81 20.87 -20.65
N SER A 76 13.74 21.85 -21.57
CA SER A 76 14.24 21.74 -22.94
C SER A 76 15.61 22.40 -23.06
N ALA A 77 16.64 21.73 -22.54
CA ALA A 77 18.02 22.22 -22.59
C ALA A 77 19.03 21.07 -22.62
N GLU A 78 20.24 21.36 -23.10
CA GLU A 78 21.41 20.57 -22.75
C GLU A 78 21.98 21.09 -21.42
N VAL A 79 22.37 20.18 -20.53
CA VAL A 79 22.95 20.53 -19.23
C VAL A 79 24.34 19.96 -19.08
N SER A 80 25.23 20.74 -18.50
CA SER A 80 26.52 20.27 -18.02
C SER A 80 26.80 20.86 -16.65
N CYS A 81 27.53 20.10 -15.84
CA CYS A 81 27.84 20.49 -14.47
C CYS A 81 29.35 20.48 -14.25
N ASP A 82 29.82 21.44 -13.47
CA ASP A 82 31.22 21.61 -13.09
C ASP A 82 31.29 21.79 -11.58
N ILE A 83 32.40 21.38 -10.95
CA ILE A 83 32.66 21.63 -9.54
C ILE A 83 33.84 22.60 -9.40
N ARG A 84 33.65 23.66 -8.61
CA ARG A 84 34.67 24.68 -8.35
C ARG A 84 34.93 24.83 -6.86
N ASN A 85 36.04 25.50 -6.53
CA ASN A 85 36.46 25.76 -5.15
C ASN A 85 36.46 24.50 -4.25
N ALA A 86 36.71 23.33 -4.86
CA ALA A 86 36.62 22.05 -4.21
C ALA A 86 37.73 21.89 -3.15
N VAL A 87 37.32 21.61 -1.92
CA VAL A 87 38.21 21.35 -0.79
C VAL A 87 38.28 19.85 -0.52
N TYR A 88 39.50 19.32 -0.51
CA TYR A 88 39.76 17.90 -0.33
C TYR A 88 40.54 17.63 0.96
N VAL A 89 40.28 16.47 1.56
CA VAL A 89 41.03 15.96 2.71
C VAL A 89 41.46 14.53 2.41
N PRO A 90 42.72 14.12 2.69
CA PRO A 90 43.15 12.73 2.55
C PRO A 90 42.27 11.77 3.32
N LEU A 91 41.92 10.63 2.73
CA LEU A 91 41.29 9.56 3.51
C LEU A 91 42.26 9.09 4.61
N SER A 92 41.71 8.78 5.78
CA SER A 92 42.44 8.17 6.89
C SER A 92 43.05 6.82 6.50
N GLU A 93 44.05 6.34 7.25
CA GLU A 93 44.76 5.09 6.93
C GLU A 93 43.81 3.88 6.76
N ALA A 94 42.79 3.77 7.61
CA ALA A 94 41.78 2.71 7.51
C ALA A 94 40.91 2.85 6.25
N GLU A 95 40.50 4.07 5.90
CA GLU A 95 39.71 4.35 4.69
C GLU A 95 40.54 4.09 3.41
N GLN A 96 41.84 4.43 3.41
CA GLN A 96 42.74 4.10 2.30
C GLN A 96 42.83 2.60 2.07
N LEU A 97 42.99 1.81 3.14
CA LEU A 97 43.08 0.36 3.06
C LEU A 97 41.80 -0.24 2.44
N LEU A 98 40.64 0.29 2.82
CA LEU A 98 39.36 -0.15 2.31
C LEU A 98 39.18 0.13 0.82
N VAL A 99 39.48 1.36 0.38
CA VAL A 99 39.33 1.74 -1.04
C VAL A 99 40.30 0.95 -1.92
N ASN A 100 41.54 0.75 -1.45
CA ASN A 100 42.53 -0.04 -2.19
C ASN A 100 42.21 -1.54 -2.27
N SER A 101 41.35 -2.08 -1.39
CA SER A 101 40.99 -3.51 -1.43
C SER A 101 39.88 -3.86 -2.44
N HIS A 102 39.35 -2.87 -3.16
CA HIS A 102 38.20 -3.04 -4.06
C HIS A 102 38.49 -2.60 -5.51
N ASP A 103 39.78 -2.58 -5.90
CA ASP A 103 40.25 -2.24 -7.26
C ASP A 103 39.62 -0.95 -7.82
N ILE A 104 39.38 0.03 -6.95
CA ILE A 104 38.79 1.31 -7.30
C ILE A 104 39.69 2.06 -8.29
N GLU A 105 39.10 2.55 -9.38
CA GLU A 105 39.79 3.32 -10.39
C GLU A 105 40.42 4.59 -9.79
N LYS A 106 41.70 4.83 -10.09
CA LYS A 106 42.47 5.97 -9.60
C LYS A 106 42.22 7.22 -10.44
N SER A 107 40.96 7.67 -10.48
CA SER A 107 40.60 8.93 -11.16
C SER A 107 41.16 10.13 -10.39
N THR A 108 41.87 11.03 -11.06
CA THR A 108 42.41 12.27 -10.48
C THR A 108 41.39 13.39 -10.37
N GLU A 109 40.24 13.23 -11.03
CA GLU A 109 39.15 14.20 -11.08
C GLU A 109 37.83 13.58 -10.62
N ILE A 110 36.98 14.40 -10.01
CA ILE A 110 35.59 14.04 -9.74
C ILE A 110 34.77 14.53 -10.93
N ILE A 111 34.10 13.61 -11.60
CA ILE A 111 33.28 13.91 -12.79
C ILE A 111 31.82 14.02 -12.33
N PRO A 112 31.24 15.23 -12.23
CA PRO A 112 29.81 15.38 -11.98
C PRO A 112 29.01 14.90 -13.18
N GLN A 113 28.03 14.04 -12.93
CA GLN A 113 27.00 13.65 -13.88
C GLN A 113 25.77 14.49 -13.60
N CYS A 114 25.15 15.05 -14.64
CA CYS A 114 23.86 15.68 -14.45
C CYS A 114 22.92 15.47 -15.62
N HIS A 115 21.63 15.38 -15.30
CA HIS A 115 20.56 15.20 -16.25
C HIS A 115 19.36 16.03 -15.82
N ILE A 116 18.58 16.49 -16.80
CA ILE A 116 17.32 17.16 -16.55
C ILE A 116 16.29 16.12 -16.10
N MET A 117 15.49 16.49 -15.12
CA MET A 117 14.24 15.83 -14.77
C MET A 117 13.14 16.86 -14.59
N VAL A 118 11.88 16.44 -14.66
CA VAL A 118 10.74 17.27 -14.33
C VAL A 118 10.06 16.64 -13.11
N ALA A 119 9.62 17.49 -12.20
CA ALA A 119 8.82 17.07 -11.07
C ALA A 119 7.73 18.12 -10.86
N ARG A 120 6.47 17.72 -10.86
CA ARG A 120 5.32 18.60 -10.63
C ARG A 120 5.30 19.80 -11.60
N LYS A 121 5.57 19.56 -12.90
CA LYS A 121 5.71 20.58 -13.96
C LYS A 121 6.90 21.52 -13.76
N GLN A 122 7.80 21.24 -12.81
CA GLN A 122 8.98 22.07 -12.54
C GLN A 122 10.24 21.35 -13.01
N PRO A 123 11.09 22.02 -13.82
CA PRO A 123 12.33 21.41 -14.29
C PRO A 123 13.44 21.52 -13.23
N TYR A 124 14.17 20.42 -13.08
CA TYR A 124 15.32 20.28 -12.20
C TYR A 124 16.50 19.67 -12.96
N VAL A 125 17.70 19.91 -12.45
CA VAL A 125 18.91 19.16 -12.80
C VAL A 125 19.29 18.32 -11.60
N GLN A 126 19.31 17.00 -11.77
CA GLN A 126 19.86 16.12 -10.76
C GLN A 126 21.37 15.98 -10.99
N LEU A 127 22.13 16.39 -9.99
CA LEU A 127 23.57 16.17 -9.91
C LEU A 127 23.87 14.85 -9.21
N ARG A 128 24.74 14.03 -9.81
CA ARG A 128 25.33 12.83 -9.20
C ARG A 128 26.85 12.89 -9.30
N LEU A 129 27.55 12.63 -8.20
CA LEU A 129 29.01 12.49 -8.23
C LEU A 129 29.53 11.56 -7.15
N VAL A 130 30.66 10.89 -7.41
CA VAL A 130 31.39 10.13 -6.39
C VAL A 130 32.42 11.07 -5.75
N PRO A 131 32.30 11.43 -4.46
CA PRO A 131 33.09 12.49 -3.85
C PRO A 131 34.49 12.02 -3.38
N VAL A 132 35.14 11.14 -4.14
CA VAL A 132 36.47 10.58 -3.85
C VAL A 132 37.34 10.64 -5.10
N ARG A 133 38.60 11.05 -4.96
CA ARG A 133 39.59 11.08 -6.06
C ARG A 133 40.94 10.55 -5.63
N TRP A 134 41.80 10.23 -6.59
CA TRP A 134 43.21 9.91 -6.39
C TRP A 134 44.08 11.17 -6.47
N ASN A 135 44.88 11.44 -5.43
CA ASN A 135 45.91 12.47 -5.46
C ASN A 135 47.26 11.85 -5.87
N GLU A 136 47.76 12.19 -7.06
CA GLU A 136 49.02 11.66 -7.58
C GLU A 136 50.24 12.09 -6.77
N GLU A 137 50.28 13.33 -6.29
CA GLU A 137 51.43 13.88 -5.55
C GLU A 137 51.60 13.20 -4.18
N LEU A 138 50.49 12.98 -3.49
CA LEU A 138 50.48 12.31 -2.19
C LEU A 138 50.40 10.79 -2.31
N SER A 139 50.06 10.26 -3.49
CA SER A 139 49.83 8.83 -3.75
C SER A 139 48.81 8.21 -2.80
N VAL A 140 47.72 8.95 -2.54
CA VAL A 140 46.62 8.55 -1.65
C VAL A 140 45.28 8.99 -2.22
N PHE A 141 44.18 8.35 -1.81
CA PHE A 141 42.84 8.85 -2.11
C PHE A 141 42.47 10.03 -1.19
N GLU A 142 41.73 11.00 -1.73
CA GLU A 142 41.17 12.14 -0.99
C GLU A 142 39.65 12.15 -1.12
N LYS A 143 38.97 12.60 -0.06
CA LYS A 143 37.53 12.86 -0.05
C LYS A 143 37.22 14.35 -0.19
N LEU A 144 36.16 14.65 -0.93
CA LEU A 144 35.64 16.00 -1.12
C LEU A 144 34.84 16.44 0.11
N VAL A 145 35.12 17.62 0.66
CA VAL A 145 34.49 18.14 1.88
C VAL A 145 33.57 19.32 1.60
N SER A 146 33.94 20.19 0.67
CA SER A 146 33.07 21.28 0.20
C SER A 146 33.41 21.67 -1.23
N PHE A 147 32.44 22.22 -1.94
CA PHE A 147 32.56 22.60 -3.35
C PHE A 147 31.43 23.53 -3.76
N ASP A 148 31.66 24.29 -4.83
CA ASP A 148 30.61 25.00 -5.54
C ASP A 148 30.21 24.20 -6.78
N VAL A 149 28.92 23.98 -6.97
CA VAL A 149 28.35 23.38 -8.19
C VAL A 149 27.99 24.50 -9.15
N ILE A 150 28.48 24.39 -10.38
CA ILE A 150 28.06 25.25 -11.49
C ILE A 150 27.32 24.42 -12.52
N ILE A 151 26.05 24.78 -12.76
CA ILE A 151 25.19 24.13 -13.75
C ILE A 151 25.06 25.07 -14.93
N PHE A 152 25.51 24.64 -16.10
CA PHE A 152 25.31 25.34 -17.36
C PHE A 152 24.08 24.77 -18.04
N VAL A 153 23.11 25.63 -18.31
CA VAL A 153 21.88 25.29 -19.03
C VAL A 153 21.90 25.98 -20.38
N ASP A 154 22.00 25.18 -21.44
CA ASP A 154 21.96 25.61 -22.83
C ASP A 154 20.60 25.28 -23.44
N ASP A 155 19.72 26.28 -23.50
CA ASP A 155 18.36 26.13 -24.00
C ASP A 155 18.33 25.55 -25.41
N LEU A 156 17.52 24.49 -25.57
CA LEU A 156 17.15 23.95 -26.86
C LEU A 156 15.83 24.59 -27.31
N PRO A 157 15.59 24.70 -28.62
CA PRO A 157 14.26 25.03 -29.11
C PRO A 157 13.29 23.98 -28.55
N GLU A 158 12.22 24.41 -27.90
CA GLU A 158 11.15 23.51 -27.51
C GLU A 158 10.70 22.73 -28.75
N VAL A 159 10.89 21.42 -28.71
CA VAL A 159 10.33 20.54 -29.72
C VAL A 159 8.83 20.55 -29.45
N GLU A 160 8.04 21.14 -30.35
CA GLU A 160 6.61 20.87 -30.42
C GLU A 160 6.45 19.38 -30.69
N VAL A 161 6.41 18.58 -29.62
CA VAL A 161 5.86 17.24 -29.69
C VAL A 161 4.37 17.48 -29.87
N ASN A 162 3.88 17.24 -31.08
CA ASN A 162 2.44 17.15 -31.30
C ASN A 162 1.94 15.99 -30.44
N GLY A 163 1.52 16.30 -29.21
CA GLY A 163 0.73 15.40 -28.40
C GLY A 163 -0.57 15.04 -29.13
N PRO A 164 -1.31 14.05 -28.62
CA PRO A 164 -2.63 13.75 -29.15
C PRO A 164 -3.52 15.01 -29.18
N GLU A 165 -4.48 15.09 -30.11
CA GLU A 165 -5.48 16.16 -30.09
C GLU A 165 -6.23 16.12 -28.75
N GLU A 166 -6.01 17.11 -27.88
CA GLU A 166 -6.70 17.22 -26.58
C GLU A 166 -8.21 17.38 -26.77
N ARG A 167 -8.98 16.40 -26.30
CA ARG A 167 -10.44 16.44 -26.24
C ARG A 167 -10.87 16.91 -24.85
N PHE A 168 -11.77 17.89 -24.83
CA PHE A 168 -12.44 18.38 -23.61
C PHE A 168 -13.82 17.75 -23.39
N ASN A 169 -14.28 16.91 -24.32
CA ASN A 169 -15.52 16.14 -24.18
C ASN A 169 -15.35 14.78 -24.85
N SER A 170 -15.80 13.73 -24.17
CA SER A 170 -15.86 12.38 -24.75
C SER A 170 -16.93 12.29 -25.84
N VAL A 171 -16.69 11.48 -26.86
CA VAL A 171 -17.76 11.04 -27.77
C VAL A 171 -18.87 10.28 -27.05
N LEU A 172 -18.56 9.63 -25.92
CA LEU A 172 -19.53 8.91 -25.08
C LEU A 172 -20.42 9.84 -24.24
N ALA A 173 -20.24 11.16 -24.32
CA ALA A 173 -21.00 12.12 -23.51
C ALA A 173 -22.50 12.12 -23.82
N GLU A 174 -22.88 11.76 -25.04
CA GLU A 174 -24.26 11.65 -25.49
C GLU A 174 -24.44 10.54 -26.53
N GLY A 175 -25.66 10.01 -26.63
CA GLY A 175 -26.01 8.96 -27.60
C GLY A 175 -26.54 7.69 -26.94
N SER A 176 -26.60 6.62 -27.75
CA SER A 176 -26.93 5.26 -27.32
C SER A 176 -25.81 4.35 -27.81
N TRP A 177 -25.00 3.86 -26.87
CA TRP A 177 -23.73 3.20 -27.15
C TRP A 177 -23.80 1.72 -26.79
N PHE A 178 -23.39 0.85 -27.71
CA PHE A 178 -23.38 -0.60 -27.53
C PHE A 178 -21.95 -1.11 -27.66
N LYS A 179 -21.39 -1.65 -26.58
CA LYS A 179 -20.02 -2.19 -26.54
C LYS A 179 -20.01 -3.62 -27.06
N VAL A 180 -19.12 -3.88 -28.02
CA VAL A 180 -18.86 -5.19 -28.58
C VAL A 180 -17.37 -5.52 -28.48
N ARG A 181 -17.03 -6.81 -28.44
CA ARG A 181 -15.66 -7.31 -28.30
C ARG A 181 -15.25 -8.22 -29.45
N ILE A 182 -13.94 -8.26 -29.72
CA ILE A 182 -13.31 -9.14 -30.71
C ILE A 182 -12.02 -9.76 -30.14
N ASP A 183 -11.69 -10.97 -30.60
CA ASP A 183 -10.54 -11.78 -30.13
C ASP A 183 -9.40 -11.88 -31.15
N LYS A 184 -9.59 -11.38 -32.39
CA LYS A 184 -8.56 -11.40 -33.44
C LYS A 184 -8.75 -10.27 -34.45
N SER A 185 -7.68 -9.90 -35.16
CA SER A 185 -7.75 -8.90 -36.22
C SER A 185 -8.36 -9.47 -37.51
N GLY A 186 -9.23 -8.71 -38.19
CA GLY A 186 -9.83 -9.11 -39.46
C GLY A 186 -11.05 -8.30 -39.87
N ILE A 187 -11.77 -8.77 -40.88
CA ILE A 187 -13.06 -8.19 -41.28
C ILE A 187 -14.18 -8.84 -40.47
N PHE A 188 -14.97 -7.99 -39.81
CA PHE A 188 -16.11 -8.37 -39.00
C PHE A 188 -17.42 -7.99 -39.70
N LYS A 189 -18.42 -8.84 -39.54
CA LYS A 189 -19.78 -8.65 -40.03
C LYS A 189 -20.73 -8.56 -38.84
N ILE A 190 -21.59 -7.53 -38.86
CA ILE A 190 -22.66 -7.34 -37.89
C ILE A 190 -23.99 -7.28 -38.65
N THR A 191 -24.85 -8.26 -38.42
CA THR A 191 -26.13 -8.44 -39.10
C THR A 191 -27.27 -7.68 -38.43
N TYR A 192 -28.36 -7.48 -39.16
CA TYR A 192 -29.64 -7.00 -38.60
C TYR A 192 -30.06 -7.75 -37.34
N GLN A 193 -29.98 -9.07 -37.36
CA GLN A 193 -30.41 -9.91 -36.23
C GLN A 193 -29.52 -9.68 -35.00
N GLU A 194 -28.19 -9.62 -35.18
CA GLU A 194 -27.25 -9.35 -34.08
C GLU A 194 -27.52 -7.97 -33.45
N LEU A 195 -27.71 -6.92 -34.26
CA LEU A 195 -28.08 -5.59 -33.73
C LEU A 195 -29.41 -5.62 -32.97
N GLN A 196 -30.42 -6.29 -33.52
CA GLN A 196 -31.72 -6.43 -32.86
C GLN A 196 -31.61 -7.17 -31.51
N GLU A 197 -30.80 -8.23 -31.44
CA GLU A 197 -30.55 -9.02 -30.22
C GLU A 197 -29.81 -8.22 -29.14
N MET A 198 -28.95 -7.28 -29.53
CA MET A 198 -28.28 -6.33 -28.62
C MET A 198 -29.22 -5.25 -28.05
N GLY A 199 -30.45 -5.14 -28.57
CA GLY A 199 -31.38 -4.06 -28.23
C GLY A 199 -31.17 -2.77 -29.04
N PHE A 200 -30.33 -2.81 -30.09
CA PHE A 200 -30.10 -1.66 -30.96
C PHE A 200 -31.38 -1.29 -31.74
N ASN A 201 -31.63 0.01 -31.92
CA ASN A 201 -32.76 0.49 -32.71
C ASN A 201 -32.49 0.32 -34.22
N VAL A 202 -32.82 -0.86 -34.74
CA VAL A 202 -32.71 -1.20 -36.18
C VAL A 202 -33.63 -0.38 -37.09
N SER A 203 -34.55 0.43 -36.54
CA SER A 203 -35.32 1.41 -37.33
C SER A 203 -34.56 2.72 -37.56
N ALA A 204 -33.34 2.86 -37.03
CA ALA A 204 -32.49 4.01 -37.27
C ALA A 204 -32.08 4.12 -38.74
N ASN A 205 -31.80 5.35 -39.20
CA ASN A 205 -31.29 5.56 -40.55
C ASN A 205 -29.90 4.91 -40.68
N PRO A 206 -29.70 3.95 -41.61
CA PRO A 206 -28.44 3.23 -41.77
C PRO A 206 -27.25 4.15 -42.08
N HIS A 207 -27.48 5.30 -42.75
CA HIS A 207 -26.44 6.31 -43.02
C HIS A 207 -25.81 6.92 -41.76
N LYS A 208 -26.50 6.80 -40.62
CA LYS A 208 -26.08 7.38 -39.34
C LYS A 208 -25.48 6.34 -38.38
N ILE A 209 -25.54 5.05 -38.71
CA ILE A 209 -24.93 4.01 -37.89
C ILE A 209 -23.40 4.14 -37.99
N ALA A 210 -22.73 4.17 -36.84
CA ALA A 210 -21.29 4.33 -36.72
C ALA A 210 -20.69 3.25 -35.81
N VAL A 211 -19.41 2.94 -36.04
CA VAL A 211 -18.57 2.12 -35.17
C VAL A 211 -17.39 2.97 -34.72
N PHE A 212 -17.08 2.94 -33.43
CA PHE A 212 -15.96 3.63 -32.79
C PHE A 212 -15.04 2.62 -32.11
N GLY A 213 -13.75 2.93 -32.00
CA GLY A 213 -12.77 2.08 -31.33
C GLY A 213 -11.35 2.28 -31.86
N ASN A 214 -10.35 1.98 -31.05
CA ASN A 214 -8.95 2.28 -31.32
C ASN A 214 -8.08 1.03 -31.58
N GLY A 215 -8.68 -0.17 -31.59
CA GLY A 215 -7.95 -1.44 -31.53
C GLY A 215 -7.85 -1.96 -30.10
N GLY A 216 -6.97 -2.93 -29.83
CA GLY A 216 -6.74 -3.38 -28.45
C GLY A 216 -5.32 -3.89 -28.17
N GLY A 217 -4.34 -3.32 -28.86
CA GLY A 217 -2.96 -3.39 -28.37
C GLY A 217 -2.77 -2.64 -27.05
N ILE A 218 -1.66 -2.92 -26.37
CA ILE A 218 -1.29 -2.27 -25.11
C ILE A 218 -0.96 -0.80 -25.36
N LEU A 219 -1.48 0.08 -24.50
CA LEU A 219 -1.11 1.49 -24.50
C LEU A 219 0.37 1.67 -24.12
N PRO A 220 1.09 2.61 -24.75
CA PRO A 220 2.50 2.82 -24.43
C PRO A 220 2.65 3.42 -23.02
N GLU A 221 3.46 2.77 -22.19
CA GLU A 221 3.69 3.22 -20.81
C GLU A 221 4.30 4.62 -20.73
N VAL A 222 5.24 4.95 -21.63
CA VAL A 222 5.84 6.29 -21.73
C VAL A 222 4.76 7.29 -22.12
N ASN A 223 4.48 8.27 -21.27
CA ASN A 223 3.28 9.10 -21.31
C ASN A 223 3.22 10.17 -22.43
N ASN A 224 4.30 10.36 -23.19
CA ASN A 224 4.34 11.26 -24.36
C ASN A 224 4.35 10.51 -25.70
N ALA A 225 4.34 9.16 -25.69
CA ALA A 225 4.20 8.36 -26.89
C ALA A 225 2.77 8.49 -27.45
N PHE A 226 2.64 8.41 -28.78
CA PHE A 226 1.35 8.53 -29.47
C PHE A 226 0.32 7.53 -28.94
N ARG A 227 -0.88 8.02 -28.69
CA ARG A 227 -2.11 7.27 -28.45
C ARG A 227 -3.30 8.12 -28.91
N HIS A 228 -4.45 7.51 -29.13
CA HIS A 228 -5.67 8.27 -29.35
C HIS A 228 -6.19 8.81 -28.01
N ASP A 229 -6.55 10.10 -27.97
CA ASP A 229 -7.04 10.74 -26.74
C ASP A 229 -8.42 10.20 -26.31
N ASP A 230 -9.28 9.88 -27.28
CA ASP A 230 -10.63 9.34 -27.09
C ASP A 230 -10.91 8.30 -28.21
N LEU A 231 -12.10 7.69 -28.21
CA LEU A 231 -12.54 6.76 -29.24
C LEU A 231 -12.60 7.40 -30.64
N VAL A 232 -11.98 6.73 -31.61
CA VAL A 232 -11.98 7.16 -33.02
C VAL A 232 -13.10 6.50 -33.81
N GLN A 233 -13.78 7.27 -34.66
CA GLN A 233 -14.77 6.73 -35.59
C GLN A 233 -14.09 5.90 -36.71
N ASN A 234 -14.46 4.64 -36.78
CA ASN A 234 -13.98 3.70 -37.81
C ASN A 234 -14.83 3.79 -39.08
N PRO A 235 -14.21 3.75 -40.27
CA PRO A 235 -14.95 3.67 -41.52
C PRO A 235 -15.60 2.29 -41.67
N ILE A 236 -16.88 2.27 -42.05
CA ILE A 236 -17.65 1.03 -42.23
C ILE A 236 -18.24 0.93 -43.64
N VAL A 237 -18.63 -0.28 -44.04
CA VAL A 237 -19.57 -0.51 -45.16
C VAL A 237 -20.90 -0.91 -44.57
N VAL A 238 -21.99 -0.27 -45.03
CA VAL A 238 -23.36 -0.68 -44.69
C VAL A 238 -24.01 -1.23 -45.95
N VAL A 239 -24.12 -2.55 -46.04
CA VAL A 239 -24.77 -3.21 -47.18
C VAL A 239 -26.27 -3.09 -47.01
N GLY A 240 -26.95 -2.51 -48.00
CA GLY A 240 -28.40 -2.27 -48.00
C GLY A 240 -28.80 -0.80 -47.80
N GLU A 241 -27.88 0.09 -47.40
CA GLU A 241 -28.23 1.44 -46.91
C GLU A 241 -28.92 2.41 -47.90
N ASN A 242 -29.06 2.05 -49.18
CA ASN A 242 -29.52 2.96 -50.24
C ASN A 242 -30.98 3.41 -50.13
N ASP A 243 -31.84 2.62 -49.48
CA ASP A 243 -33.26 2.96 -49.31
C ASP A 243 -33.56 3.70 -47.99
N GLY A 244 -32.53 3.92 -47.16
CA GLY A 244 -32.64 4.61 -45.88
C GLY A 244 -33.30 3.78 -44.77
N SER A 245 -33.52 2.48 -44.98
CA SER A 245 -33.96 1.50 -43.97
C SER A 245 -32.82 0.52 -43.69
N PHE A 246 -32.75 -0.03 -42.48
CA PHE A 246 -31.85 -1.15 -42.18
C PHE A 246 -32.69 -2.42 -42.07
N ASP A 247 -32.80 -3.16 -43.17
CA ASP A 247 -33.70 -4.28 -43.35
C ASP A 247 -33.07 -5.62 -42.92
N PRO A 248 -33.85 -6.72 -42.78
CA PRO A 248 -33.33 -8.02 -42.31
C PRO A 248 -32.17 -8.64 -43.11
N ASN A 249 -31.92 -8.21 -44.35
CA ASN A 249 -30.80 -8.68 -45.16
C ASN A 249 -29.57 -7.74 -45.10
N ASP A 250 -29.68 -6.64 -44.36
CA ASP A 250 -28.65 -5.62 -44.27
C ASP A 250 -27.64 -5.96 -43.18
N TYR A 251 -26.42 -5.46 -43.35
CA TYR A 251 -25.32 -5.71 -42.42
C TYR A 251 -24.22 -4.66 -42.54
N ILE A 252 -23.43 -4.58 -41.48
CA ILE A 252 -22.26 -3.72 -41.38
C ILE A 252 -21.01 -4.57 -41.56
N LEU A 253 -20.04 -4.08 -42.33
CA LEU A 253 -18.69 -4.60 -42.38
C LEU A 253 -17.69 -3.54 -41.89
N PHE A 254 -16.75 -3.95 -41.06
CA PHE A 254 -15.64 -3.11 -40.62
C PHE A 254 -14.36 -3.93 -40.41
N TYR A 255 -13.22 -3.27 -40.42
CA TYR A 255 -11.95 -3.88 -40.01
C TYR A 255 -11.76 -3.63 -38.52
N GLY A 256 -11.58 -4.70 -37.75
CA GLY A 256 -11.21 -4.62 -36.35
C GLY A 256 -9.79 -5.13 -36.16
N GLU A 257 -8.96 -4.37 -35.46
CA GLU A 257 -7.71 -4.83 -34.88
C GLU A 257 -7.97 -5.46 -33.51
N GLY A 258 -7.53 -6.71 -33.33
CA GLY A 258 -7.65 -7.48 -32.09
C GLY A 258 -6.50 -7.23 -31.10
N PRO A 259 -6.41 -8.02 -30.02
CA PRO A 259 -5.54 -7.74 -28.87
C PRO A 259 -4.05 -8.02 -29.13
N VAL A 260 -3.72 -8.64 -30.27
CA VAL A 260 -2.35 -8.99 -30.64
C VAL A 260 -1.87 -8.07 -31.74
N THR A 261 -0.83 -7.30 -31.43
CA THR A 261 -0.22 -6.35 -32.38
C THR A 261 1.07 -6.91 -32.96
N TRP A 262 1.44 -6.42 -34.15
CA TRP A 262 2.65 -6.84 -34.85
C TRP A 262 3.47 -5.63 -35.28
N LYS A 263 4.72 -5.54 -34.85
CA LYS A 263 5.63 -4.43 -35.17
C LYS A 263 6.80 -4.91 -35.99
N TYR A 264 7.15 -4.19 -37.05
CA TYR A 264 8.30 -4.52 -37.89
C TYR A 264 9.60 -4.09 -37.22
N ASN A 265 10.52 -5.03 -37.03
CA ASN A 265 11.86 -4.79 -36.53
C ASN A 265 12.83 -4.63 -37.71
N GLY A 266 13.33 -3.40 -37.92
CA GLY A 266 14.24 -3.08 -39.02
C GLY A 266 15.62 -3.73 -38.92
N ILE A 267 16.03 -4.20 -37.73
CA ILE A 267 17.33 -4.84 -37.49
C ILE A 267 17.27 -6.32 -37.91
N THR A 268 16.29 -7.07 -37.38
CA THR A 268 16.09 -8.49 -37.71
C THR A 268 15.38 -8.68 -39.05
N LYS A 269 14.73 -7.63 -39.57
CA LYS A 269 13.89 -7.62 -40.78
C LYS A 269 12.67 -8.54 -40.67
N THR A 270 12.11 -8.67 -39.47
CA THR A 270 10.96 -9.54 -39.15
C THR A 270 9.86 -8.74 -38.48
N PHE A 271 8.65 -9.31 -38.41
CA PHE A 271 7.58 -8.78 -37.56
C PHE A 271 7.62 -9.49 -36.22
N ASN A 272 7.55 -8.72 -35.13
CA ASN A 272 7.46 -9.25 -33.78
C ASN A 272 6.06 -9.03 -33.22
N PHE A 273 5.49 -10.05 -32.58
CA PHE A 273 4.18 -9.94 -31.95
C PHE A 273 4.30 -9.32 -30.56
N GLN A 274 3.20 -8.73 -30.09
CA GLN A 274 2.99 -8.39 -28.69
C GLN A 274 1.52 -8.68 -28.36
N THR A 275 1.30 -9.62 -27.45
CA THR A 275 0.00 -9.89 -26.83
C THR A 275 -0.32 -8.84 -25.77
N ASN A 276 -1.60 -8.62 -25.53
CA ASN A 276 -2.04 -7.74 -24.46
C ASN A 276 -1.95 -8.47 -23.10
N TYR A 277 -1.26 -7.87 -22.13
CA TYR A 277 -1.06 -8.42 -20.79
C TYR A 277 -2.32 -8.33 -19.92
N TYR A 278 -3.24 -7.43 -20.28
CA TYR A 278 -4.33 -7.00 -19.41
C TYR A 278 -5.70 -7.55 -19.84
N ASP A 279 -5.87 -7.89 -21.11
CA ASP A 279 -7.15 -8.32 -21.67
C ASP A 279 -6.94 -9.25 -22.88
N ASP A 280 -7.82 -10.23 -23.06
CA ASP A 280 -7.85 -11.13 -24.21
C ASP A 280 -8.73 -10.63 -25.35
N TYR A 281 -9.31 -9.44 -25.20
CA TYR A 281 -10.21 -8.84 -26.18
C TYR A 281 -9.88 -7.37 -26.49
N SER A 282 -10.31 -6.94 -27.67
CA SER A 282 -10.39 -5.53 -28.07
C SER A 282 -11.84 -5.12 -28.22
N TYR A 283 -12.19 -3.88 -27.90
CA TYR A 283 -13.59 -3.44 -27.88
C TYR A 283 -13.86 -2.30 -28.85
N TYR A 284 -15.08 -2.31 -29.36
CA TYR A 284 -15.62 -1.33 -30.29
C TYR A 284 -17.02 -0.94 -29.83
N PHE A 285 -17.47 0.25 -30.21
CA PHE A 285 -18.72 0.83 -29.77
C PHE A 285 -19.60 1.19 -30.96
N ILE A 286 -20.86 0.77 -30.93
CA ILE A 286 -21.82 1.01 -32.01
C ILE A 286 -22.83 2.06 -31.54
N THR A 287 -23.13 3.03 -32.40
CA THR A 287 -24.07 4.12 -32.09
C THR A 287 -24.79 4.62 -33.34
N VAL A 288 -25.76 5.53 -33.14
CA VAL A 288 -26.44 6.29 -34.19
C VAL A 288 -26.12 7.77 -34.02
N LEU A 289 -25.39 8.34 -34.98
CA LEU A 289 -25.00 9.75 -34.97
C LEU A 289 -26.14 10.69 -35.37
N GLN A 290 -25.98 11.98 -35.09
CA GLN A 290 -26.88 13.02 -35.62
C GLN A 290 -26.59 13.34 -37.09
N GLU A 291 -25.35 13.15 -37.52
CA GLU A 291 -24.86 13.31 -38.89
C GLU A 291 -24.55 11.97 -39.57
N ASN A 292 -24.16 12.03 -40.85
CA ASN A 292 -23.80 10.81 -41.57
C ASN A 292 -22.48 10.25 -41.02
N ALA A 293 -22.45 8.94 -40.81
CA ALA A 293 -21.29 8.25 -40.29
C ALA A 293 -20.23 7.99 -41.36
N LYS A 294 -18.98 7.84 -40.93
CA LYS A 294 -17.82 7.56 -41.79
C LYS A 294 -18.01 6.26 -42.56
N ARG A 295 -17.69 6.28 -43.86
CA ARG A 295 -17.77 5.13 -44.76
C ARG A 295 -16.40 4.76 -45.29
N ILE A 296 -16.20 3.50 -45.63
CA ILE A 296 -15.01 3.05 -46.35
C ILE A 296 -14.95 3.75 -47.71
N GLU A 297 -13.93 4.57 -47.90
CA GLU A 297 -13.68 5.26 -49.16
C GLU A 297 -12.96 4.35 -50.16
N VAL A 298 -13.23 4.55 -51.46
CA VAL A 298 -12.51 3.87 -52.53
C VAL A 298 -11.31 4.72 -52.92
N THR A 299 -10.11 4.17 -52.76
CA THR A 299 -8.84 4.80 -53.15
C THR A 299 -8.42 4.34 -54.54
N GLU A 300 -8.12 5.31 -55.41
CA GLU A 300 -7.57 5.08 -56.74
C GLU A 300 -6.06 4.81 -56.67
N PRO A 301 -5.57 3.67 -57.19
CA PRO A 301 -4.14 3.38 -57.26
C PRO A 301 -3.33 4.44 -58.01
N PRO A 302 -2.03 4.62 -57.68
CA PRO A 302 -1.13 5.48 -58.45
C PRO A 302 -1.12 5.12 -59.94
N ALA A 303 -1.35 6.13 -60.79
CA ALA A 303 -1.32 5.98 -62.23
C ALA A 303 0.12 5.85 -62.76
N GLY A 304 0.34 4.96 -63.73
CA GLY A 304 1.65 4.80 -64.39
C GLY A 304 2.14 3.35 -64.46
N ASN A 305 3.38 3.20 -64.94
CA ASN A 305 4.10 1.93 -64.88
C ASN A 305 4.56 1.66 -63.44
N TYR A 306 4.76 0.40 -63.11
CA TYR A 306 5.34 -0.01 -61.84
C TYR A 306 6.85 -0.23 -61.97
N ASP A 307 7.59 -0.01 -60.89
CA ASP A 307 9.05 -0.19 -60.82
C ASP A 307 9.42 -1.63 -60.48
N PHE A 308 8.64 -2.29 -59.61
CA PHE A 308 8.81 -3.71 -59.27
C PHE A 308 7.47 -4.41 -58.98
N LEU A 309 7.48 -5.73 -59.13
CA LEU A 309 6.32 -6.60 -58.89
C LEU A 309 6.36 -7.16 -57.46
N VAL A 310 5.22 -7.17 -56.79
CA VAL A 310 5.00 -7.87 -55.52
C VAL A 310 4.06 -9.04 -55.77
N ASP A 311 4.63 -10.24 -55.83
CA ASP A 311 3.93 -11.53 -55.95
C ASP A 311 4.25 -12.49 -54.79
N ASP A 312 4.88 -11.96 -53.74
CA ASP A 312 5.13 -12.61 -52.44
C ASP A 312 4.93 -11.61 -51.30
N PHE A 313 4.77 -12.13 -50.07
CA PHE A 313 4.61 -11.32 -48.88
C PHE A 313 5.19 -12.03 -47.65
N VAL A 314 5.42 -11.27 -46.58
CA VAL A 314 5.81 -11.84 -45.28
C VAL A 314 4.55 -12.18 -44.50
N ASP A 315 4.49 -13.41 -44.02
CA ASP A 315 3.46 -13.90 -43.12
C ASP A 315 4.06 -14.33 -41.79
N TYR A 316 3.23 -14.32 -40.77
CA TYR A 316 3.64 -14.59 -39.41
C TYR A 316 2.55 -15.33 -38.64
N ALA A 317 2.99 -16.08 -37.64
CA ALA A 317 2.12 -16.73 -36.67
C ALA A 317 2.88 -16.84 -35.34
N PHE A 318 2.13 -16.98 -34.25
CA PHE A 318 2.69 -17.17 -32.94
C PHE A 318 1.89 -18.24 -32.17
N HIS A 319 2.51 -18.78 -31.14
CA HIS A 319 1.88 -19.62 -30.12
C HIS A 319 2.37 -19.12 -28.77
N GLU A 320 1.45 -18.70 -27.93
CA GLU A 320 1.66 -18.26 -26.56
C GLU A 320 0.38 -18.58 -25.79
N LEU A 321 0.51 -19.03 -24.54
CA LEU A 321 -0.61 -19.34 -23.66
C LEU A 321 -0.29 -18.80 -22.27
N ASP A 322 -1.22 -18.03 -21.70
CA ASP A 322 -1.11 -17.54 -20.34
C ASP A 322 -1.81 -18.53 -19.39
N GLU A 323 -1.10 -19.54 -18.90
CA GLU A 323 -1.67 -20.53 -17.97
C GLU A 323 -1.15 -20.40 -16.54
N ARG A 324 0.10 -19.95 -16.37
CA ARG A 324 0.72 -19.81 -15.04
C ARG A 324 1.76 -18.71 -14.94
N ASN A 325 1.67 -17.93 -13.88
CA ASN A 325 2.78 -17.17 -13.34
C ASN A 325 3.59 -18.09 -12.40
N LEU A 326 4.91 -18.15 -12.54
CA LEU A 326 5.71 -19.15 -11.81
C LEU A 326 5.87 -18.84 -10.31
N PHE A 327 5.80 -17.56 -9.93
CA PHE A 327 6.19 -17.09 -8.59
C PHE A 327 5.26 -16.02 -8.01
N ASN A 328 4.05 -15.89 -8.56
CA ASN A 328 3.03 -14.91 -8.16
C ASN A 328 3.57 -13.47 -8.20
N THR A 329 4.32 -13.10 -9.23
CA THR A 329 4.93 -11.76 -9.35
C THR A 329 5.21 -11.43 -10.82
N GLY A 330 5.13 -10.15 -11.17
CA GLY A 330 5.46 -9.67 -12.50
C GLY A 330 4.46 -10.11 -13.57
N ARG A 331 4.72 -9.66 -14.81
CA ARG A 331 3.77 -9.83 -15.93
C ARG A 331 3.96 -11.10 -16.76
N LEU A 332 4.97 -11.92 -16.48
CA LEU A 332 5.27 -13.07 -17.34
C LEU A 332 4.44 -14.30 -16.95
N TRP A 333 3.65 -14.75 -17.92
CA TRP A 333 2.88 -15.98 -17.86
C TRP A 333 3.46 -17.02 -18.83
N PHE A 334 3.26 -18.30 -18.51
CA PHE A 334 3.83 -19.41 -19.28
C PHE A 334 2.77 -20.45 -19.61
N GLY A 335 2.91 -21.03 -20.80
CA GLY A 335 1.99 -22.00 -21.39
C GLY A 335 2.36 -23.43 -21.03
N GLU A 336 3.17 -24.12 -21.82
CA GLU A 336 3.45 -25.55 -21.64
C GLU A 336 4.51 -25.83 -20.55
N VAL A 337 4.27 -26.84 -19.70
CA VAL A 337 5.28 -27.40 -18.77
C VAL A 337 6.07 -28.53 -19.42
N TYR A 338 7.38 -28.53 -19.18
CA TYR A 338 8.32 -29.60 -19.51
C TYR A 338 8.83 -30.27 -18.21
N ASP A 339 8.03 -31.20 -17.70
CA ASP A 339 8.32 -31.96 -16.49
C ASP A 339 8.45 -33.47 -16.79
N SER A 340 7.42 -34.27 -16.57
CA SER A 340 7.31 -35.67 -16.98
C SER A 340 7.29 -35.81 -18.51
N ASP A 341 6.62 -34.89 -19.20
CA ASP A 341 6.62 -34.79 -20.66
C ASP A 341 7.58 -33.69 -21.12
N VAL A 342 8.76 -34.11 -21.56
CA VAL A 342 9.85 -33.22 -21.96
C VAL A 342 9.81 -32.86 -23.44
N SER A 343 8.81 -33.28 -24.21
CA SER A 343 8.76 -33.07 -25.66
C SER A 343 7.39 -32.57 -26.11
N LYS A 344 7.33 -31.36 -26.69
CA LYS A 344 6.09 -30.79 -27.23
C LYS A 344 6.20 -30.56 -28.74
N GLU A 345 5.07 -30.63 -29.45
CA GLU A 345 4.97 -30.39 -30.89
C GLU A 345 3.86 -29.38 -31.19
N PHE A 346 4.19 -28.38 -31.99
CA PHE A 346 3.32 -27.27 -32.39
C PHE A 346 3.21 -27.24 -33.90
N VAL A 347 1.98 -27.08 -34.42
CA VAL A 347 1.72 -27.12 -35.86
C VAL A 347 1.23 -25.77 -36.34
N PHE A 348 2.02 -25.14 -37.23
CA PHE A 348 1.69 -23.87 -37.86
C PHE A 348 1.35 -24.08 -39.33
N SER A 349 0.34 -23.38 -39.83
CA SER A 349 -0.08 -23.46 -41.23
C SER A 349 0.17 -22.14 -41.96
N PHE A 350 0.98 -22.21 -43.01
CA PHE A 350 1.30 -21.11 -43.91
C PHE A 350 1.08 -21.53 -45.37
N PRO A 351 -0.15 -21.45 -45.89
CA PRO A 351 -0.46 -21.93 -47.24
C PRO A 351 0.34 -21.23 -48.34
N ASN A 352 0.87 -21.97 -49.31
CA ASN A 352 1.68 -21.43 -50.41
C ASN A 352 3.02 -20.82 -49.95
N ILE A 353 3.70 -21.44 -49.00
CA ILE A 353 5.02 -21.02 -48.56
C ILE A 353 6.04 -21.10 -49.72
N ILE A 354 7.02 -20.22 -49.73
CA ILE A 354 8.12 -20.25 -50.72
C ILE A 354 9.26 -21.09 -50.14
N SER A 355 9.16 -22.41 -50.22
CA SER A 355 10.15 -23.35 -49.64
C SER A 355 11.46 -23.43 -50.43
N GLU A 356 11.44 -23.17 -51.73
CA GLU A 356 12.62 -23.33 -52.61
C GLU A 356 13.68 -22.22 -52.47
N THR A 357 13.28 -21.02 -52.05
CA THR A 357 14.15 -19.81 -51.96
C THR A 357 13.86 -18.93 -50.75
N GLY A 358 12.80 -19.21 -49.99
CA GLY A 358 12.41 -18.45 -48.80
C GLY A 358 13.17 -18.92 -47.57
N SER A 359 13.61 -17.97 -46.76
CA SER A 359 14.04 -18.24 -45.38
C SER A 359 12.84 -18.08 -44.47
N GLY A 360 12.63 -19.02 -43.56
CA GLY A 360 11.84 -18.81 -42.35
C GLY A 360 12.72 -18.18 -41.28
N TYR A 361 12.09 -17.59 -40.27
CA TYR A 361 12.72 -17.09 -39.06
C TYR A 361 11.85 -17.47 -37.87
N MET A 362 12.47 -17.99 -36.82
CA MET A 362 11.82 -18.34 -35.57
C MET A 362 12.42 -17.51 -34.44
N ASN A 363 11.57 -16.97 -33.57
CA ASN A 363 11.94 -16.38 -32.29
C ASN A 363 11.15 -17.12 -31.20
N CYS A 364 11.77 -17.46 -30.08
CA CYS A 364 11.09 -18.20 -29.02
C CYS A 364 11.73 -17.92 -27.67
N SER A 365 10.94 -18.07 -26.62
CA SER A 365 11.32 -17.77 -25.25
C SER A 365 10.93 -18.92 -24.32
N PHE A 366 11.80 -19.23 -23.37
CA PHE A 366 11.60 -20.30 -22.40
C PHE A 366 12.08 -19.86 -21.03
N ALA A 367 11.44 -20.39 -19.99
CA ALA A 367 11.94 -20.34 -18.63
C ALA A 367 12.35 -21.74 -18.14
N SER A 368 13.25 -21.79 -17.17
CA SER A 368 13.51 -23.02 -16.43
C SER A 368 13.86 -22.77 -14.97
N ARG A 369 13.44 -23.71 -14.12
CA ARG A 369 13.90 -23.84 -12.74
C ARG A 369 14.77 -25.08 -12.66
N ALA A 370 16.08 -24.88 -12.62
CA ALA A 370 17.05 -25.97 -12.68
C ALA A 370 18.31 -25.63 -11.87
N PHE A 371 18.82 -26.61 -11.11
CA PHE A 371 20.04 -26.49 -10.30
C PHE A 371 21.25 -27.20 -10.94
N SER A 372 21.09 -27.65 -12.19
CA SER A 372 22.12 -28.33 -12.96
C SER A 372 21.93 -28.00 -14.44
N SER A 373 22.96 -28.27 -15.24
CA SER A 373 22.94 -27.97 -16.68
C SER A 373 21.66 -28.51 -17.35
N ASN A 374 21.02 -27.63 -18.12
CA ASN A 374 19.77 -27.88 -18.81
C ASN A 374 19.69 -27.04 -20.10
N SER A 375 18.90 -27.49 -21.08
CA SER A 375 18.74 -26.82 -22.37
C SER A 375 17.44 -27.21 -23.05
N PHE A 376 17.04 -26.45 -24.07
CA PHE A 376 15.96 -26.83 -25.00
C PHE A 376 16.55 -27.09 -26.39
N ASP A 377 16.30 -28.29 -26.94
CA ASP A 377 16.56 -28.59 -28.34
C ASP A 377 15.34 -28.15 -29.17
N LEU A 378 15.58 -27.33 -30.19
CA LEU A 378 14.55 -26.71 -31.01
C LEU A 378 14.63 -27.26 -32.43
N TYR A 379 13.55 -27.94 -32.83
CA TYR A 379 13.44 -28.59 -34.13
C TYR A 379 12.38 -27.91 -34.99
N VAL A 380 12.68 -27.74 -36.27
CA VAL A 380 11.68 -27.35 -37.28
C VAL A 380 11.67 -28.44 -38.36
N ASN A 381 10.50 -29.03 -38.63
CA ASN A 381 10.32 -30.13 -39.60
C ASN A 381 11.29 -31.31 -39.36
N ASN A 382 11.46 -31.71 -38.10
CA ASN A 382 12.39 -32.76 -37.64
C ASN A 382 13.90 -32.48 -37.83
N GLN A 383 14.29 -31.28 -38.25
CA GLN A 383 15.68 -30.84 -38.25
C GLN A 383 15.98 -30.07 -36.96
N LEU A 384 17.06 -30.41 -36.25
CA LEU A 384 17.54 -29.63 -35.10
C LEU A 384 18.17 -28.35 -35.64
N GLU A 385 17.58 -27.21 -35.30
CA GLU A 385 18.07 -25.91 -35.76
C GLU A 385 18.88 -25.19 -34.68
N GLU A 386 18.52 -25.34 -33.40
CA GLU A 386 19.20 -24.67 -32.28
C GLU A 386 19.11 -25.49 -30.97
N THR A 387 20.12 -25.34 -30.10
CA THR A 387 20.07 -25.84 -28.71
C THR A 387 20.25 -24.67 -27.75
N LEU A 388 19.14 -24.22 -27.17
CA LEU A 388 19.12 -23.12 -26.20
C LEU A 388 19.60 -23.59 -24.84
N THR A 389 20.86 -23.29 -24.48
CA THR A 389 21.36 -23.57 -23.13
C THR A 389 20.70 -22.65 -22.11
N MET A 390 20.17 -23.18 -21.01
CA MET A 390 19.55 -22.35 -19.97
C MET A 390 20.52 -22.06 -18.83
N GLY A 391 20.26 -20.97 -18.10
CA GLY A 391 20.94 -20.72 -16.84
C GLY A 391 20.58 -21.76 -15.77
N VAL A 392 21.36 -21.78 -14.70
CA VAL A 392 21.04 -22.55 -13.49
C VAL A 392 20.77 -21.58 -12.34
N VAL A 393 19.85 -21.95 -11.47
CA VAL A 393 19.58 -21.26 -10.21
C VAL A 393 20.64 -21.68 -9.19
N SER A 394 21.21 -20.72 -8.47
CA SER A 394 22.11 -21.01 -7.35
C SER A 394 21.31 -21.49 -6.15
N SER A 395 21.78 -22.50 -5.44
CA SER A 395 21.16 -22.88 -4.16
C SER A 395 21.41 -21.86 -3.04
N SER A 396 22.34 -20.91 -3.24
CA SER A 396 22.64 -19.85 -2.27
C SER A 396 21.79 -18.59 -2.47
N ASP A 397 21.20 -18.40 -3.64
CA ASP A 397 20.38 -17.23 -3.96
C ASP A 397 18.91 -17.61 -3.76
N ARG A 398 18.33 -17.12 -2.65
CA ARG A 398 16.93 -17.42 -2.31
C ARG A 398 15.91 -16.61 -3.12
N TYR A 399 16.33 -15.54 -3.78
CA TYR A 399 15.44 -14.62 -4.49
C TYR A 399 15.32 -14.94 -5.98
N GLN A 400 16.36 -15.53 -6.59
CA GLN A 400 16.29 -16.02 -7.96
C GLN A 400 15.59 -17.38 -8.00
N LEU A 401 14.38 -17.41 -8.54
CA LEU A 401 13.55 -18.62 -8.53
C LEU A 401 13.54 -19.38 -9.87
N GLY A 402 13.89 -18.71 -10.97
CA GLY A 402 14.00 -19.29 -12.30
C GLY A 402 15.00 -18.55 -13.20
N LYS A 403 15.19 -19.02 -14.43
CA LYS A 403 15.97 -18.34 -15.47
C LYS A 403 15.17 -18.27 -16.75
N LEU A 404 15.02 -17.07 -17.30
CA LEU A 404 14.41 -16.81 -18.60
C LEU A 404 15.51 -16.71 -19.67
N ARG A 405 15.26 -17.26 -20.85
CA ARG A 405 16.12 -17.06 -22.01
C ARG A 405 15.33 -17.16 -23.31
N SER A 406 15.63 -16.27 -24.24
CA SER A 406 15.06 -16.30 -25.59
C SER A 406 16.15 -16.57 -26.62
N THR A 407 15.76 -17.12 -27.78
CA THR A 407 16.65 -17.33 -28.92
C THR A 407 15.92 -17.13 -30.23
N SER A 408 16.68 -16.81 -31.27
CA SER A 408 16.14 -16.66 -32.62
C SER A 408 17.11 -17.17 -33.67
N PHE A 409 16.56 -17.74 -34.74
CA PHE A 409 17.36 -18.28 -35.85
C PHE A 409 16.55 -18.37 -37.15
N SER A 410 17.27 -18.40 -38.26
CA SER A 410 16.68 -18.67 -39.58
C SER A 410 16.62 -20.16 -39.86
N PHE A 411 15.59 -20.60 -40.55
CA PHE A 411 15.42 -21.99 -40.99
C PHE A 411 14.94 -22.08 -42.44
N THR A 412 15.00 -23.27 -43.02
CA THR A 412 14.44 -23.53 -44.37
C THR A 412 13.05 -24.14 -44.24
N PRO A 413 11.97 -23.47 -44.69
CA PRO A 413 10.62 -24.03 -44.61
C PRO A 413 10.47 -25.25 -45.52
N GLY A 414 10.06 -26.40 -44.97
CA GLY A 414 9.96 -27.66 -45.70
C GLY A 414 8.61 -27.87 -46.40
N SER A 415 7.53 -27.30 -45.87
CA SER A 415 6.16 -27.44 -46.40
C SER A 415 5.24 -26.31 -45.90
N ASP A 416 4.02 -26.23 -46.44
CA ASP A 416 2.98 -25.30 -45.97
C ASP A 416 2.54 -25.57 -44.52
N GLN A 417 2.80 -26.77 -43.99
CA GLN A 417 2.69 -27.07 -42.57
C GLN A 417 4.09 -27.11 -41.95
N LEU A 418 4.33 -26.26 -40.97
CA LEU A 418 5.56 -26.25 -40.20
C LEU A 418 5.30 -26.90 -38.85
N ILE A 419 6.07 -27.93 -38.54
CA ILE A 419 6.04 -28.60 -37.25
C ILE A 419 7.24 -28.12 -36.45
N VAL A 420 6.98 -27.36 -35.38
CA VAL A 420 7.98 -26.95 -34.40
C VAL A 420 7.95 -27.94 -33.26
N LYS A 421 9.07 -28.58 -32.96
CA LYS A 421 9.21 -29.51 -31.85
C LYS A 421 10.24 -29.01 -30.87
N THR A 422 9.87 -28.98 -29.59
CA THR A 422 10.73 -28.52 -28.50
C THR A 422 11.01 -29.71 -27.58
N VAL A 423 12.28 -29.93 -27.22
CA VAL A 423 12.69 -31.04 -26.33
C VAL A 423 13.55 -30.50 -25.20
N TYR A 424 13.05 -30.59 -23.96
CA TYR A 424 13.77 -30.17 -22.78
C TYR A 424 14.81 -31.22 -22.34
N ARG A 425 16.07 -30.83 -22.29
CA ARG A 425 17.21 -31.62 -21.83
C ARG A 425 17.54 -31.21 -20.41
N ARG A 426 17.54 -32.17 -19.50
CA ARG A 426 17.86 -31.95 -18.08
C ARG A 426 18.69 -33.09 -17.51
N ASN A 427 19.58 -32.75 -16.58
CA ASN A 427 20.38 -33.73 -15.84
C ASN A 427 19.71 -34.21 -14.54
N SER A 428 18.61 -33.58 -14.13
CA SER A 428 17.84 -33.92 -12.93
C SER A 428 16.34 -33.86 -13.22
N ASN A 429 15.57 -34.78 -12.65
CA ASN A 429 14.11 -34.78 -12.77
C ASN A 429 13.43 -33.64 -11.99
N ASN A 430 14.17 -32.98 -11.08
CA ASN A 430 13.69 -31.80 -10.36
C ASN A 430 13.81 -30.52 -11.19
N SER A 431 14.47 -30.56 -12.36
CA SER A 431 14.51 -29.44 -13.28
C SER A 431 13.23 -29.40 -14.10
N ILE A 432 12.57 -28.25 -14.13
CA ILE A 432 11.32 -28.03 -14.87
C ILE A 432 11.55 -26.90 -15.87
N GLY A 433 11.09 -27.10 -17.10
CA GLY A 433 11.09 -26.09 -18.16
C GLY A 433 9.69 -25.59 -18.46
N TYR A 434 9.58 -24.38 -19.02
CA TYR A 434 8.30 -23.75 -19.39
C TYR A 434 8.43 -23.03 -20.72
N LEU A 435 7.40 -23.10 -21.57
CA LEU A 435 7.32 -22.30 -22.79
C LEU A 435 6.64 -20.97 -22.48
N ASP A 436 7.26 -19.88 -22.93
CA ASP A 436 6.68 -18.55 -22.97
C ASP A 436 5.97 -18.42 -24.32
N TYR A 437 6.73 -18.24 -25.41
CA TYR A 437 6.17 -18.19 -26.76
C TYR A 437 7.03 -18.83 -27.86
N ILE A 438 6.38 -19.12 -28.98
CA ILE A 438 6.99 -19.42 -30.29
C ILE A 438 6.44 -18.45 -31.33
N GLU A 439 7.31 -17.71 -32.01
CA GLU A 439 7.00 -16.80 -33.10
C GLU A 439 7.65 -17.28 -34.40
N LEU A 440 6.89 -17.27 -35.50
CA LEU A 440 7.36 -17.63 -36.83
C LEU A 440 7.11 -16.52 -37.83
N ASN A 441 8.10 -16.22 -38.65
CA ASN A 441 8.02 -15.35 -39.82
C ASN A 441 8.43 -16.16 -41.07
N VAL A 442 7.62 -16.13 -42.12
CA VAL A 442 7.89 -16.85 -43.38
C VAL A 442 7.51 -16.02 -44.60
N LYS A 443 8.02 -16.40 -45.77
CA LYS A 443 7.59 -15.82 -47.05
C LYS A 443 6.57 -16.73 -47.73
N ARG A 444 5.44 -16.16 -48.11
CA ARG A 444 4.38 -16.84 -48.88
C ARG A 444 4.23 -16.20 -50.25
N ARG A 445 3.85 -17.01 -51.25
CA ARG A 445 3.38 -16.47 -52.53
C ARG A 445 2.09 -15.69 -52.30
N LEU A 446 1.91 -14.56 -52.97
CA LEU A 446 0.70 -13.75 -52.90
C LEU A 446 -0.44 -14.43 -53.69
N LEU A 447 -0.98 -15.49 -53.10
CA LEU A 447 -2.02 -16.34 -53.65
C LEU A 447 -3.19 -16.41 -52.66
N MET A 448 -4.38 -15.99 -53.10
CA MET A 448 -5.56 -15.94 -52.24
C MET A 448 -5.88 -17.32 -51.68
N SER A 449 -6.02 -17.40 -50.36
CA SER A 449 -6.32 -18.62 -49.60
C SER A 449 -7.28 -18.29 -48.46
N GLY A 450 -8.30 -19.13 -48.24
CA GLY A 450 -9.35 -18.89 -47.24
C GLY A 450 -10.40 -17.84 -47.67
N SER A 451 -11.20 -17.38 -46.70
CA SER A 451 -12.23 -16.34 -46.86
C SER A 451 -11.69 -14.92 -46.71
N GLN A 452 -10.68 -14.74 -45.87
CA GLN A 452 -9.94 -13.50 -45.68
C GLN A 452 -8.45 -13.79 -45.47
N MET A 453 -7.58 -12.92 -45.95
CA MET A 453 -6.12 -13.07 -45.89
C MET A 453 -5.45 -11.70 -45.79
N MET A 454 -4.71 -11.48 -44.71
CA MET A 454 -3.84 -10.31 -44.56
C MET A 454 -2.50 -10.53 -45.25
N PHE A 455 -1.95 -9.48 -45.86
CA PHE A 455 -0.64 -9.52 -46.48
C PHE A 455 0.10 -8.19 -46.34
N ARG A 456 1.43 -8.28 -46.16
CA ARG A 456 2.32 -7.13 -46.07
C ARG A 456 3.68 -7.42 -46.67
N LYS A 457 4.30 -6.39 -47.24
CA LYS A 457 5.63 -6.48 -47.83
C LYS A 457 6.49 -5.32 -47.30
N PRO A 458 7.53 -5.61 -46.50
CA PRO A 458 8.56 -4.61 -46.21
C PRO A 458 9.26 -4.27 -47.52
N VAL A 459 9.12 -3.04 -48.01
CA VAL A 459 9.86 -2.56 -49.17
C VAL A 459 11.03 -1.72 -48.69
N SER A 460 12.23 -2.03 -49.18
CA SER A 460 13.42 -1.22 -48.98
C SER A 460 13.62 -0.33 -50.21
N GLY A 461 13.11 0.90 -50.20
CA GLY A 461 13.17 1.80 -51.35
C GLY A 461 12.86 3.26 -50.98
N HIS A 462 13.53 4.19 -51.65
CA HIS A 462 13.43 5.64 -51.41
C HIS A 462 12.01 6.17 -51.72
N ASN A 463 11.57 7.23 -51.02
CA ASN A 463 10.31 7.95 -51.27
C ASN A 463 10.14 8.23 -52.78
N THR A 464 9.42 7.38 -53.54
CA THR A 464 8.85 7.58 -54.91
C THR A 464 8.59 6.29 -55.72
N GLU A 465 9.08 5.10 -55.34
CA GLU A 465 8.88 3.88 -56.14
C GLU A 465 7.43 3.37 -56.10
N ILE A 466 6.93 2.84 -57.23
CA ILE A 466 5.59 2.25 -57.39
C ILE A 466 5.70 0.72 -57.45
N ALA A 467 5.10 0.05 -56.47
CA ALA A 467 4.94 -1.40 -56.43
C ALA A 467 3.66 -1.84 -57.16
N ARG A 468 3.73 -2.89 -57.97
CA ARG A 468 2.51 -3.60 -58.44
C ARG A 468 2.27 -4.85 -57.61
N TYR A 469 1.20 -4.85 -56.84
CA TYR A 469 0.71 -6.03 -56.14
C TYR A 469 -0.08 -6.90 -57.11
N ARG A 470 0.27 -8.19 -57.19
CA ARG A 470 -0.42 -9.18 -58.04
C ARG A 470 -0.83 -10.38 -57.19
N MET A 471 -2.10 -10.42 -56.82
CA MET A 471 -2.68 -11.57 -56.13
C MET A 471 -3.22 -12.59 -57.13
N SER A 472 -2.73 -13.83 -57.06
CA SER A 472 -3.22 -14.94 -57.89
C SER A 472 -4.31 -15.74 -57.17
N ASN A 473 -5.02 -16.61 -57.90
CA ASN A 473 -6.15 -17.42 -57.38
C ASN A 473 -7.32 -16.58 -56.85
N ALA A 474 -7.52 -15.39 -57.43
CA ALA A 474 -8.64 -14.51 -57.12
C ALA A 474 -9.77 -14.67 -58.13
N ASN A 475 -10.97 -14.22 -57.78
CA ASN A 475 -12.08 -13.99 -58.70
C ASN A 475 -12.49 -12.49 -58.67
N ALA A 476 -13.52 -12.12 -59.45
CA ALA A 476 -13.95 -10.72 -59.57
C ALA A 476 -14.62 -10.15 -58.29
N ASP A 477 -15.05 -11.00 -57.37
CA ASP A 477 -15.74 -10.62 -56.13
C ASP A 477 -14.77 -10.35 -54.97
N LEU A 478 -13.46 -10.57 -55.17
CA LEU A 478 -12.44 -10.32 -54.14
C LEU A 478 -12.33 -8.82 -53.84
N ILE A 479 -12.47 -8.46 -52.57
CA ILE A 479 -12.31 -7.11 -52.06
C ILE A 479 -10.94 -6.99 -51.40
N ILE A 480 -10.24 -5.89 -51.63
CA ILE A 480 -8.96 -5.58 -50.97
C ILE A 480 -9.09 -4.24 -50.26
N TRP A 481 -8.82 -4.22 -48.96
CA TRP A 481 -8.69 -3.01 -48.17
C TRP A 481 -7.24 -2.76 -47.77
N ASP A 482 -6.83 -1.51 -47.80
CA ASP A 482 -5.63 -0.99 -47.15
C ASP A 482 -5.97 -0.76 -45.67
N ILE A 483 -5.20 -1.41 -44.82
CA ILE A 483 -5.31 -1.41 -43.35
C ILE A 483 -3.97 -1.02 -42.72
N THR A 484 -3.14 -0.26 -43.46
CA THR A 484 -1.88 0.30 -42.95
C THR A 484 -2.13 1.21 -41.74
N ASP A 485 -3.25 1.93 -41.76
CA ASP A 485 -3.82 2.62 -40.61
C ASP A 485 -5.16 1.93 -40.24
N PRO A 486 -5.19 1.11 -39.17
CA PRO A 486 -6.36 0.31 -38.79
C PRO A 486 -7.65 1.11 -38.60
N VAL A 487 -7.57 2.33 -38.06
CA VAL A 487 -8.74 3.17 -37.77
C VAL A 487 -9.19 4.00 -38.99
N ASN A 488 -8.44 3.93 -40.09
CA ASN A 488 -8.70 4.61 -41.35
C ASN A 488 -8.61 3.67 -42.55
N ALA A 489 -9.17 2.46 -42.43
CA ALA A 489 -9.20 1.49 -43.52
C ALA A 489 -9.84 2.05 -44.80
N LYS A 490 -9.29 1.69 -45.97
CA LYS A 490 -9.77 2.15 -47.29
C LYS A 490 -9.90 1.00 -48.26
N ARG A 491 -10.90 1.03 -49.14
CA ARG A 491 -11.03 0.05 -50.22
C ARG A 491 -10.13 0.44 -51.39
N ILE A 492 -9.30 -0.48 -51.85
CA ILE A 492 -8.47 -0.25 -53.04
C ILE A 492 -9.27 -0.60 -54.29
N GLN A 493 -9.22 0.27 -55.31
CA GLN A 493 -9.73 -0.07 -56.63
C GLN A 493 -8.77 -1.05 -57.33
N THR A 494 -9.27 -2.22 -57.69
CA THR A 494 -8.48 -3.32 -58.24
C THR A 494 -8.85 -3.64 -59.69
N GLN A 495 -7.94 -4.29 -60.41
CA GLN A 495 -8.17 -4.80 -61.77
C GLN A 495 -8.11 -6.32 -61.78
N PHE A 496 -9.22 -6.96 -62.18
CA PHE A 496 -9.30 -8.41 -62.33
C PHE A 496 -9.05 -8.84 -63.78
N SER A 497 -8.07 -9.73 -63.99
CA SER A 497 -7.86 -10.38 -65.29
C SER A 497 -7.25 -11.77 -65.13
N SER A 498 -7.81 -12.77 -65.83
CA SER A 498 -7.25 -14.13 -65.92
C SER A 498 -6.92 -14.79 -64.57
N GLY A 499 -7.81 -14.63 -63.57
CA GLY A 499 -7.63 -15.21 -62.23
C GLY A 499 -6.64 -14.46 -61.33
N LYS A 500 -6.28 -13.22 -61.71
CA LYS A 500 -5.37 -12.34 -60.96
C LYS A 500 -6.05 -11.03 -60.63
N MET A 501 -5.84 -10.56 -59.41
CA MET A 501 -6.23 -9.23 -58.94
C MET A 501 -4.98 -8.36 -58.82
N GLU A 502 -4.96 -7.22 -59.49
CA GLU A 502 -3.81 -6.31 -59.52
C GLU A 502 -4.18 -4.89 -59.06
N PHE A 503 -3.23 -4.24 -58.37
CA PHE A 503 -3.26 -2.81 -58.08
C PHE A 503 -1.84 -2.26 -57.92
N ASN A 504 -1.67 -0.95 -58.12
CA ASN A 504 -0.42 -0.25 -57.83
C ASN A 504 -0.48 0.38 -56.43
N ALA A 505 0.65 0.52 -55.76
CA ALA A 505 0.77 1.30 -54.52
C ALA A 505 2.15 1.97 -54.43
N VAL A 506 2.25 3.08 -53.70
CA VAL A 506 3.53 3.73 -53.42
C VAL A 506 4.27 2.89 -52.38
N ALA A 507 5.58 2.70 -52.56
CA ALA A 507 6.41 1.91 -51.67
C ALA A 507 7.29 2.79 -50.76
N ASP A 508 6.67 3.74 -50.07
CA ASP A 508 7.32 4.69 -49.15
C ASP A 508 7.27 4.25 -47.68
N THR A 509 6.35 3.35 -47.35
CA THR A 509 6.09 2.82 -46.01
C THR A 509 5.80 1.33 -46.07
N ILE A 510 5.80 0.67 -44.91
CA ILE A 510 5.39 -0.74 -44.82
C ILE A 510 3.87 -0.78 -44.83
N THR A 511 3.30 -1.04 -46.01
CA THR A 511 1.85 -1.13 -46.18
C THR A 511 1.32 -2.51 -45.77
N GLN A 512 0.13 -2.53 -45.17
CA GLN A 512 -0.61 -3.74 -44.83
C GLN A 512 -1.99 -3.73 -45.49
N TYR A 513 -2.37 -4.87 -46.06
CA TYR A 513 -3.64 -5.04 -46.76
C TYR A 513 -4.38 -6.28 -46.26
N ILE A 514 -5.70 -6.28 -46.42
CA ILE A 514 -6.55 -7.44 -46.20
C ILE A 514 -7.40 -7.70 -47.44
N ALA A 515 -7.33 -8.93 -47.95
CA ALA A 515 -8.14 -9.41 -49.05
C ALA A 515 -9.22 -10.36 -48.52
N PHE A 516 -10.48 -10.19 -48.94
CA PHE A 516 -11.59 -11.00 -48.44
C PHE A 516 -12.74 -11.14 -49.43
N TYR A 517 -13.58 -12.16 -49.21
CA TYR A 517 -14.86 -12.34 -49.88
C TYR A 517 -16.00 -12.02 -48.92
N ASP A 518 -16.97 -11.23 -49.37
CA ASP A 518 -18.19 -10.98 -48.60
C ASP A 518 -19.05 -12.25 -48.55
N GLY A 519 -19.22 -12.82 -47.36
CA GLY A 519 -19.93 -14.08 -47.17
C GLY A 519 -19.78 -14.65 -45.76
N ALA A 520 -20.07 -15.95 -45.61
CA ALA A 520 -20.10 -16.64 -44.31
C ALA A 520 -18.73 -16.85 -43.63
N GLY A 521 -17.63 -16.46 -44.29
CA GLY A 521 -16.27 -16.62 -43.75
C GLY A 521 -15.68 -15.37 -43.09
N LEU A 522 -16.51 -14.32 -42.89
CA LEU A 522 -16.16 -13.13 -42.12
C LEU A 522 -16.37 -13.39 -40.62
N TYR A 523 -15.66 -12.64 -39.78
CA TYR A 523 -15.75 -12.82 -38.32
C TYR A 523 -16.99 -12.14 -37.74
N GLN A 524 -17.37 -12.55 -36.53
CA GLN A 524 -18.51 -12.00 -35.77
C GLN A 524 -17.99 -11.33 -34.49
N VAL A 525 -18.73 -10.33 -34.02
CA VAL A 525 -18.45 -9.65 -32.76
C VAL A 525 -19.21 -10.30 -31.61
N GLY A 526 -18.69 -10.22 -30.38
CA GLY A 526 -19.44 -10.56 -29.17
C GLY A 526 -20.06 -9.33 -28.54
N PHE A 527 -21.36 -9.35 -28.19
CA PHE A 527 -21.96 -8.28 -27.39
C PHE A 527 -21.44 -8.29 -25.95
N VAL A 528 -21.21 -7.11 -25.38
CA VAL A 528 -20.80 -6.94 -23.98
C VAL A 528 -21.94 -6.31 -23.19
N GLU A 529 -22.26 -5.05 -23.48
CA GLU A 529 -23.28 -4.28 -22.75
C GLU A 529 -23.73 -3.02 -23.52
N GLU A 530 -24.83 -2.41 -23.06
CA GLU A 530 -25.17 -1.03 -23.37
C GLU A 530 -24.41 -0.11 -22.40
N VAL A 531 -23.77 0.94 -22.92
CA VAL A 531 -22.89 1.82 -22.16
C VAL A 531 -23.63 3.10 -21.80
N GLU A 532 -23.63 3.44 -20.51
CA GLU A 532 -24.15 4.72 -20.03
C GLU A 532 -23.30 5.89 -20.54
N ASN A 533 -23.96 7.02 -20.82
CA ASN A 533 -23.24 8.22 -21.23
C ASN A 533 -22.29 8.71 -20.14
N GLN A 534 -21.08 9.09 -20.55
CA GLN A 534 -19.97 9.48 -19.67
C GLN A 534 -19.06 10.50 -20.36
N ASN A 535 -18.40 11.33 -19.56
CA ASN A 535 -17.58 12.42 -20.08
C ASN A 535 -16.48 12.78 -19.08
N LEU A 536 -15.52 11.87 -18.89
CA LEU A 536 -14.38 12.11 -18.01
C LEU A 536 -13.47 13.22 -18.54
N HIS A 537 -13.37 13.37 -19.87
CA HIS A 537 -12.63 14.46 -20.53
C HIS A 537 -13.05 15.88 -20.12
N ALA A 538 -14.28 16.08 -19.62
CA ALA A 538 -14.76 17.39 -19.17
C ALA A 538 -14.34 17.75 -17.74
N LEU A 539 -13.73 16.82 -16.99
CA LEU A 539 -13.32 17.04 -15.62
C LEU A 539 -12.08 17.93 -15.53
N LYS A 540 -12.03 18.78 -14.51
CA LYS A 540 -10.93 19.72 -14.27
C LYS A 540 -10.89 20.18 -12.81
N ASN A 541 -9.70 20.52 -12.30
CA ASN A 541 -9.47 21.06 -10.96
C ASN A 541 -9.96 20.13 -9.83
N ILE A 542 -9.78 18.81 -10.02
CA ILE A 542 -10.02 17.79 -8.99
C ILE A 542 -8.76 17.71 -8.12
N GLU A 543 -8.89 17.80 -6.81
CA GLU A 543 -7.76 17.72 -5.87
C GLU A 543 -7.56 16.29 -5.34
N PHE A 544 -8.65 15.54 -5.15
CA PHE A 544 -8.62 14.16 -4.67
C PHE A 544 -9.48 13.26 -5.57
N LEU A 545 -8.83 12.34 -6.28
CA LEU A 545 -9.49 11.32 -7.10
C LEU A 545 -9.57 10.00 -6.32
N ILE A 546 -10.74 9.36 -6.32
CA ILE A 546 -10.92 7.99 -5.85
C ILE A 546 -11.33 7.12 -7.04
N ILE A 547 -10.51 6.13 -7.38
CA ILE A 547 -10.85 5.08 -8.35
C ILE A 547 -11.23 3.85 -7.54
N ALA A 548 -12.50 3.49 -7.57
CA ALA A 548 -13.05 2.39 -6.77
C ALA A 548 -13.67 1.32 -7.65
N HIS A 549 -13.53 0.05 -7.25
CA HIS A 549 -14.36 -1.00 -7.85
C HIS A 549 -15.84 -0.72 -7.59
N LYS A 550 -16.72 -1.09 -8.53
CA LYS A 550 -18.17 -0.80 -8.47
C LYS A 550 -18.84 -1.28 -7.17
N ASP A 551 -18.35 -2.39 -6.61
CA ASP A 551 -18.91 -2.97 -5.37
C ASP A 551 -18.59 -2.15 -4.11
N PHE A 552 -17.62 -1.21 -4.20
CA PHE A 552 -17.18 -0.35 -3.10
C PHE A 552 -17.53 1.13 -3.33
N ILE A 553 -18.30 1.44 -4.37
CA ILE A 553 -18.55 2.82 -4.80
C ILE A 553 -19.32 3.65 -3.77
N GLU A 554 -20.20 3.02 -2.97
CA GLU A 554 -20.94 3.69 -1.90
C GLU A 554 -19.99 4.18 -0.80
N GLU A 555 -19.06 3.33 -0.38
CA GLU A 555 -18.05 3.61 0.64
C GLU A 555 -17.03 4.65 0.16
N ALA A 556 -16.59 4.54 -1.10
CA ALA A 556 -15.76 5.55 -1.74
C ALA A 556 -16.43 6.94 -1.75
N ASN A 557 -17.73 7.00 -2.03
CA ASN A 557 -18.49 8.25 -1.95
C ASN A 557 -18.64 8.79 -0.53
N ARG A 558 -18.75 7.91 0.49
CA ARG A 558 -18.80 8.32 1.90
C ARG A 558 -17.49 8.97 2.33
N LEU A 559 -16.34 8.38 1.99
CA LEU A 559 -15.02 8.96 2.24
C LEU A 559 -14.83 10.28 1.46
N ALA A 560 -15.24 10.32 0.20
CA ALA A 560 -15.16 11.53 -0.61
C ALA A 560 -15.98 12.70 -0.02
N GLU A 561 -17.16 12.43 0.54
CA GLU A 561 -18.00 13.43 1.21
C GLU A 561 -17.38 13.90 2.54
N PHE A 562 -16.72 12.99 3.27
CA PHE A 562 -15.95 13.35 4.46
C PHE A 562 -14.88 14.41 4.13
N HIS A 563 -14.05 14.21 3.10
CA HIS A 563 -13.04 15.21 2.73
C HIS A 563 -13.61 16.49 2.12
N ARG A 564 -14.73 16.42 1.38
CA ARG A 564 -15.44 17.63 0.91
C ARG A 564 -15.88 18.50 2.08
N SER A 565 -16.42 17.89 3.13
CA SER A 565 -16.99 18.61 4.27
C SER A 565 -15.93 19.05 5.29
N THR A 566 -14.96 18.18 5.60
CA THR A 566 -13.93 18.41 6.62
C THR A 566 -12.72 19.19 6.08
N ASP A 567 -12.19 18.77 4.93
CA ASP A 567 -10.95 19.33 4.36
C ASP A 567 -11.18 20.35 3.25
N GLN A 568 -12.44 20.53 2.82
CA GLN A 568 -12.84 21.43 1.72
C GLN A 568 -12.16 21.08 0.39
N MET A 569 -11.84 19.80 0.16
CA MET A 569 -11.23 19.32 -1.07
C MET A 569 -12.26 19.14 -2.19
N THR A 570 -11.85 19.44 -3.43
CA THR A 570 -12.64 19.04 -4.61
C THR A 570 -12.39 17.57 -4.92
N THR A 571 -13.38 16.71 -4.69
CA THR A 571 -13.24 15.25 -4.87
C THR A 571 -14.05 14.71 -6.04
N PHE A 572 -13.54 13.66 -6.70
CA PHE A 572 -14.27 12.91 -7.73
C PHE A 572 -14.10 11.40 -7.51
N VAL A 573 -15.18 10.65 -7.71
CA VAL A 573 -15.19 9.18 -7.55
C VAL A 573 -15.62 8.55 -8.87
N THR A 574 -14.88 7.57 -9.34
CA THR A 574 -15.21 6.81 -10.56
C THR A 574 -14.78 5.35 -10.45
N VAL A 575 -15.17 4.55 -11.44
CA VAL A 575 -14.79 3.14 -11.58
C VAL A 575 -13.81 2.94 -12.75
N PRO A 576 -12.94 1.92 -12.72
CA PRO A 576 -11.98 1.63 -13.79
C PRO A 576 -12.64 1.49 -15.18
N GLU A 577 -13.81 0.85 -15.27
CA GLU A 577 -14.48 0.55 -16.55
C GLU A 577 -14.85 1.81 -17.33
N LYS A 578 -15.24 2.89 -16.63
CA LYS A 578 -15.53 4.19 -17.24
C LYS A 578 -14.28 4.81 -17.86
N ILE A 579 -13.15 4.69 -17.16
CA ILE A 579 -11.85 5.15 -17.65
C ILE A 579 -11.42 4.31 -18.85
N TYR A 580 -11.53 2.98 -18.79
CA TYR A 580 -11.15 2.12 -19.90
C TYR A 580 -11.91 2.45 -21.18
N ASN A 581 -13.21 2.70 -21.08
CA ASN A 581 -14.05 3.05 -22.23
C ASN A 581 -13.57 4.33 -22.95
N GLU A 582 -13.10 5.35 -22.24
CA GLU A 582 -12.63 6.62 -22.84
C GLU A 582 -11.14 6.55 -23.24
N PHE A 583 -10.28 5.91 -22.44
CA PHE A 583 -8.82 6.01 -22.58
C PHE A 583 -8.12 4.78 -23.21
N SER A 584 -8.74 3.59 -23.20
CA SER A 584 -8.17 2.35 -23.77
C SER A 584 -9.13 1.62 -24.72
N SER A 585 -10.11 2.34 -25.26
CA SER A 585 -11.14 1.76 -26.13
C SER A 585 -11.90 0.61 -25.49
N GLY A 586 -12.07 0.63 -24.17
CA GLY A 586 -12.85 -0.33 -23.39
C GLY A 586 -12.10 -1.56 -22.89
N SER A 587 -10.87 -1.80 -23.33
CA SER A 587 -10.02 -2.88 -22.80
C SER A 587 -9.45 -2.50 -21.44
N GLN A 588 -9.33 -3.46 -20.52
CA GLN A 588 -8.56 -3.22 -19.31
C GLN A 588 -7.11 -2.88 -19.70
N ASP A 589 -6.60 -1.74 -19.26
CA ASP A 589 -5.19 -1.35 -19.40
C ASP A 589 -4.86 -0.36 -18.28
N ILE A 590 -3.89 -0.68 -17.43
CA ILE A 590 -3.51 0.17 -16.29
C ILE A 590 -3.01 1.55 -16.76
N THR A 591 -2.48 1.65 -17.97
CA THR A 591 -2.03 2.90 -18.58
C THR A 591 -3.18 3.85 -18.82
N ALA A 592 -4.40 3.35 -19.04
CA ALA A 592 -5.60 4.18 -19.15
C ALA A 592 -5.90 4.92 -17.83
N LEU A 593 -5.71 4.25 -16.69
CA LEU A 593 -5.88 4.88 -15.37
C LEU A 593 -4.85 6.00 -15.18
N ARG A 594 -3.58 5.72 -15.53
CA ARG A 594 -2.49 6.71 -15.48
C ARG A 594 -2.71 7.88 -16.44
N ASP A 595 -3.18 7.61 -17.67
CA ASP A 595 -3.51 8.63 -18.68
C ASP A 595 -4.66 9.54 -18.19
N PHE A 596 -5.69 8.99 -17.54
CA PHE A 596 -6.75 9.79 -16.95
C PHE A 596 -6.26 10.69 -15.81
N VAL A 597 -5.42 10.17 -14.90
CA VAL A 597 -4.79 10.96 -13.83
C VAL A 597 -3.92 12.07 -14.43
N LYS A 598 -3.14 11.75 -15.46
CA LYS A 598 -2.32 12.72 -16.20
C LYS A 598 -3.17 13.80 -16.85
N MET A 599 -4.28 13.45 -17.48
CA MET A 599 -5.20 14.42 -18.06
C MET A 599 -5.72 15.40 -16.99
N LEU A 600 -6.16 14.91 -15.82
CA LEU A 600 -6.58 15.78 -14.72
C LEU A 600 -5.46 16.71 -14.25
N TYR A 601 -4.24 16.19 -14.18
CA TYR A 601 -3.06 16.95 -13.82
C TYR A 601 -2.74 18.04 -14.86
N ASP A 602 -2.71 17.71 -16.14
CA ASP A 602 -2.37 18.63 -17.23
C ASP A 602 -3.44 19.71 -17.45
N HIS A 603 -4.73 19.33 -17.44
CA HIS A 603 -5.84 20.24 -17.70
C HIS A 603 -6.16 21.21 -16.55
N SER A 604 -5.61 20.96 -15.36
CA SER A 604 -5.86 21.79 -14.17
C SER A 604 -5.30 23.21 -14.31
N ASP A 605 -6.00 24.17 -13.70
CA ASP A 605 -5.49 25.53 -13.57
C ASP A 605 -4.26 25.54 -12.64
N PRO A 606 -3.27 26.44 -12.85
CA PRO A 606 -2.09 26.51 -12.00
C PRO A 606 -2.43 26.64 -10.51
N GLY A 607 -1.90 25.73 -9.68
CA GLY A 607 -2.16 25.65 -8.25
C GLY A 607 -3.43 24.91 -7.85
N ARG A 608 -4.16 24.34 -8.82
CA ARG A 608 -5.36 23.49 -8.62
C ARG A 608 -5.18 22.10 -9.20
N GLU A 609 -3.93 21.69 -9.45
CA GLU A 609 -3.58 20.35 -9.88
C GLU A 609 -4.03 19.32 -8.84
N ILE A 610 -4.35 18.12 -9.34
CA ILE A 610 -4.61 16.95 -8.50
C ILE A 610 -3.45 16.72 -7.52
N LYS A 611 -3.79 16.37 -6.28
CA LYS A 611 -2.84 16.17 -5.19
C LYS A 611 -2.83 14.73 -4.71
N TYR A 612 -4.00 14.08 -4.69
CA TYR A 612 -4.15 12.76 -4.12
C TYR A 612 -4.93 11.82 -5.06
N LEU A 613 -4.50 10.56 -5.09
CA LEU A 613 -5.18 9.44 -5.73
C LEU A 613 -5.34 8.30 -4.72
N LEU A 614 -6.58 7.88 -4.48
CA LEU A 614 -6.89 6.67 -3.73
C LEU A 614 -7.36 5.56 -4.69
N LEU A 615 -6.65 4.44 -4.67
CA LEU A 615 -7.04 3.19 -5.33
C LEU A 615 -7.85 2.36 -4.33
N PHE A 616 -9.15 2.28 -4.54
CA PHE A 616 -10.10 1.73 -3.58
C PHE A 616 -10.54 0.33 -4.01
N GLY A 617 -9.76 -0.65 -3.58
CA GLY A 617 -9.89 -2.06 -3.91
C GLY A 617 -8.52 -2.72 -3.88
N ASP A 618 -8.46 -4.00 -3.59
CA ASP A 618 -7.23 -4.76 -3.65
C ASP A 618 -6.72 -4.94 -5.10
N ALA A 619 -5.49 -5.42 -5.26
CA ALA A 619 -4.86 -5.64 -6.57
C ALA A 619 -4.41 -7.08 -6.77
N SER A 620 -3.94 -7.38 -7.98
CA SER A 620 -3.40 -8.69 -8.32
C SER A 620 -2.39 -8.59 -9.46
N PHE A 621 -1.37 -9.45 -9.45
CA PHE A 621 -0.51 -9.68 -10.61
C PHE A 621 -1.27 -10.32 -11.79
N ASP A 622 -2.44 -10.91 -11.53
CA ASP A 622 -3.31 -11.54 -12.52
C ASP A 622 -4.38 -10.58 -13.02
N TYR A 623 -4.03 -9.84 -14.07
CA TYR A 623 -4.94 -8.92 -14.73
C TYR A 623 -6.09 -9.62 -15.47
N LYS A 624 -5.86 -10.83 -16.00
CA LYS A 624 -6.78 -11.52 -16.91
C LYS A 624 -7.79 -12.42 -16.21
N ASP A 625 -7.74 -12.48 -14.88
CA ASP A 625 -8.64 -13.30 -14.07
C ASP A 625 -8.51 -14.80 -14.39
N ILE A 626 -7.25 -15.26 -14.51
CA ILE A 626 -6.89 -16.67 -14.76
C ILE A 626 -7.04 -17.51 -13.48
N LEU A 627 -6.70 -16.94 -12.32
CA LEU A 627 -6.81 -17.55 -11.01
C LEU A 627 -8.24 -17.48 -10.48
N THR A 628 -8.64 -18.48 -9.70
CA THR A 628 -9.92 -18.44 -8.97
C THR A 628 -9.83 -17.50 -7.77
N ASP A 629 -10.93 -16.82 -7.46
CA ASP A 629 -11.04 -15.89 -6.32
C ASP A 629 -10.01 -14.74 -6.38
N ASN A 630 -9.73 -14.26 -7.59
CA ASN A 630 -8.81 -13.15 -7.84
C ASN A 630 -9.27 -11.86 -7.14
N THR A 631 -8.31 -11.02 -6.76
CA THR A 631 -8.53 -9.75 -6.05
C THR A 631 -8.18 -8.52 -6.90
N ASN A 632 -8.16 -8.66 -8.23
CA ASN A 632 -7.89 -7.56 -9.18
C ASN A 632 -9.04 -6.52 -9.26
N PHE A 633 -9.45 -5.93 -8.13
CA PHE A 633 -10.54 -4.95 -8.07
C PHE A 633 -10.13 -3.60 -8.64
N VAL A 634 -8.93 -3.12 -8.27
CA VAL A 634 -8.28 -1.96 -8.89
C VAL A 634 -6.82 -2.33 -9.15
N PRO A 635 -6.39 -2.50 -10.42
CA PRO A 635 -5.10 -3.09 -10.72
C PRO A 635 -3.93 -2.21 -10.24
N CYS A 636 -2.79 -2.86 -9.94
CA CYS A 636 -1.50 -2.20 -9.71
C CYS A 636 -0.60 -2.32 -10.94
N TRP A 637 0.55 -1.63 -10.94
CA TRP A 637 1.59 -1.86 -11.95
C TRP A 637 2.55 -2.96 -11.49
N GLU A 638 2.73 -3.99 -12.31
CA GLU A 638 3.75 -5.03 -12.16
C GLU A 638 4.94 -4.79 -13.09
N SER A 639 6.15 -5.16 -12.69
CA SER A 639 7.31 -5.17 -13.60
C SER A 639 7.32 -6.37 -14.55
N ILE A 640 8.05 -6.29 -15.66
CA ILE A 640 8.29 -7.47 -16.53
C ILE A 640 9.16 -8.52 -15.81
N GLU A 641 10.11 -8.10 -14.97
CA GLU A 641 10.94 -9.02 -14.19
C GLU A 641 10.05 -9.87 -13.27
N SER A 642 10.00 -11.17 -13.55
CA SER A 642 9.14 -12.12 -12.84
C SER A 642 9.93 -13.29 -12.25
N MET A 643 11.23 -13.43 -12.55
CA MET A 643 12.06 -14.60 -12.18
C MET A 643 12.90 -14.37 -10.92
N ASN A 644 12.96 -13.13 -10.42
CA ASN A 644 13.69 -12.75 -9.24
C ASN A 644 12.84 -11.82 -8.34
N ILE A 645 12.51 -12.27 -7.13
CA ILE A 645 11.62 -11.53 -6.21
C ILE A 645 12.20 -10.16 -5.84
N VAL A 646 13.50 -10.08 -5.52
CA VAL A 646 14.14 -8.82 -5.11
C VAL A 646 14.30 -7.84 -6.26
N ASN A 647 14.25 -8.29 -7.52
CA ASN A 647 14.30 -7.39 -8.68
C ASN A 647 12.92 -7.09 -9.27
N SER A 648 11.91 -7.90 -8.96
CA SER A 648 10.51 -7.62 -9.32
C SER A 648 9.94 -6.47 -8.50
N ILE A 649 8.95 -5.79 -9.07
CA ILE A 649 8.29 -4.61 -8.48
C ILE A 649 6.78 -4.72 -8.72
N ALA A 650 6.01 -4.53 -7.64
CA ALA A 650 4.59 -4.20 -7.67
C ALA A 650 4.42 -2.81 -7.05
N SER A 651 3.82 -1.86 -7.77
CA SER A 651 3.75 -0.47 -7.34
C SER A 651 2.52 0.27 -7.84
N ASP A 652 2.04 1.20 -7.03
CA ASP A 652 1.03 2.18 -7.42
C ASP A 652 1.65 3.51 -7.91
N ASP A 653 2.99 3.67 -7.80
CA ASP A 653 3.69 4.88 -8.24
C ASP A 653 3.53 5.17 -9.73
N TYR A 654 3.33 4.11 -10.52
CA TYR A 654 3.08 4.23 -11.95
C TYR A 654 1.97 5.23 -12.26
N PHE A 655 0.91 5.27 -11.44
CA PHE A 655 -0.23 6.17 -11.64
C PHE A 655 0.10 7.64 -11.33
N GLY A 656 1.27 7.92 -10.76
CA GLY A 656 1.76 9.26 -10.42
C GLY A 656 2.92 9.75 -11.29
N TYR A 657 3.31 9.02 -12.34
CA TYR A 657 4.30 9.47 -13.33
C TYR A 657 3.64 10.32 -14.42
N LEU A 658 3.47 11.62 -14.13
CA LEU A 658 2.56 12.49 -14.88
C LEU A 658 3.30 13.48 -15.78
N ASP A 659 4.56 13.80 -15.49
CA ASP A 659 5.33 14.72 -16.31
C ASP A 659 5.76 14.09 -17.64
N SER A 660 5.88 14.90 -18.70
CA SER A 660 6.09 14.40 -20.07
C SER A 660 7.38 13.56 -20.21
N GLY A 661 7.25 12.33 -20.72
CA GLY A 661 8.33 11.39 -20.98
C GLY A 661 8.50 10.32 -19.90
N GLU A 662 7.72 10.37 -18.83
CA GLU A 662 7.77 9.39 -17.73
C GLU A 662 6.88 8.17 -18.00
N GLY A 663 6.97 7.15 -17.13
CA GLY A 663 6.16 5.93 -17.13
C GLY A 663 6.83 4.72 -17.77
N GLY A 664 7.84 4.91 -18.65
CA GLY A 664 8.48 3.81 -19.36
C GLY A 664 9.18 2.82 -18.42
N ASN A 665 8.77 1.54 -18.44
CA ASN A 665 9.22 0.50 -17.50
C ASN A 665 9.02 0.91 -16.03
N GLY A 666 7.96 1.66 -15.73
CA GLY A 666 7.66 2.10 -14.36
C GLY A 666 8.70 3.08 -13.81
N SER A 667 9.32 3.90 -14.67
CA SER A 667 10.28 4.92 -14.25
C SER A 667 9.69 6.32 -14.32
N GLY A 668 10.03 7.17 -13.36
CA GLY A 668 9.56 8.55 -13.26
C GLY A 668 9.67 9.06 -11.83
N ARG A 669 9.30 10.31 -11.60
CA ARG A 669 9.14 10.88 -10.27
C ARG A 669 7.66 10.97 -9.96
N VAL A 670 7.27 10.51 -8.77
CA VAL A 670 5.87 10.54 -8.37
C VAL A 670 5.44 11.99 -8.11
N ASP A 671 4.42 12.46 -8.84
CA ASP A 671 3.95 13.85 -8.82
C ASP A 671 2.82 14.12 -7.82
N ILE A 672 2.13 13.07 -7.37
CA ILE A 672 0.97 13.13 -6.46
C ILE A 672 1.06 12.11 -5.32
N GLY A 673 0.38 12.36 -4.21
CA GLY A 673 0.26 11.39 -3.13
C GLY A 673 -0.70 10.25 -3.49
N ILE A 674 -0.23 9.01 -3.45
CA ILE A 674 -1.03 7.83 -3.82
C ILE A 674 -1.18 6.94 -2.60
N GLY A 675 -2.40 6.46 -2.34
CA GLY A 675 -2.68 5.46 -1.33
C GLY A 675 -3.66 4.40 -1.84
N ARG A 676 -3.73 3.26 -1.15
CA ARG A 676 -4.60 2.14 -1.49
C ARG A 676 -5.39 1.62 -0.30
N PHE A 677 -6.66 1.31 -0.52
CA PHE A 677 -7.45 0.46 0.38
C PHE A 677 -7.46 -0.96 -0.17
N VAL A 678 -6.78 -1.88 0.50
CA VAL A 678 -6.61 -3.31 0.13
C VAL A 678 -7.86 -4.15 0.49
N VAL A 679 -9.03 -3.68 0.09
CA VAL A 679 -10.31 -4.29 0.44
C VAL A 679 -10.83 -5.18 -0.68
N SER A 680 -11.38 -6.34 -0.31
CA SER A 680 -11.94 -7.34 -1.23
C SER A 680 -13.42 -7.63 -0.98
N SER A 681 -14.06 -6.90 -0.05
CA SER A 681 -15.49 -7.00 0.24
C SER A 681 -16.08 -5.67 0.71
N THR A 682 -17.40 -5.51 0.57
CA THR A 682 -18.13 -4.31 1.03
C THR A 682 -18.01 -4.10 2.55
N GLU A 683 -17.90 -5.17 3.33
CA GLU A 683 -17.71 -5.10 4.78
C GLU A 683 -16.33 -4.54 5.14
N GLN A 684 -15.27 -5.04 4.51
CA GLN A 684 -13.92 -4.47 4.66
C GLN A 684 -13.85 -3.02 4.18
N ALA A 685 -14.52 -2.67 3.07
CA ALA A 685 -14.63 -1.30 2.59
C ALA A 685 -15.29 -0.38 3.63
N THR A 686 -16.36 -0.85 4.28
CA THR A 686 -17.06 -0.12 5.33
C THR A 686 -16.14 0.12 6.53
N LEU A 687 -15.48 -0.93 7.02
CA LEU A 687 -14.56 -0.85 8.16
C LEU A 687 -13.37 0.08 7.88
N ALA A 688 -12.80 0.05 6.68
CA ALA A 688 -11.70 0.93 6.29
C ALA A 688 -12.11 2.42 6.33
N VAL A 689 -13.29 2.75 5.79
CA VAL A 689 -13.82 4.12 5.80
C VAL A 689 -14.19 4.55 7.23
N ASP A 690 -14.79 3.66 8.03
CA ASP A 690 -15.13 3.94 9.41
C ASP A 690 -13.89 4.25 10.26
N LYS A 691 -12.82 3.47 10.10
CA LYS A 691 -11.53 3.74 10.75
C LYS A 691 -10.95 5.10 10.34
N ALA A 692 -10.98 5.43 9.05
CA ALA A 692 -10.49 6.72 8.55
C ALA A 692 -11.25 7.90 9.18
N ILE A 693 -12.58 7.84 9.18
CA ILE A 693 -13.43 8.90 9.75
C ILE A 693 -13.28 8.97 11.28
N HIS A 694 -13.25 7.82 11.96
CA HIS A 694 -13.09 7.74 13.41
C HIS A 694 -11.77 8.36 13.85
N TYR A 695 -10.65 7.95 13.24
CA TYR A 695 -9.32 8.48 13.52
C TYR A 695 -9.23 10.00 13.32
N ALA A 696 -9.84 10.51 12.23
CA ALA A 696 -9.82 11.92 11.89
C ALA A 696 -10.73 12.79 12.78
N THR A 697 -11.68 12.17 13.49
CA THR A 697 -12.68 12.88 14.29
C THR A 697 -12.19 13.00 15.73
N ASN A 698 -12.02 14.23 16.20
CA ASN A 698 -11.68 14.49 17.60
C ASN A 698 -12.86 14.14 18.53
N THR A 699 -12.75 13.01 19.21
CA THR A 699 -13.62 12.59 20.31
C THR A 699 -12.80 12.38 21.58
N GLU A 700 -13.46 12.21 22.72
CA GLU A 700 -12.80 11.86 23.97
C GLU A 700 -12.02 10.54 23.88
N ASP A 701 -12.54 9.55 23.15
CA ASP A 701 -11.91 8.23 23.03
C ASP A 701 -10.63 8.29 22.18
N VAL A 702 -10.63 9.03 21.07
CA VAL A 702 -9.47 9.12 20.16
C VAL A 702 -8.41 10.11 20.66
N MET A 703 -8.82 11.18 21.35
CA MET A 703 -7.89 12.16 21.93
C MET A 703 -7.35 11.64 23.26
N GLN A 704 -6.37 10.73 23.22
CA GLN A 704 -5.77 10.12 24.41
C GLN A 704 -4.23 10.15 24.35
N PRO A 705 -3.52 9.90 25.47
CA PRO A 705 -2.07 10.04 25.56
C PRO A 705 -1.24 9.23 24.55
N TRP A 706 -1.80 8.20 23.91
CA TRP A 706 -1.14 7.43 22.85
C TRP A 706 -0.64 8.31 21.69
N ARG A 707 -1.33 9.44 21.40
CA ARG A 707 -0.91 10.43 20.39
C ARG A 707 0.43 11.09 20.72
N ASN A 708 0.96 10.93 21.93
CA ASN A 708 2.25 11.48 22.34
C ASN A 708 3.36 10.40 22.44
N MET A 709 3.13 9.19 21.92
CA MET A 709 4.07 8.07 21.97
C MET A 709 4.53 7.65 20.57
N ILE A 710 5.83 7.37 20.40
CA ILE A 710 6.41 6.78 19.18
C ILE A 710 7.24 5.56 19.58
N THR A 711 7.02 4.44 18.90
CA THR A 711 7.69 3.17 19.21
C THR A 711 8.63 2.75 18.09
N PHE A 712 9.88 2.46 18.43
CA PHE A 712 10.87 1.87 17.53
C PHE A 712 11.10 0.39 17.88
N VAL A 713 11.02 -0.47 16.87
CA VAL A 713 11.20 -1.91 16.99
C VAL A 713 12.33 -2.36 16.07
N ALA A 714 13.23 -3.20 16.58
CA ALA A 714 14.39 -3.65 15.85
C ALA A 714 14.69 -5.13 16.03
N ASP A 715 15.08 -5.76 14.92
CA ASP A 715 15.64 -7.10 14.85
C ASP A 715 17.13 -7.14 15.31
N ASP A 716 17.65 -8.31 15.67
CA ASP A 716 18.99 -8.51 16.26
C ASP A 716 20.09 -8.98 15.29
N GLY A 717 19.69 -9.35 14.07
CA GLY A 717 20.57 -9.83 13.01
C GLY A 717 21.56 -8.79 12.42
N ASP A 718 22.37 -9.28 11.48
CA ASP A 718 23.28 -8.49 10.62
C ASP A 718 24.31 -7.62 11.37
N ASN A 719 24.92 -8.17 12.42
CA ASN A 719 25.84 -7.45 13.31
C ASN A 719 25.20 -6.19 13.89
N ASN A 720 24.01 -6.28 14.48
CA ASN A 720 23.23 -5.15 15.05
C ASN A 720 22.92 -4.03 14.04
N MET A 721 22.80 -4.33 12.73
CA MET A 721 22.51 -3.28 11.74
C MET A 721 21.15 -2.63 11.99
N HIS A 722 20.12 -3.45 12.16
CA HIS A 722 18.74 -2.99 12.34
C HIS A 722 18.56 -2.19 13.63
N LEU A 723 19.15 -2.66 14.75
CA LEU A 723 19.20 -1.92 16.00
C LEU A 723 19.87 -0.55 15.83
N ARG A 724 21.02 -0.48 15.12
CA ARG A 724 21.67 0.82 14.85
C ARG A 724 20.78 1.75 14.02
N HIS A 725 20.05 1.23 13.04
CA HIS A 725 19.11 2.02 12.24
C HIS A 725 17.98 2.58 13.11
N ALA A 726 17.39 1.76 13.98
CA ALA A 726 16.37 2.20 14.93
C ALA A 726 16.92 3.24 15.94
N GLU A 727 18.15 3.09 16.42
CA GLU A 727 18.81 4.09 17.27
C GLU A 727 19.05 5.41 16.54
N GLN A 728 19.41 5.38 15.25
CA GLN A 728 19.57 6.59 14.45
C GLN A 728 18.24 7.34 14.28
N LEU A 729 17.16 6.62 13.98
CA LEU A 729 15.83 7.21 13.83
C LEU A 729 15.29 7.77 15.16
N SER A 730 15.39 7.00 16.24
CA SER A 730 14.92 7.43 17.56
C SER A 730 15.73 8.61 18.11
N SER A 731 17.06 8.63 17.91
CA SER A 731 17.89 9.77 18.32
C SER A 731 17.51 11.03 17.54
N TYR A 732 17.23 10.92 16.24
CA TYR A 732 16.77 12.06 15.44
C TYR A 732 15.46 12.66 15.97
N ILE A 733 14.48 11.80 16.29
CA ILE A 733 13.21 12.25 16.88
C ILE A 733 13.43 12.90 18.25
N TYR A 734 14.26 12.30 19.09
CA TYR A 734 14.58 12.85 20.40
C TYR A 734 15.18 14.26 20.32
N GLU A 735 16.12 14.47 19.39
CA GLU A 735 16.83 15.74 19.24
C GLU A 735 15.97 16.84 18.59
N ASN A 736 15.11 16.48 17.63
CA ASN A 736 14.41 17.46 16.78
C ASN A 736 12.93 17.63 17.15
N TYR A 737 12.32 16.60 17.73
CA TYR A 737 10.91 16.58 18.14
C TYR A 737 10.76 16.05 19.58
N PRO A 738 11.46 16.67 20.56
CA PRO A 738 11.54 16.18 21.94
C PRO A 738 10.18 16.12 22.66
N VAL A 739 9.13 16.75 22.11
CA VAL A 739 7.77 16.70 22.66
C VAL A 739 7.19 15.28 22.73
N TYR A 740 7.57 14.40 21.80
CA TYR A 740 7.10 13.01 21.78
C TYR A 740 7.89 12.15 22.77
N ASN A 741 7.20 11.18 23.39
CA ASN A 741 7.82 10.12 24.15
C ASN A 741 8.29 9.02 23.18
N ILE A 742 9.42 8.38 23.50
CA ILE A 742 10.02 7.32 22.68
C ILE A 742 10.06 6.03 23.48
N ASP A 743 9.51 4.97 22.89
CA ASP A 743 9.64 3.60 23.36
C ASP A 743 10.54 2.78 22.41
N LYS A 744 11.24 1.78 22.94
CA LYS A 744 12.16 0.93 22.17
C LYS A 744 11.96 -0.54 22.54
N ILE A 745 11.60 -1.36 21.55
CA ILE A 745 11.41 -2.81 21.69
C ILE A 745 12.40 -3.50 20.74
N TYR A 746 13.59 -3.84 21.24
CA TYR A 746 14.65 -4.46 20.43
C TYR A 746 14.78 -5.94 20.77
N LEU A 747 14.75 -6.80 19.77
CA LEU A 747 14.70 -8.26 19.94
C LEU A 747 15.77 -8.79 20.90
N ASP A 748 17.02 -8.36 20.72
CA ASP A 748 18.17 -8.78 21.54
C ASP A 748 18.10 -8.27 23.01
N ALA A 749 17.10 -7.45 23.37
CA ALA A 749 16.82 -7.07 24.76
C ALA A 749 15.83 -8.02 25.46
N TYR A 750 15.26 -8.98 24.72
CA TYR A 750 14.32 -9.98 25.22
C TYR A 750 14.90 -11.39 25.05
N LYS A 751 14.49 -12.30 25.94
CA LYS A 751 15.03 -13.66 25.93
C LYS A 751 14.46 -14.46 24.76
N GLN A 752 15.35 -15.04 23.95
CA GLN A 752 14.97 -15.97 22.90
C GLN A 752 14.94 -17.42 23.40
N ILE A 753 13.97 -18.19 22.92
CA ILE A 753 13.75 -19.59 23.30
C ILE A 753 13.79 -20.46 22.05
N ALA A 754 14.63 -21.50 22.08
CA ALA A 754 14.70 -22.48 21.00
C ALA A 754 13.49 -23.43 21.02
N THR A 755 12.77 -23.54 19.90
CA THR A 755 11.69 -24.52 19.69
C THR A 755 12.02 -25.42 18.49
N PRO A 756 11.33 -26.58 18.31
CA PRO A 756 11.48 -27.39 17.10
C PRO A 756 11.18 -26.64 15.80
N GLY A 757 10.44 -25.53 15.86
CA GLY A 757 10.05 -24.71 14.71
C GLY A 757 10.91 -23.47 14.47
N GLY A 758 12.01 -23.27 15.22
CA GLY A 758 12.84 -22.06 15.19
C GLY A 758 12.95 -21.39 16.56
N GLN A 759 13.77 -20.33 16.66
CA GLN A 759 13.77 -19.46 17.83
C GLN A 759 12.44 -18.68 17.89
N VAL A 760 12.02 -18.34 19.10
CA VAL A 760 10.88 -17.45 19.36
C VAL A 760 11.22 -16.54 20.52
N SER A 761 10.64 -15.34 20.53
CA SER A 761 10.77 -14.39 21.66
C SER A 761 9.38 -14.01 22.20
N PRO A 762 8.80 -14.83 23.10
CA PRO A 762 7.45 -14.58 23.60
C PRO A 762 7.32 -13.26 24.35
N ASP A 763 8.35 -12.87 25.10
CA ASP A 763 8.36 -11.64 25.89
C ASP A 763 8.38 -10.39 24.99
N MET A 764 9.11 -10.44 23.86
CA MET A 764 9.06 -9.38 22.85
C MET A 764 7.69 -9.30 22.20
N ASN A 765 7.12 -10.45 21.80
CA ASN A 765 5.81 -10.47 21.15
C ASN A 765 4.73 -9.90 22.08
N LYS A 766 4.79 -10.27 23.36
CA LYS A 766 3.93 -9.68 24.40
C LYS A 766 4.14 -8.17 24.52
N ALA A 767 5.39 -7.69 24.61
CA ALA A 767 5.69 -6.27 24.72
C ALA A 767 5.16 -5.47 23.51
N MET A 768 5.20 -6.04 22.30
CA MET A 768 4.64 -5.42 21.10
C MET A 768 3.12 -5.36 21.15
N ASN A 769 2.45 -6.47 21.49
CA ASN A 769 0.99 -6.51 21.62
C ASN A 769 0.50 -5.56 22.72
N ASP A 770 1.14 -5.55 23.89
CA ASP A 770 0.85 -4.62 24.99
C ASP A 770 1.01 -3.15 24.55
N ARG A 771 1.99 -2.85 23.68
CA ARG A 771 2.20 -1.49 23.17
C ARG A 771 1.13 -1.07 22.17
N ILE A 772 0.69 -1.98 21.30
CA ILE A 772 -0.41 -1.71 20.36
C ILE A 772 -1.71 -1.47 21.13
N ASP A 773 -1.99 -2.30 22.14
CA ASP A 773 -3.17 -2.17 23.01
C ASP A 773 -3.19 -0.83 23.75
N LYS A 774 -2.05 -0.40 24.31
CA LYS A 774 -1.90 0.93 24.95
C LYS A 774 -1.92 2.10 23.95
N GLY A 775 -1.80 1.81 22.66
CA GLY A 775 -1.66 2.80 21.61
C GLY A 775 -0.25 3.39 21.45
N THR A 776 0.08 3.71 20.21
CA THR A 776 1.26 4.49 19.81
C THR A 776 0.96 5.27 18.54
N LEU A 777 1.43 6.51 18.43
CA LEU A 777 1.16 7.34 17.26
C LEU A 777 1.82 6.77 16.01
N ILE A 778 3.08 6.35 16.16
CA ILE A 778 3.87 5.73 15.09
C ILE A 778 4.52 4.46 15.62
N PHE A 779 4.30 3.36 14.91
CA PHE A 779 5.01 2.10 15.08
C PHE A 779 6.04 1.94 13.95
N ASN A 780 7.32 1.98 14.28
CA ASN A 780 8.41 1.93 13.29
C ASN A 780 9.26 0.67 13.47
N TYR A 781 9.25 -0.21 12.48
CA TYR A 781 10.01 -1.46 12.49
C TYR A 781 11.19 -1.42 11.52
N SER A 782 12.36 -1.85 11.98
CA SER A 782 13.55 -2.10 11.16
C SER A 782 14.03 -3.54 11.36
N GLY A 783 14.01 -4.38 10.33
CA GLY A 783 14.42 -5.78 10.47
C GLY A 783 13.95 -6.71 9.37
N HIS A 784 14.15 -8.01 9.56
CA HIS A 784 13.63 -9.05 8.66
C HIS A 784 12.11 -9.22 8.83
N GLY A 785 11.47 -9.78 7.81
CA GLY A 785 10.02 -9.93 7.79
C GLY A 785 9.57 -10.60 6.51
N GLY A 786 8.28 -10.85 6.42
CA GLY A 786 7.63 -11.38 5.24
C GLY A 786 6.13 -11.35 5.36
N GLU A 787 5.47 -12.02 4.44
CA GLU A 787 4.01 -11.98 4.28
C GLU A 787 3.22 -12.51 5.49
N ALA A 788 3.85 -13.22 6.44
CA ALA A 788 3.18 -13.84 7.58
C ALA A 788 3.51 -13.21 8.95
N GLY A 789 4.39 -12.21 8.99
CA GLY A 789 4.82 -11.55 10.24
C GLY A 789 6.23 -10.96 10.16
N LEU A 790 6.77 -10.58 11.33
CA LEU A 790 8.07 -9.92 11.48
C LEU A 790 9.10 -10.84 12.16
N GLY A 791 10.37 -10.66 11.78
CA GLY A 791 11.54 -11.38 12.31
C GLY A 791 11.58 -12.87 11.99
N HIS A 792 12.76 -13.48 12.13
CA HIS A 792 12.89 -14.94 12.03
C HIS A 792 12.29 -15.65 13.26
N GLU A 793 12.19 -14.93 14.37
CA GLU A 793 11.70 -15.35 15.69
C GLU A 793 10.17 -15.29 15.79
N LYS A 794 9.48 -14.91 14.69
CA LYS A 794 8.03 -14.98 14.50
C LYS A 794 7.24 -14.15 15.51
N PHE A 795 7.45 -12.84 15.51
CA PHE A 795 6.63 -11.89 16.26
C PHE A 795 5.72 -11.10 15.33
N MET A 796 4.62 -10.55 15.87
CA MET A 796 3.55 -9.89 15.09
C MET A 796 3.04 -10.79 13.95
N GLN A 797 2.63 -12.01 14.29
CA GLN A 797 2.03 -12.91 13.33
C GLN A 797 0.57 -12.51 13.05
N ILE A 798 -0.02 -13.07 12.00
CA ILE A 798 -1.43 -12.81 11.63
C ILE A 798 -2.39 -13.04 12.82
N ALA A 799 -2.13 -14.07 13.65
CA ALA A 799 -2.97 -14.35 14.82
C ALA A 799 -2.87 -13.24 15.90
N ASP A 800 -1.69 -12.66 16.09
CA ASP A 800 -1.50 -11.52 16.99
C ASP A 800 -2.25 -10.30 16.45
N ILE A 801 -2.04 -9.98 15.16
CA ILE A 801 -2.65 -8.85 14.50
C ILE A 801 -4.17 -8.91 14.59
N ASN A 802 -4.78 -10.06 14.31
CA ASN A 802 -6.24 -10.22 14.37
C ASN A 802 -6.81 -10.18 15.80
N SER A 803 -5.97 -10.32 16.82
CA SER A 803 -6.40 -10.24 18.23
C SER A 803 -6.44 -8.82 18.78
N TRP A 804 -5.90 -7.83 18.04
CA TRP A 804 -5.86 -6.45 18.50
C TRP A 804 -7.24 -5.78 18.51
N THR A 805 -7.45 -4.95 19.53
CA THR A 805 -8.73 -4.25 19.81
C THR A 805 -8.55 -2.73 19.97
N ASN A 806 -7.47 -2.16 19.45
CA ASN A 806 -7.06 -0.76 19.62
C ASN A 806 -7.79 0.23 18.68
N TYR A 807 -9.11 0.08 18.50
CA TYR A 807 -9.89 0.89 17.54
C TYR A 807 -9.78 2.40 17.77
N ASN A 808 -9.63 2.84 19.03
CA ASN A 808 -9.51 4.26 19.38
C ASN A 808 -8.07 4.78 19.26
N GLU A 809 -7.08 3.89 19.08
CA GLU A 809 -5.63 4.15 19.13
C GLU A 809 -4.90 3.62 17.90
N LEU A 810 -5.43 3.88 16.70
CA LEU A 810 -4.89 3.37 15.44
C LEU A 810 -3.54 3.99 15.06
N SER A 811 -2.48 3.18 15.00
CA SER A 811 -1.12 3.64 14.70
C SER A 811 -0.86 3.83 13.20
N LEU A 812 0.01 4.78 12.85
CA LEU A 812 0.73 4.74 11.58
C LEU A 812 1.85 3.71 11.69
N PHE A 813 1.89 2.74 10.79
CA PHE A 813 2.96 1.76 10.70
C PHE A 813 3.99 2.17 9.64
N ILE A 814 5.27 2.08 9.99
CA ILE A 814 6.39 2.25 9.06
C ILE A 814 7.24 0.99 9.14
N THR A 815 7.25 0.18 8.09
CA THR A 815 7.83 -1.17 8.11
C THR A 815 8.97 -1.28 7.10
N ALA A 816 10.19 -1.06 7.59
CA ALA A 816 11.44 -1.22 6.84
C ALA A 816 11.87 -2.69 6.79
N THR A 817 11.13 -3.50 6.02
CA THR A 817 11.33 -4.96 5.93
C THR A 817 11.03 -5.52 4.53
N CYS A 818 11.09 -6.84 4.33
CA CYS A 818 10.75 -7.48 3.06
C CYS A 818 9.28 -7.94 3.04
N GLU A 819 8.57 -7.68 1.94
CA GLU A 819 7.28 -8.33 1.57
C GLU A 819 6.18 -8.34 2.66
N PHE A 820 6.17 -7.37 3.58
CA PHE A 820 5.19 -7.35 4.66
C PHE A 820 3.77 -7.04 4.16
N THR A 821 3.66 -6.30 3.05
CA THR A 821 2.40 -5.91 2.43
C THR A 821 2.38 -6.31 0.96
N ARG A 822 2.42 -7.61 0.69
CA ARG A 822 2.35 -8.17 -0.68
C ARG A 822 0.89 -8.24 -1.17
N TYR A 823 0.30 -7.07 -1.36
CA TYR A 823 -1.11 -6.86 -1.71
C TYR A 823 -1.52 -7.32 -3.11
N ASP A 824 -0.57 -7.74 -3.94
CA ASP A 824 -0.81 -8.16 -5.33
C ASP A 824 -0.87 -9.70 -5.50
N ASP A 825 -0.75 -10.49 -4.41
CA ASP A 825 -0.92 -11.94 -4.47
C ASP A 825 -2.34 -12.36 -4.05
N PRO A 826 -3.28 -12.60 -4.99
CA PRO A 826 -4.66 -12.95 -4.64
C PRO A 826 -4.79 -14.29 -3.91
N THR A 827 -3.72 -15.10 -3.84
CA THR A 827 -3.77 -16.42 -3.20
C THR A 827 -3.65 -16.36 -1.68
N ARG A 828 -3.41 -15.17 -1.11
CA ARG A 828 -3.21 -14.95 0.32
C ARG A 828 -3.40 -13.48 0.69
N VAL A 829 -3.72 -13.22 1.95
CA VAL A 829 -3.69 -11.87 2.53
C VAL A 829 -2.45 -11.78 3.43
N SER A 830 -1.60 -10.80 3.20
CA SER A 830 -0.35 -10.62 3.96
C SER A 830 -0.58 -10.01 5.35
N ALA A 831 0.38 -10.18 6.25
CA ALA A 831 0.33 -9.64 7.60
C ALA A 831 0.11 -8.12 7.60
N GLY A 832 0.78 -7.38 6.71
CA GLY A 832 0.58 -5.93 6.57
C GLY A 832 -0.82 -5.55 6.08
N GLU A 833 -1.44 -6.35 5.23
CA GLU A 833 -2.85 -6.15 4.87
C GLU A 833 -3.76 -6.40 6.07
N PHE A 834 -3.52 -7.46 6.87
CA PHE A 834 -4.29 -7.70 8.10
C PHE A 834 -4.17 -6.57 9.13
N VAL A 835 -3.03 -5.87 9.21
CA VAL A 835 -2.91 -4.67 10.06
C VAL A 835 -3.92 -3.60 9.62
N PHE A 836 -4.10 -3.40 8.32
CA PHE A 836 -5.08 -2.46 7.78
C PHE A 836 -6.51 -3.00 7.81
N LEU A 837 -6.71 -4.31 7.67
CA LEU A 837 -8.03 -4.95 7.56
C LEU A 837 -8.63 -5.39 8.91
N ASN A 838 -7.88 -5.30 10.02
CA ASN A 838 -8.40 -5.66 11.33
C ASN A 838 -9.71 -4.88 11.64
N GLU A 839 -10.74 -5.63 12.01
CA GLU A 839 -12.11 -5.15 12.30
C GLU A 839 -12.25 -4.38 13.61
N ASN A 840 -11.43 -4.71 14.62
CA ASN A 840 -11.50 -4.19 15.98
C ASN A 840 -10.32 -3.24 16.32
N GLY A 841 -9.43 -2.95 15.37
CA GLY A 841 -8.23 -2.15 15.61
C GLY A 841 -7.23 -2.17 14.45
N GLY A 842 -5.95 -2.34 14.79
CA GLY A 842 -4.84 -2.37 13.85
C GLY A 842 -4.22 -1.00 13.57
N GLY A 843 -3.84 -0.80 12.31
CA GLY A 843 -3.21 0.44 11.85
C GLY A 843 -4.20 1.31 11.07
N ILE A 844 -4.02 2.64 11.15
CA ILE A 844 -4.74 3.60 10.31
C ILE A 844 -4.18 3.64 8.89
N ALA A 845 -2.85 3.47 8.78
CA ALA A 845 -2.12 3.46 7.53
C ALA A 845 -0.78 2.73 7.70
N LEU A 846 -0.24 2.24 6.59
CA LEU A 846 1.09 1.64 6.51
C LEU A 846 1.91 2.33 5.43
N LEU A 847 3.14 2.73 5.76
CA LEU A 847 4.21 3.01 4.82
C LEU A 847 5.10 1.75 4.78
N SER A 848 4.85 0.87 3.82
CA SER A 848 5.32 -0.53 3.85
C SER A 848 5.81 -1.03 2.50
N THR A 849 6.44 -2.20 2.52
CA THR A 849 7.08 -2.81 1.36
C THR A 849 6.25 -3.89 0.69
N THR A 850 6.28 -3.90 -0.65
CA THR A 850 5.53 -4.84 -1.50
C THR A 850 6.38 -6.01 -2.00
N ARG A 851 7.70 -5.86 -1.96
CA ARG A 851 8.72 -6.81 -2.44
C ARG A 851 9.90 -6.87 -1.47
N ALA A 852 10.85 -7.77 -1.72
CA ALA A 852 12.09 -7.80 -0.97
C ALA A 852 12.90 -6.50 -1.19
N THR A 853 13.54 -6.02 -0.12
CA THR A 853 14.18 -4.70 -0.07
C THR A 853 15.62 -4.76 0.46
N PHE A 854 16.38 -3.70 0.22
CA PHE A 854 17.73 -3.56 0.78
C PHE A 854 17.72 -2.72 2.07
N ALA A 855 18.34 -3.22 3.15
CA ALA A 855 18.30 -2.59 4.46
C ALA A 855 18.86 -1.14 4.50
N SER A 856 19.88 -0.81 3.70
CA SER A 856 20.41 0.56 3.67
C SER A 856 19.47 1.55 2.99
N SER A 857 18.78 1.11 1.93
CA SER A 857 17.78 1.94 1.24
C SER A 857 16.53 2.11 2.10
N ASN A 858 16.18 1.11 2.92
CA ASN A 858 15.13 1.25 3.93
C ASN A 858 15.43 2.35 4.96
N LEU A 859 16.66 2.40 5.50
CA LEU A 859 17.05 3.47 6.42
C LEU A 859 16.95 4.84 5.74
N ALA A 860 17.41 4.98 4.50
CA ALA A 860 17.38 6.25 3.79
C ALA A 860 15.94 6.76 3.61
N LEU A 861 15.02 5.89 3.18
CA LEU A 861 13.60 6.23 3.02
C LEU A 861 12.93 6.53 4.37
N ASN A 862 13.18 5.72 5.39
CA ASN A 862 12.61 5.90 6.74
C ASN A 862 13.11 7.20 7.40
N MET A 863 14.39 7.52 7.22
CA MET A 863 14.95 8.80 7.67
C MET A 863 14.36 9.98 6.88
N ALA A 864 14.07 9.83 5.59
CA ALA A 864 13.41 10.86 4.78
C ALA A 864 11.98 11.16 5.24
N ILE A 865 11.26 10.16 5.76
CA ILE A 865 9.94 10.35 6.39
C ILE A 865 10.02 11.30 7.58
N TYR A 866 11.08 11.24 8.40
CA TYR A 866 11.21 12.10 9.58
C TYR A 866 11.91 13.43 9.33
N LYS A 867 13.03 13.45 8.60
CA LYS A 867 13.97 14.59 8.61
C LYS A 867 13.40 15.91 8.12
N ASN A 868 12.57 15.88 7.08
CA ASN A 868 12.05 17.09 6.46
C ASN A 868 10.61 16.90 5.96
N ASN A 869 9.80 16.13 6.69
CA ASN A 869 8.52 15.68 6.15
C ASN A 869 7.44 15.53 7.23
N ILE A 870 7.23 14.35 7.82
CA ILE A 870 6.03 14.05 8.61
C ILE A 870 5.78 15.04 9.77
N PHE A 871 6.80 15.63 10.38
CA PHE A 871 6.63 16.62 11.46
C PHE A 871 6.94 18.07 11.03
N GLN A 872 7.23 18.31 9.76
CA GLN A 872 7.54 19.62 9.23
C GLN A 872 6.30 20.26 8.60
N LYS A 873 5.93 21.46 9.08
CA LYS A 873 4.84 22.24 8.47
C LYS A 873 5.29 22.86 7.14
N ILE A 874 4.51 22.66 6.08
CA ILE A 874 4.68 23.34 4.79
C ILE A 874 3.57 24.39 4.68
N ASN A 875 3.95 25.66 4.51
CA ASN A 875 3.02 26.80 4.50
C ASN A 875 2.06 26.83 5.72
N GLY A 876 2.54 26.40 6.88
CA GLY A 876 1.78 26.37 8.13
C GLY A 876 0.92 25.12 8.36
N ASN A 877 0.87 24.18 7.41
CA ASN A 877 0.09 22.94 7.52
C ASN A 877 1.00 21.71 7.60
N TYR A 878 0.61 20.72 8.39
CA TYR A 878 1.25 19.40 8.35
C TYR A 878 0.88 18.64 7.07
N PRO A 879 1.79 17.80 6.53
CA PRO A 879 1.53 17.00 5.34
C PRO A 879 0.49 15.90 5.59
N CYS A 880 -0.25 15.52 4.54
CA CYS A 880 -1.03 14.29 4.55
C CYS A 880 -0.13 13.07 4.27
N PHE A 881 -0.59 11.84 4.54
CA PHE A 881 0.21 10.64 4.33
C PHE A 881 0.68 10.49 2.88
N GLY A 882 -0.14 10.90 1.91
CA GLY A 882 0.23 10.94 0.49
C GLY A 882 1.42 11.86 0.21
N ASP A 883 1.45 13.05 0.84
CA ASP A 883 2.60 13.97 0.74
C ASP A 883 3.84 13.37 1.38
N VAL A 884 3.67 12.70 2.53
CA VAL A 884 4.77 12.08 3.27
C VAL A 884 5.46 11.01 2.42
N ILE A 885 4.71 10.07 1.86
CA ILE A 885 5.32 9.00 1.06
C ILE A 885 5.94 9.55 -0.24
N MET A 886 5.25 10.44 -0.95
CA MET A 886 5.73 11.05 -2.20
C MET A 886 7.07 11.79 -1.99
N ASN A 887 7.13 12.66 -0.98
CA ASN A 887 8.34 13.45 -0.70
C ASN A 887 9.52 12.58 -0.21
N SER A 888 9.24 11.45 0.44
CA SER A 888 10.29 10.57 1.00
C SER A 888 11.00 9.73 -0.07
N LYS A 889 10.34 9.45 -1.20
CA LYS A 889 10.86 8.59 -2.28
C LYS A 889 12.10 9.14 -2.98
N VAL A 890 12.32 10.45 -2.93
CA VAL A 890 13.51 11.10 -3.52
C VAL A 890 14.83 10.50 -3.02
N LEU A 891 14.85 9.96 -1.79
CA LEU A 891 16.02 9.35 -1.17
C LEU A 891 15.94 7.81 -1.03
N GLY A 892 14.92 7.18 -1.63
CA GLY A 892 14.63 5.75 -1.46
C GLY A 892 15.51 4.79 -2.27
N GLY A 893 16.12 5.27 -3.36
CA GLY A 893 16.93 4.42 -4.25
C GLY A 893 16.15 3.20 -4.75
N ASN A 894 16.79 2.02 -4.82
CA ASN A 894 16.17 0.79 -5.36
C ASN A 894 14.92 0.28 -4.60
N ASN A 895 14.56 0.88 -3.45
CA ASN A 895 13.37 0.50 -2.69
C ASN A 895 12.20 1.47 -2.86
N ASP A 896 12.39 2.62 -3.51
CA ASP A 896 11.38 3.69 -3.59
C ASP A 896 10.03 3.19 -4.15
N SER A 897 10.08 2.51 -5.29
CA SER A 897 8.97 1.91 -6.02
C SER A 897 8.34 0.72 -5.29
N LYS A 898 9.04 0.15 -4.31
CA LYS A 898 8.54 -0.96 -3.49
C LYS A 898 7.91 -0.50 -2.18
N PHE A 899 8.04 0.78 -1.83
CA PHE A 899 7.42 1.38 -0.66
C PHE A 899 6.12 2.05 -1.05
N ILE A 900 4.98 1.58 -0.56
CA ILE A 900 3.67 2.16 -0.88
C ILE A 900 2.95 2.62 0.39
N LEU A 901 1.88 3.41 0.20
CA LEU A 901 0.95 3.76 1.26
C LEU A 901 -0.29 2.86 1.15
N ILE A 902 -0.51 2.03 2.17
CA ILE A 902 -1.83 1.43 2.42
C ILE A 902 -2.56 2.35 3.38
N GLY A 903 -3.71 2.85 2.97
CA GLY A 903 -4.47 3.86 3.70
C GLY A 903 -4.81 5.08 2.83
N ASP A 904 -5.47 6.05 3.47
CA ASP A 904 -5.99 7.23 2.79
C ASP A 904 -4.88 8.28 2.59
N PRO A 905 -4.53 8.64 1.34
CA PRO A 905 -3.48 9.62 1.06
C PRO A 905 -3.82 11.04 1.52
N ALA A 906 -5.11 11.37 1.66
CA ALA A 906 -5.58 12.68 2.09
C ALA A 906 -5.64 12.84 3.62
N LEU A 907 -5.48 11.74 4.37
CA LEU A 907 -5.47 11.74 5.83
C LEU A 907 -4.13 12.25 6.39
N LYS A 908 -4.16 12.85 7.58
CA LYS A 908 -2.98 13.36 8.30
C LYS A 908 -2.72 12.50 9.52
N LEU A 909 -1.48 12.49 10.01
CA LEU A 909 -1.20 11.98 11.36
C LEU A 909 -2.02 12.79 12.39
N ALA A 910 -2.38 12.17 13.51
CA ALA A 910 -3.12 12.80 14.60
C ALA A 910 -2.25 13.81 15.40
N TYR A 911 -1.84 14.89 14.74
CA TYR A 911 -1.05 15.96 15.35
C TYR A 911 -1.87 16.73 16.38
N THR A 912 -1.27 16.99 17.54
CA THR A 912 -1.82 17.87 18.57
C THR A 912 -1.75 19.34 18.15
N LYS A 913 -2.65 20.19 18.68
CA LYS A 913 -2.74 21.62 18.29
C LYS A 913 -2.14 22.60 19.30
N HIS A 914 -2.18 22.28 20.58
CA HIS A 914 -1.80 23.18 21.66
C HIS A 914 -0.56 22.73 22.43
N THR A 915 0.06 23.65 23.16
CA THR A 915 1.28 23.36 23.91
C THR A 915 1.09 23.53 25.42
N ALA A 916 1.43 22.50 26.19
CA ALA A 916 1.52 22.56 27.64
C ALA A 916 2.90 23.10 28.06
N VAL A 917 2.93 24.10 28.94
CA VAL A 917 4.17 24.74 29.39
C VAL A 917 4.24 24.72 30.91
N THR A 918 5.31 24.17 31.48
CA THR A 918 5.61 24.29 32.91
C THR A 918 5.96 25.74 33.23
N VAL A 919 5.36 26.30 34.29
CA VAL A 919 5.62 27.68 34.76
C VAL A 919 6.34 27.67 36.10
N LYS A 920 6.03 26.70 36.96
CA LYS A 920 6.55 26.66 38.33
C LYS A 920 6.71 25.23 38.80
N ILE A 921 7.81 24.96 39.50
CA ILE A 921 8.02 23.72 40.26
C ILE A 921 8.25 24.13 41.70
N ASN A 922 7.47 23.56 42.62
CA ASN A 922 7.44 23.92 44.03
C ASN A 922 7.20 25.44 44.22
N GLU A 923 8.14 26.14 44.86
CA GLU A 923 8.07 27.60 45.04
C GLU A 923 8.81 28.38 43.95
N HIS A 924 9.48 27.70 43.01
CA HIS A 924 10.39 28.30 42.03
C HIS A 924 9.76 28.42 40.64
N ILE A 925 9.82 29.62 40.06
CA ILE A 925 9.49 29.83 38.65
C ILE A 925 10.57 29.16 37.81
N VAL A 926 10.16 28.39 36.80
CA VAL A 926 11.13 27.70 35.93
C VAL A 926 11.85 28.71 35.03
N GLU A 927 13.17 28.53 34.88
CA GLU A 927 14.02 29.34 34.01
C GLU A 927 14.79 28.43 33.04
N GLU A 928 15.10 28.95 31.85
CA GLU A 928 15.90 28.23 30.86
C GLU A 928 17.32 27.97 31.40
N ASP A 929 17.86 26.78 31.15
CA ASP A 929 19.16 26.29 31.65
C ASP A 929 19.35 26.26 33.18
N VAL A 930 18.30 26.49 33.97
CA VAL A 930 18.32 26.35 35.44
C VAL A 930 17.65 25.04 35.83
N TYR A 931 18.43 24.15 36.44
CA TYR A 931 17.98 22.83 36.83
C TYR A 931 17.68 22.77 38.32
N ASP A 932 16.49 22.29 38.68
CA ASP A 932 16.13 21.97 40.07
C ASP A 932 16.21 20.46 40.33
N THR A 933 16.45 20.06 41.57
CA THR A 933 16.63 18.65 41.95
C THR A 933 15.40 18.10 42.65
N LEU A 934 14.79 17.06 42.08
CA LEU A 934 13.71 16.29 42.70
C LEU A 934 14.33 15.07 43.40
N GLN A 935 14.22 15.05 44.73
CA GLN A 935 14.81 14.02 45.60
C GLN A 935 13.77 12.96 45.95
N ALA A 936 14.21 11.72 46.24
CA ALA A 936 13.30 10.68 46.73
C ALA A 936 12.55 11.16 47.97
N LEU A 937 11.26 10.81 48.07
CA LEU A 937 10.32 11.17 49.14
C LEU A 937 9.95 12.65 49.27
N SER A 938 10.52 13.53 48.43
CA SER A 938 10.10 14.92 48.39
C SER A 938 8.72 15.07 47.75
N LYS A 939 7.86 15.92 48.33
CA LYS A 939 6.60 16.33 47.72
C LYS A 939 6.88 17.39 46.65
N VAL A 940 6.36 17.18 45.45
CA VAL A 940 6.56 18.04 44.29
C VAL A 940 5.22 18.61 43.84
N THR A 941 5.18 19.93 43.64
CA THR A 941 4.02 20.63 43.04
C THR A 941 4.45 21.23 41.70
N VAL A 942 3.68 20.99 40.64
CA VAL A 942 3.96 21.52 39.30
C VAL A 942 2.78 22.35 38.84
N GLU A 943 3.04 23.60 38.45
CA GLU A 943 2.05 24.52 37.88
C GLU A 943 2.43 24.81 36.42
N GLY A 944 1.44 24.85 35.54
CA GLY A 944 1.65 25.12 34.12
C GLY A 944 0.45 25.76 33.42
N ILE A 945 0.66 26.12 32.16
CA ILE A 945 -0.34 26.76 31.31
C ILE A 945 -0.46 26.09 29.95
N VAL A 946 -1.62 26.25 29.32
CA VAL A 946 -1.87 25.86 27.92
C VAL A 946 -1.70 27.08 27.03
N THR A 947 -0.96 26.91 25.94
CA THR A 947 -0.62 27.98 24.99
C THR A 947 -0.98 27.62 23.54
N ASP A 948 -1.20 28.65 22.73
CA ASP A 948 -1.26 28.52 21.28
C ASP A 948 0.14 28.34 20.67
N GLN A 949 0.21 28.14 19.35
CA GLN A 949 1.47 27.99 18.61
C GLN A 949 2.39 29.24 18.64
N TYR A 950 1.93 30.36 19.18
CA TYR A 950 2.69 31.61 19.34
C TYR A 950 3.11 31.84 20.79
N GLY A 951 2.81 30.92 21.71
CA GLY A 951 3.12 31.01 23.13
C GLY A 951 2.13 31.86 23.94
N ASN A 952 0.98 32.25 23.38
CA ASN A 952 -0.04 32.97 24.13
C ASN A 952 -0.89 32.00 24.94
N LYS A 953 -1.15 32.33 26.21
CA LYS A 953 -2.03 31.54 27.09
C LYS A 953 -3.46 31.49 26.55
N LEU A 954 -4.04 30.29 26.50
CA LEU A 954 -5.44 30.05 26.13
C LEU A 954 -6.36 30.13 27.36
N THR A 955 -6.91 31.32 27.63
CA THR A 955 -7.71 31.56 28.84
C THR A 955 -9.09 30.90 28.86
N ASP A 956 -9.52 30.31 27.75
CA ASP A 956 -10.80 29.63 27.56
C ASP A 956 -10.66 28.09 27.48
N PHE A 957 -9.43 27.58 27.56
CA PHE A 957 -9.19 26.14 27.56
C PHE A 957 -9.56 25.52 28.91
N ASN A 958 -10.56 24.64 28.93
CA ASN A 958 -10.97 23.87 30.10
C ASN A 958 -11.02 22.39 29.71
N GLY A 959 -10.41 21.52 30.50
CA GLY A 959 -10.24 20.11 30.13
C GLY A 959 -9.32 19.37 31.09
N LEU A 960 -8.58 18.39 30.58
CA LEU A 960 -7.68 17.55 31.37
C LEU A 960 -6.25 17.62 30.83
N VAL A 961 -5.28 17.60 31.75
CA VAL A 961 -3.87 17.31 31.46
C VAL A 961 -3.51 15.96 32.08
N PHE A 962 -2.74 15.18 31.35
CA PHE A 962 -2.20 13.86 31.70
C PHE A 962 -0.68 13.98 31.84
N PRO A 963 -0.17 14.43 33.00
CA PRO A 963 1.26 14.47 33.27
C PRO A 963 1.84 13.06 33.50
N THR A 964 2.98 12.80 32.87
CA THR A 964 3.83 11.63 33.16
C THR A 964 5.23 12.12 33.52
N VAL A 965 5.71 11.78 34.71
CA VAL A 965 7.06 12.11 35.17
C VAL A 965 7.94 10.87 34.98
N TYR A 966 8.98 11.00 34.17
CA TYR A 966 9.96 9.96 33.90
C TYR A 966 11.25 10.20 34.70
N ASP A 967 11.85 9.10 35.16
CA ASP A 967 13.22 9.12 35.66
C ASP A 967 14.21 9.42 34.51
N LYS A 968 15.49 9.49 34.87
CA LYS A 968 16.61 9.53 33.92
C LYS A 968 16.65 8.31 33.00
N PHE A 969 17.36 8.46 31.88
CA PHE A 969 17.63 7.36 30.97
C PHE A 969 18.24 6.14 31.70
N ALA A 970 17.68 4.97 31.42
CA ALA A 970 18.22 3.69 31.81
C ALA A 970 19.12 3.15 30.68
N GLU A 971 20.23 2.53 31.08
CA GLU A 971 21.13 1.81 30.17
C GLU A 971 20.68 0.35 30.07
N ILE A 972 20.36 -0.10 28.86
CA ILE A 972 19.99 -1.49 28.56
C ILE A 972 21.13 -2.14 27.79
N ILE A 973 21.54 -3.32 28.22
CA ILE A 973 22.55 -4.16 27.56
C ILE A 973 21.83 -5.35 26.94
N THR A 974 22.02 -5.56 25.65
CA THR A 974 21.41 -6.68 24.92
C THR A 974 22.11 -8.01 25.25
N TYR A 975 21.44 -9.13 24.98
CA TYR A 975 21.94 -10.49 25.26
C TYR A 975 23.09 -10.90 24.32
N GLY A 976 23.12 -10.38 23.10
CA GLY A 976 24.09 -10.71 22.08
C GLY A 976 23.90 -12.14 21.55
N ASP A 977 22.66 -12.51 21.27
CA ASP A 977 22.31 -13.86 20.81
C ASP A 977 22.83 -14.13 19.38
N GLU A 978 22.51 -13.26 18.40
CA GLU A 978 23.04 -13.34 17.03
C GLU A 978 24.27 -12.43 16.80
N SER A 979 24.35 -11.32 17.54
CA SER A 979 25.35 -10.26 17.37
C SER A 979 26.16 -10.00 18.66
N SER A 980 27.18 -9.13 18.61
CA SER A 980 27.87 -8.74 19.86
C SER A 980 26.94 -7.93 20.77
N PRO A 981 26.95 -8.15 22.11
CA PRO A 981 26.16 -7.34 23.04
C PRO A 981 26.37 -5.85 22.80
N THR A 982 25.28 -5.12 22.71
CA THR A 982 25.28 -3.66 22.49
C THR A 982 24.48 -2.97 23.59
N THR A 983 24.68 -1.67 23.70
CA THR A 983 24.05 -0.85 24.73
C THR A 983 23.23 0.25 24.09
N PHE A 984 22.03 0.49 24.61
CA PHE A 984 21.19 1.62 24.21
C PHE A 984 20.53 2.27 25.44
N LEU A 985 20.07 3.50 25.25
CA LEU A 985 19.41 4.28 26.30
C LEU A 985 17.91 4.37 26.05
N ILE A 986 17.11 4.22 27.11
CA ILE A 986 15.65 4.40 27.08
C ILE A 986 15.15 5.01 28.39
N ARG A 987 14.16 5.92 28.32
CA ARG A 987 13.40 6.38 29.49
C ARG A 987 12.19 5.47 29.70
N LYS A 988 12.40 4.35 30.39
CA LYS A 988 11.32 3.37 30.66
C LYS A 988 10.68 3.51 32.06
N ASN A 989 11.35 4.21 32.97
CA ASN A 989 10.95 4.28 34.37
C ASN A 989 10.01 5.47 34.59
N VAL A 990 8.73 5.19 34.85
CA VAL A 990 7.73 6.20 35.23
C VAL A 990 7.77 6.38 36.75
N LEU A 991 7.78 7.63 37.20
CA LEU A 991 7.79 8.02 38.61
C LEU A 991 6.44 8.53 39.09
N PHE A 992 5.67 9.11 38.18
CA PHE A 992 4.30 9.56 38.42
C PHE A 992 3.52 9.53 37.12
N ASN A 993 2.27 9.06 37.19
CA ASN A 993 1.30 9.12 36.10
C ASN A 993 -0.04 9.51 36.72
N GLY A 994 -0.66 10.60 36.25
CA GLY A 994 -1.90 11.10 36.84
C GLY A 994 -2.69 12.03 35.93
N LYS A 995 -3.76 12.61 36.47
CA LYS A 995 -4.63 13.56 35.76
C LYS A 995 -4.86 14.81 36.59
N ALA A 996 -4.90 15.96 35.93
CA ALA A 996 -5.31 17.21 36.56
C ALA A 996 -6.27 18.02 35.69
N ALA A 997 -7.14 18.78 36.35
CA ALA A 997 -8.08 19.66 35.67
C ALA A 997 -7.37 20.92 35.16
N ILE A 998 -7.62 21.26 33.89
CA ILE A 998 -7.24 22.53 33.31
C ILE A 998 -8.41 23.49 33.46
N ASN A 999 -8.18 24.65 34.10
CA ASN A 999 -9.17 25.70 34.27
C ASN A 999 -8.63 27.01 33.71
N ASN A 1000 -9.32 27.60 32.73
CA ASN A 1000 -8.91 28.84 32.05
C ASN A 1000 -7.44 28.80 31.56
N GLY A 1001 -7.03 27.66 31.02
CA GLY A 1001 -5.68 27.39 30.53
C GLY A 1001 -4.61 27.24 31.60
N GLU A 1002 -4.96 27.05 32.88
CA GLU A 1002 -4.02 26.77 33.96
C GLU A 1002 -4.24 25.36 34.50
N PHE A 1003 -3.16 24.67 34.85
CA PHE A 1003 -3.20 23.37 35.51
C PHE A 1003 -2.19 23.31 36.65
N MET A 1004 -2.49 22.46 37.63
CA MET A 1004 -1.60 22.15 38.74
C MET A 1004 -1.78 20.69 39.14
N PHE A 1005 -0.69 20.01 39.45
CA PHE A 1005 -0.71 18.67 40.03
C PHE A 1005 0.40 18.53 41.08
N GLU A 1006 0.18 17.59 42.00
CA GLU A 1006 1.11 17.25 43.07
C GLU A 1006 1.40 15.76 43.05
N PHE A 1007 2.60 15.39 43.45
CA PHE A 1007 2.99 13.99 43.66
C PHE A 1007 4.15 13.90 44.66
N ILE A 1008 4.40 12.71 45.21
CA ILE A 1008 5.58 12.45 46.03
C ILE A 1008 6.55 11.61 45.20
N MET A 1009 7.84 11.97 45.24
CA MET A 1009 8.88 11.23 44.55
C MET A 1009 9.05 9.83 45.16
N PRO A 1010 8.98 8.75 44.38
CA PRO A 1010 9.13 7.38 44.88
C PRO A 1010 10.46 7.13 45.59
N LYS A 1011 10.46 6.33 46.66
CA LYS A 1011 11.68 5.92 47.37
C LYS A 1011 12.62 5.06 46.51
N ASP A 1012 12.04 4.35 45.55
CA ASP A 1012 12.73 3.39 44.68
C ASP A 1012 13.44 4.03 43.48
N ILE A 1013 13.53 5.36 43.42
CA ILE A 1013 14.34 6.00 42.37
C ILE A 1013 15.82 5.60 42.51
N SER A 1014 16.52 5.60 41.39
CA SER A 1014 17.98 5.56 41.44
C SER A 1014 18.51 6.86 42.04
N TYR A 1015 19.21 6.79 43.17
CA TYR A 1015 19.79 7.96 43.85
C TYR A 1015 20.92 8.66 43.08
N LYS A 1016 21.36 8.09 41.95
CA LYS A 1016 22.29 8.78 41.04
C LYS A 1016 21.57 9.95 40.38
N TYR A 1017 22.18 11.12 40.44
CA TYR A 1017 21.68 12.31 39.76
C TYR A 1017 21.71 12.15 38.24
N GLY A 1018 20.61 12.49 37.57
CA GLY A 1018 20.50 12.53 36.11
C GLY A 1018 19.29 13.34 35.68
N ILE A 1019 19.22 13.68 34.39
CA ILE A 1019 18.14 14.51 33.84
C ILE A 1019 16.84 13.71 33.77
N GLY A 1020 15.80 14.19 34.45
CA GLY A 1020 14.43 13.67 34.38
C GLY A 1020 13.61 14.33 33.28
N ARG A 1021 12.35 13.90 33.14
CA ARG A 1021 11.41 14.52 32.20
C ARG A 1021 10.01 14.56 32.78
N ILE A 1022 9.29 15.67 32.58
CA ILE A 1022 7.84 15.72 32.67
C ILE A 1022 7.29 15.77 31.25
N SER A 1023 6.41 14.85 30.91
CA SER A 1023 5.70 14.80 29.63
C SER A 1023 4.23 15.12 29.86
N TYR A 1024 3.63 15.89 28.96
CA TYR A 1024 2.24 16.30 29.05
C TYR A 1024 1.49 15.88 27.79
N TYR A 1025 0.35 15.22 27.97
CA TYR A 1025 -0.73 15.22 27.00
C TYR A 1025 -1.91 16.01 27.59
N LEU A 1026 -2.69 16.72 26.78
CA LEU A 1026 -3.87 17.43 27.26
C LEU A 1026 -4.99 17.41 26.24
N ARG A 1027 -6.23 17.55 26.71
CA ARG A 1027 -7.41 17.66 25.85
C ARG A 1027 -8.53 18.45 26.49
N ASN A 1028 -9.43 18.94 25.63
CA ASN A 1028 -10.81 19.26 25.96
C ASN A 1028 -11.75 18.46 25.04
N ASP A 1029 -13.04 18.80 25.02
CA ASP A 1029 -14.06 18.09 24.22
C ASP A 1029 -13.88 18.18 22.70
N SER A 1030 -12.96 19.01 22.19
CA SER A 1030 -12.84 19.34 20.77
C SER A 1030 -11.41 19.30 20.20
N THR A 1031 -10.40 19.40 21.06
CA THR A 1031 -9.00 19.49 20.64
C THR A 1031 -8.04 19.08 21.75
N ASP A 1032 -6.80 18.80 21.35
CA ASP A 1032 -5.73 18.33 22.21
C ASP A 1032 -4.43 19.14 22.07
N GLY A 1033 -3.47 18.79 22.90
CA GLY A 1033 -2.16 19.42 23.01
C GLY A 1033 -1.15 18.48 23.65
N ASN A 1034 0.12 18.83 23.55
CA ASN A 1034 1.19 18.13 24.25
C ASN A 1034 2.27 19.12 24.72
N GLY A 1035 3.20 18.64 25.52
CA GLY A 1035 4.30 19.46 26.04
C GLY A 1035 5.30 18.60 26.78
N TYR A 1036 6.43 19.20 27.13
CA TYR A 1036 7.44 18.53 27.94
C TYR A 1036 8.27 19.54 28.74
N TYR A 1037 8.98 19.06 29.76
CA TYR A 1037 9.94 19.84 30.55
C TYR A 1037 11.07 18.94 31.05
N GLU A 1038 12.33 19.30 30.76
CA GLU A 1038 13.53 18.49 31.08
C GLU A 1038 14.58 19.22 31.94
N ASN A 1039 14.33 20.46 32.36
CA ASN A 1039 15.23 21.18 33.28
C ASN A 1039 15.01 20.73 34.74
N ILE A 1040 14.97 19.41 34.96
CA ILE A 1040 14.90 18.76 36.27
C ILE A 1040 16.00 17.70 36.39
N ILE A 1041 16.62 17.63 37.56
CA ILE A 1041 17.52 16.56 37.95
C ILE A 1041 16.79 15.64 38.92
N ILE A 1042 16.83 14.33 38.68
CA ILE A 1042 16.28 13.33 39.58
C ILE A 1042 17.43 12.58 40.25
N GLY A 1043 17.44 12.57 41.57
CA GLY A 1043 18.44 11.86 42.37
C GLY A 1043 18.53 12.37 43.80
N GLY A 1044 19.31 11.68 44.62
CA GLY A 1044 19.38 11.96 46.05
C GLY A 1044 18.11 11.57 46.82
N PHE A 1045 18.13 11.84 48.11
CA PHE A 1045 17.09 11.48 49.08
C PHE A 1045 16.78 12.70 49.94
N ASP A 1046 15.52 12.93 50.27
CA ASP A 1046 15.11 14.00 51.19
C ASP A 1046 15.32 13.54 52.64
N ASP A 1047 16.36 14.06 53.28
CA ASP A 1047 16.69 13.76 54.69
C ASP A 1047 15.64 14.29 55.68
N GLU A 1048 14.70 15.14 55.24
CA GLU A 1048 13.63 15.73 56.05
C GLU A 1048 12.25 15.09 55.79
N ALA A 1049 12.16 14.04 54.95
CA ALA A 1049 10.92 13.35 54.64
C ALA A 1049 10.23 12.75 55.89
N GLU A 1050 8.91 12.88 55.97
CA GLU A 1050 8.10 12.29 57.05
C GLU A 1050 8.13 10.75 56.98
N GLU A 1051 8.04 10.04 58.12
CA GLU A 1051 8.04 8.57 58.10
C GLU A 1051 6.64 8.02 57.82
N ASP A 1052 6.50 7.20 56.77
CA ASP A 1052 5.32 6.34 56.56
C ASP A 1052 5.65 4.87 56.85
N ASN A 1053 4.78 4.21 57.61
CA ASN A 1053 4.86 2.79 57.97
C ASN A 1053 3.52 2.05 57.78
N GLN A 1054 2.52 2.67 57.13
CA GLN A 1054 1.26 2.01 56.76
C GLN A 1054 1.32 1.61 55.29
N GLY A 1055 0.77 0.46 54.93
CA GLY A 1055 0.63 0.07 53.52
C GLY A 1055 -0.72 0.52 52.95
N PRO A 1056 -0.91 0.45 51.62
CA PRO A 1056 -2.12 0.93 50.96
C PRO A 1056 -3.41 0.24 51.43
N ASP A 1057 -4.50 1.00 51.48
CA ASP A 1057 -5.86 0.46 51.58
C ASP A 1057 -6.30 -0.07 50.21
N ILE A 1058 -6.72 -1.34 50.15
CA ILE A 1058 -7.10 -2.03 48.91
C ILE A 1058 -8.54 -2.52 49.02
N VAL A 1059 -9.40 -2.12 48.07
CA VAL A 1059 -10.77 -2.63 47.94
C VAL A 1059 -10.93 -3.30 46.58
N LEU A 1060 -11.16 -4.61 46.57
CA LEU A 1060 -11.28 -5.43 45.36
C LEU A 1060 -12.74 -5.72 45.01
N TYR A 1061 -13.03 -5.68 43.71
CA TYR A 1061 -14.27 -6.12 43.09
C TYR A 1061 -13.96 -6.88 41.81
N MET A 1062 -14.93 -7.66 41.33
CA MET A 1062 -14.88 -8.28 40.01
C MET A 1062 -16.04 -7.74 39.17
N ASN A 1063 -15.74 -7.26 37.96
CA ASN A 1063 -16.60 -6.57 37.01
C ASN A 1063 -17.15 -5.21 37.50
N ASP A 1064 -17.84 -5.20 38.64
CA ASP A 1064 -18.47 -4.00 39.17
C ASP A 1064 -18.49 -3.96 40.71
N THR A 1065 -18.82 -2.78 41.26
CA THR A 1065 -18.84 -2.53 42.72
C THR A 1065 -19.94 -3.26 43.50
N THR A 1066 -20.81 -4.02 42.82
CA THR A 1066 -21.85 -4.85 43.44
C THR A 1066 -21.39 -6.28 43.72
N PHE A 1067 -20.26 -6.69 43.14
CA PHE A 1067 -19.65 -8.00 43.36
C PHE A 1067 -19.23 -8.21 44.80
N VAL A 1068 -19.55 -9.38 45.35
CA VAL A 1068 -19.12 -9.80 46.70
C VAL A 1068 -18.23 -11.02 46.60
N SER A 1069 -17.16 -11.08 47.41
CA SER A 1069 -16.28 -12.24 47.47
C SER A 1069 -17.06 -13.56 47.62
N GLY A 1070 -16.82 -14.50 46.70
CA GLY A 1070 -17.50 -15.78 46.55
C GLY A 1070 -18.57 -15.81 45.46
N ASP A 1071 -18.92 -14.65 44.87
CA ASP A 1071 -19.87 -14.55 43.77
C ASP A 1071 -19.31 -15.20 42.48
N ILE A 1072 -20.21 -15.47 41.54
CA ILE A 1072 -19.91 -16.10 40.26
C ILE A 1072 -19.51 -15.07 39.20
N THR A 1073 -18.68 -15.48 38.25
CA THR A 1073 -18.30 -14.69 37.07
C THR A 1073 -18.08 -15.59 35.85
N ASP A 1074 -17.91 -15.01 34.66
CA ASP A 1074 -17.52 -15.71 33.43
C ASP A 1074 -16.02 -16.02 33.36
N ARG A 1075 -15.55 -16.46 32.20
CA ARG A 1075 -14.13 -16.77 31.94
C ARG A 1075 -13.27 -15.54 31.63
N ASN A 1076 -13.86 -14.36 31.42
CA ASN A 1076 -13.16 -13.13 31.02
C ASN A 1076 -13.55 -11.92 31.90
N PRO A 1077 -13.38 -11.99 33.22
CA PRO A 1077 -13.87 -10.94 34.11
C PRO A 1077 -12.90 -9.75 34.25
N ASP A 1078 -13.42 -8.59 34.60
CA ASP A 1078 -12.61 -7.39 34.88
C ASP A 1078 -12.26 -7.27 36.37
N LEU A 1079 -10.98 -7.20 36.71
CA LEU A 1079 -10.56 -6.81 38.06
C LEU A 1079 -10.73 -5.31 38.25
N LEU A 1080 -11.52 -4.91 39.24
CA LEU A 1080 -11.64 -3.52 39.66
C LEU A 1080 -11.10 -3.36 41.09
N ALA A 1081 -10.03 -2.58 41.26
CA ALA A 1081 -9.42 -2.33 42.56
C ALA A 1081 -9.32 -0.83 42.85
N PHE A 1082 -9.89 -0.38 43.98
CA PHE A 1082 -9.75 0.97 44.49
C PHE A 1082 -8.62 1.01 45.51
N LEU A 1083 -7.63 1.88 45.26
CA LEU A 1083 -6.43 1.98 46.08
C LEU A 1083 -6.36 3.37 46.71
N TYR A 1084 -6.00 3.42 48.00
CA TYR A 1084 -5.76 4.67 48.72
C TYR A 1084 -4.52 4.51 49.61
N ASP A 1085 -3.66 5.52 49.60
CA ASP A 1085 -2.54 5.66 50.54
C ASP A 1085 -2.21 7.15 50.74
N GLU A 1086 -1.87 7.57 51.97
CA GLU A 1086 -1.56 8.98 52.26
C GLU A 1086 -0.30 9.46 51.51
N SER A 1087 0.67 8.56 51.34
CA SER A 1087 1.90 8.82 50.60
C SER A 1087 1.78 8.55 49.10
N GLY A 1088 0.67 7.97 48.66
CA GLY A 1088 0.42 7.59 47.27
C GLY A 1088 0.89 6.19 46.91
N ILE A 1089 0.42 5.71 45.77
CA ILE A 1089 0.66 4.34 45.28
C ILE A 1089 1.95 4.31 44.44
N ASN A 1090 2.82 3.33 44.70
CA ASN A 1090 4.03 3.11 43.91
C ASN A 1090 3.72 2.29 42.66
N THR A 1091 3.79 2.94 41.50
CA THR A 1091 3.65 2.31 40.18
C THR A 1091 4.97 2.18 39.44
N THR A 1092 6.09 2.50 40.08
CA THR A 1092 7.36 2.69 39.35
C THR A 1092 8.00 1.42 38.84
N GLY A 1093 7.72 0.27 39.48
CA GLY A 1093 8.37 -1.01 39.19
C GLY A 1093 9.90 -1.02 39.33
N ASN A 1094 10.50 0.06 39.86
CA ASN A 1094 11.96 0.22 39.96
C ASN A 1094 12.55 -0.49 41.18
N GLY A 1095 11.74 -0.68 42.22
CA GLY A 1095 12.08 -1.47 43.39
C GLY A 1095 11.97 -2.96 43.08
N ILE A 1096 13.01 -3.74 43.43
CA ILE A 1096 12.98 -5.20 43.28
C ILE A 1096 11.81 -5.76 44.11
N GLY A 1097 10.77 -6.22 43.43
CA GLY A 1097 9.60 -6.86 44.05
C GLY A 1097 8.51 -5.90 44.53
N HIS A 1098 8.58 -4.60 44.17
CA HIS A 1098 7.60 -3.58 44.55
C HIS A 1098 6.52 -3.32 43.48
N ASP A 1099 6.30 -4.28 42.58
CA ASP A 1099 5.22 -4.21 41.60
C ASP A 1099 3.84 -4.39 42.23
N ILE A 1100 2.83 -3.75 41.64
CA ILE A 1100 1.42 -4.11 41.80
C ILE A 1100 1.21 -5.46 41.13
N LEU A 1101 0.97 -6.49 41.94
CA LEU A 1101 0.98 -7.88 41.50
C LEU A 1101 -0.34 -8.56 41.83
N ALA A 1102 -1.05 -9.00 40.78
CA ALA A 1102 -2.20 -9.90 40.90
C ALA A 1102 -1.75 -11.36 40.68
N ILE A 1103 -2.16 -12.27 41.54
CA ILE A 1103 -1.90 -13.72 41.39
C ILE A 1103 -3.21 -14.48 41.59
N ILE A 1104 -3.54 -15.34 40.64
CA ILE A 1104 -4.67 -16.28 40.74
C ILE A 1104 -4.20 -17.61 41.33
N ASP A 1105 -4.91 -18.12 42.32
CA ASP A 1105 -4.71 -19.43 42.97
C ASP A 1105 -3.31 -19.68 43.56
N GLU A 1106 -2.59 -18.61 43.87
CA GLU A 1106 -1.17 -18.64 44.24
C GLU A 1106 -0.26 -19.29 43.18
N ASP A 1107 -0.76 -19.54 41.96
CA ASP A 1107 0.03 -20.06 40.86
C ASP A 1107 0.89 -18.93 40.29
N GLN A 1108 2.21 -19.08 40.45
CA GLN A 1108 3.19 -18.12 39.93
C GLN A 1108 3.14 -18.00 38.39
N ASN A 1109 2.56 -18.99 37.68
CA ASN A 1109 2.33 -18.91 36.24
C ASN A 1109 1.11 -18.05 35.89
N MET A 1110 0.23 -17.75 36.86
CA MET A 1110 -0.93 -16.86 36.72
C MET A 1110 -0.70 -15.56 37.52
N SER A 1111 0.48 -14.97 37.32
CA SER A 1111 0.90 -13.72 37.96
C SER A 1111 0.92 -12.59 36.93
N TYR A 1112 0.30 -11.47 37.27
CA TYR A 1112 0.10 -10.31 36.38
C TYR A 1112 0.68 -9.05 37.04
N ASN A 1113 1.60 -8.37 36.35
CA ASN A 1113 2.12 -7.06 36.77
C ASN A 1113 1.15 -5.98 36.26
N LEU A 1114 0.57 -5.23 37.20
CA LEU A 1114 -0.52 -4.30 36.94
C LEU A 1114 -0.13 -2.83 37.14
N ASN A 1115 1.17 -2.50 37.21
CA ASN A 1115 1.63 -1.12 37.42
C ASN A 1115 1.04 -0.13 36.41
N ASP A 1116 0.96 -0.54 35.14
CA ASP A 1116 0.45 0.29 34.05
C ASP A 1116 -1.08 0.40 33.99
N TYR A 1117 -1.79 -0.41 34.78
CA TYR A 1117 -3.26 -0.45 34.83
C TYR A 1117 -3.83 0.37 36.00
N TYR A 1118 -2.97 0.91 36.88
CA TYR A 1118 -3.36 1.85 37.90
C TYR A 1118 -3.38 3.27 37.35
N GLU A 1119 -4.48 3.97 37.62
CA GLU A 1119 -4.66 5.36 37.25
C GLU A 1119 -5.10 6.19 38.45
N ALA A 1120 -4.36 7.26 38.76
CA ALA A 1120 -4.68 8.15 39.86
C ALA A 1120 -5.90 9.03 39.55
N ASP A 1121 -6.73 9.30 40.56
CA ASP A 1121 -7.91 10.15 40.44
C ASP A 1121 -7.55 11.59 40.06
N ILE A 1122 -8.51 12.30 39.46
CA ILE A 1122 -8.33 13.70 39.04
C ILE A 1122 -7.91 14.56 40.23
N ASN A 1123 -6.79 15.27 40.08
CA ASN A 1123 -6.18 16.13 41.10
C ASN A 1123 -5.76 15.38 42.38
N SER A 1124 -5.49 14.08 42.31
CA SER A 1124 -5.01 13.29 43.45
C SER A 1124 -3.84 12.38 43.06
N PHE A 1125 -2.85 12.28 43.95
CA PHE A 1125 -1.81 11.24 43.88
C PHE A 1125 -2.01 10.14 44.94
N GLN A 1126 -2.95 10.34 45.87
CA GLN A 1126 -3.18 9.48 47.04
C GLN A 1126 -4.13 8.32 46.75
N GLN A 1127 -4.97 8.44 45.73
CA GLN A 1127 -5.96 7.43 45.38
C GLN A 1127 -6.14 7.30 43.88
N GLY A 1128 -6.62 6.14 43.48
CA GLY A 1128 -6.89 5.82 42.10
C GLY A 1128 -7.59 4.47 41.95
N VAL A 1129 -7.80 4.12 40.70
CA VAL A 1129 -8.46 2.89 40.30
C VAL A 1129 -7.51 2.07 39.46
N LEU A 1130 -7.45 0.78 39.74
CA LEU A 1130 -6.82 -0.21 38.88
C LEU A 1130 -7.93 -1.02 38.20
N ASN A 1131 -7.85 -1.13 36.87
CA ASN A 1131 -8.77 -1.94 36.07
C ASN A 1131 -7.98 -2.91 35.19
N TYR A 1132 -8.22 -4.22 35.30
CA TYR A 1132 -7.50 -5.22 34.52
C TYR A 1132 -8.44 -6.32 33.99
N PRO A 1133 -8.58 -6.49 32.67
CA PRO A 1133 -9.39 -7.55 32.08
C PRO A 1133 -8.65 -8.89 32.13
N PHE A 1134 -9.18 -9.87 32.87
CA PHE A 1134 -8.72 -11.25 32.77
C PHE A 1134 -9.31 -11.93 31.52
N SER A 1135 -8.62 -12.95 31.02
CA SER A 1135 -9.08 -13.73 29.86
C SER A 1135 -8.84 -15.22 30.05
N ASN A 1136 -9.80 -16.03 29.61
CA ASN A 1136 -9.71 -17.50 29.58
C ASN A 1136 -9.39 -18.14 30.94
N LEU A 1137 -10.01 -17.68 32.02
CA LEU A 1137 -9.92 -18.36 33.32
C LEU A 1137 -10.61 -19.74 33.25
N ASP A 1138 -10.04 -20.72 33.95
CA ASP A 1138 -10.58 -22.08 34.03
C ASP A 1138 -11.93 -22.10 34.78
N ASP A 1139 -12.79 -23.09 34.53
CA ASP A 1139 -14.03 -23.23 35.31
C ASP A 1139 -13.73 -23.72 36.74
N GLY A 1140 -14.30 -23.07 37.75
CA GLY A 1140 -14.16 -23.48 39.14
C GLY A 1140 -13.98 -22.32 40.12
N PRO A 1141 -13.77 -22.64 41.41
CA PRO A 1141 -13.46 -21.64 42.42
C PRO A 1141 -12.02 -21.15 42.25
N HIS A 1142 -11.83 -19.84 42.32
CA HIS A 1142 -10.54 -19.16 42.24
C HIS A 1142 -10.35 -18.19 43.42
N VAL A 1143 -9.09 -17.93 43.74
CA VAL A 1143 -8.69 -16.89 44.70
C VAL A 1143 -7.73 -15.93 44.01
N LEU A 1144 -8.14 -14.67 43.84
CA LEU A 1144 -7.25 -13.58 43.47
C LEU A 1144 -6.57 -13.03 44.71
N SER A 1145 -5.26 -12.81 44.63
CA SER A 1145 -4.52 -11.96 45.57
C SER A 1145 -3.95 -10.75 44.83
N LEU A 1146 -4.16 -9.54 45.36
CA LEU A 1146 -3.56 -8.31 44.84
C LEU A 1146 -2.64 -7.72 45.89
N ARG A 1147 -1.35 -7.62 45.59
CA ARG A 1147 -0.35 -6.93 46.43
C ARG A 1147 -0.03 -5.57 45.84
N VAL A 1148 -0.09 -4.53 46.66
CA VAL A 1148 0.15 -3.13 46.29
C VAL A 1148 1.15 -2.52 47.27
N TRP A 1149 2.01 -1.63 46.77
CA TRP A 1149 3.01 -0.90 47.54
C TRP A 1149 2.72 0.60 47.53
N ASP A 1150 2.97 1.28 48.65
CA ASP A 1150 3.02 2.73 48.70
C ASP A 1150 4.40 3.26 48.21
N ILE A 1151 4.52 4.58 48.10
CA ILE A 1151 5.76 5.28 47.71
C ILE A 1151 6.92 5.07 48.72
N TYR A 1152 6.63 4.71 49.98
CA TYR A 1152 7.61 4.49 51.06
C TYR A 1152 8.10 3.04 51.20
N ASN A 1153 7.56 2.14 50.35
CA ASN A 1153 7.80 0.70 50.31
C ASN A 1153 7.13 -0.11 51.43
N ASN A 1154 5.97 0.34 51.90
CA ASN A 1154 5.04 -0.45 52.70
C ASN A 1154 4.06 -1.16 51.76
N SER A 1155 3.74 -2.43 52.01
CA SER A 1155 2.80 -3.20 51.20
C SER A 1155 1.58 -3.67 51.97
N SER A 1156 0.48 -3.80 51.23
CA SER A 1156 -0.73 -4.49 51.63
C SER A 1156 -1.08 -5.56 50.59
N THR A 1157 -1.75 -6.63 51.04
CA THR A 1157 -2.33 -7.64 50.15
C THR A 1157 -3.80 -7.81 50.47
N ALA A 1158 -4.65 -7.70 49.45
CA ALA A 1158 -6.05 -8.05 49.54
C ALA A 1158 -6.34 -9.34 48.76
N TYR A 1159 -7.43 -10.01 49.13
CA TYR A 1159 -7.86 -11.27 48.52
C TYR A 1159 -9.31 -11.14 48.06
N LEU A 1160 -9.63 -11.76 46.93
CA LEU A 1160 -10.98 -11.86 46.39
C LEU A 1160 -11.24 -13.30 45.94
N GLU A 1161 -12.20 -13.96 46.58
CA GLU A 1161 -12.68 -15.28 46.15
C GLU A 1161 -13.75 -15.09 45.07
N PHE A 1162 -13.77 -15.93 44.04
CA PHE A 1162 -14.80 -15.92 43.00
C PHE A 1162 -14.95 -17.31 42.36
N VAL A 1163 -16.06 -17.56 41.66
CA VAL A 1163 -16.29 -18.84 40.97
C VAL A 1163 -16.55 -18.59 39.50
N VAL A 1164 -15.65 -19.08 38.64
CA VAL A 1164 -15.79 -19.02 37.19
C VAL A 1164 -16.74 -20.12 36.73
N MET A 1165 -17.77 -19.76 35.97
CA MET A 1165 -18.72 -20.69 35.38
C MET A 1165 -18.90 -20.41 33.88
N SER A 1166 -18.80 -21.45 33.06
CA SER A 1166 -19.04 -21.34 31.61
C SER A 1166 -20.44 -20.79 31.30
N GLU A 1167 -20.53 -19.89 30.32
CA GLU A 1167 -21.78 -19.28 29.85
C GLU A 1167 -22.77 -20.27 29.19
N ASN A 1168 -22.31 -21.48 28.84
CA ASN A 1168 -23.11 -22.43 28.07
C ASN A 1168 -24.31 -22.97 28.85
N ASP A 1169 -24.18 -23.13 30.17
CA ASP A 1169 -25.24 -23.63 31.06
C ASP A 1169 -25.86 -22.48 31.86
N LEU A 1170 -27.17 -22.22 31.73
CA LEU A 1170 -27.85 -21.21 32.57
C LEU A 1170 -27.93 -21.73 34.02
N VAL A 1171 -27.37 -20.98 34.96
CA VAL A 1171 -27.36 -21.29 36.40
C VAL A 1171 -28.02 -20.14 37.17
N ILE A 1172 -28.78 -20.48 38.22
CA ILE A 1172 -29.24 -19.51 39.22
C ILE A 1172 -28.94 -19.99 40.64
N GLU A 1173 -28.39 -19.11 41.46
CA GLU A 1173 -28.02 -19.40 42.85
C GLU A 1173 -28.44 -18.26 43.80
N ASN A 1174 -28.28 -18.48 45.11
CA ASN A 1174 -28.56 -17.51 46.17
C ASN A 1174 -29.94 -16.84 46.08
N LEU A 1175 -30.97 -17.60 45.68
CA LEU A 1175 -32.32 -17.09 45.56
C LEU A 1175 -32.89 -16.68 46.93
N ILE A 1176 -33.01 -15.38 47.13
CA ILE A 1176 -33.54 -14.79 48.34
C ILE A 1176 -34.69 -13.84 48.05
N ASN A 1177 -35.45 -13.54 49.11
CA ASN A 1177 -36.38 -12.43 49.10
C ASN A 1177 -36.11 -11.54 50.32
N TYR A 1178 -36.16 -10.23 50.14
CA TYR A 1178 -35.93 -9.27 51.22
C TYR A 1178 -36.88 -8.06 51.13
N PRO A 1179 -37.47 -7.60 52.26
CA PRO A 1179 -37.43 -8.21 53.59
C PRO A 1179 -38.13 -9.57 53.65
N ASN A 1180 -37.65 -10.49 54.50
CA ASN A 1180 -38.31 -11.75 54.81
C ASN A 1180 -38.10 -12.08 56.30
N PRO A 1181 -39.14 -12.06 57.16
CA PRO A 1181 -40.55 -11.84 56.84
C PRO A 1181 -40.89 -10.42 56.34
N PHE A 1182 -41.95 -10.28 55.53
CA PHE A 1182 -42.45 -8.97 55.10
C PHE A 1182 -43.89 -8.66 55.54
N ILE A 1183 -44.22 -7.37 55.56
CA ILE A 1183 -45.51 -6.81 56.03
C ILE A 1183 -46.27 -6.09 54.89
N THR A 1184 -45.55 -5.45 53.97
CA THR A 1184 -46.13 -4.65 52.88
C THR A 1184 -45.64 -5.06 51.50
N GLN A 1185 -44.33 -5.29 51.35
CA GLN A 1185 -43.71 -5.72 50.10
C GLN A 1185 -42.41 -6.48 50.37
N THR A 1186 -41.99 -7.32 49.43
CA THR A 1186 -40.67 -7.96 49.36
C THR A 1186 -40.14 -7.84 47.94
N SER A 1187 -38.82 -7.89 47.77
CA SER A 1187 -38.19 -8.09 46.46
C SER A 1187 -37.59 -9.49 46.38
N PHE A 1188 -37.53 -10.07 45.19
CA PHE A 1188 -36.78 -11.29 44.90
C PHE A 1188 -35.48 -10.93 44.19
N VAL A 1189 -34.38 -11.57 44.60
CA VAL A 1189 -33.04 -11.41 44.03
C VAL A 1189 -32.40 -12.80 43.99
N PHE A 1190 -31.67 -13.08 42.92
CA PHE A 1190 -30.87 -14.28 42.69
C PHE A 1190 -29.62 -13.90 41.89
N ASP A 1191 -28.58 -14.72 42.02
CA ASP A 1191 -27.35 -14.64 41.24
C ASP A 1191 -27.50 -15.53 39.99
N HIS A 1192 -26.88 -15.15 38.87
CA HIS A 1192 -26.93 -15.87 37.59
C HIS A 1192 -25.65 -15.66 36.79
N ASN A 1193 -25.28 -16.61 35.92
CA ASN A 1193 -24.04 -16.57 35.13
C ASN A 1193 -24.23 -15.94 33.72
N GLN A 1194 -25.12 -14.96 33.58
CA GLN A 1194 -25.50 -14.40 32.26
C GLN A 1194 -25.60 -12.87 32.33
N SER A 1195 -24.44 -12.21 32.45
CA SER A 1195 -24.36 -10.75 32.42
C SER A 1195 -24.62 -10.21 31.00
N GLY A 1196 -25.24 -9.04 30.87
CA GLY A 1196 -25.52 -8.36 29.60
C GLY A 1196 -26.58 -9.02 28.69
N GLN A 1197 -27.16 -10.14 29.10
CA GLN A 1197 -28.14 -10.90 28.30
C GLN A 1197 -29.58 -10.72 28.79
N ASP A 1198 -30.53 -10.79 27.85
CA ASP A 1198 -31.97 -10.78 28.14
C ASP A 1198 -32.41 -12.11 28.79
N LEU A 1199 -32.96 -12.02 30.01
CA LEU A 1199 -33.48 -13.15 30.78
C LEU A 1199 -34.98 -13.02 31.04
N ASP A 1200 -35.76 -14.03 30.65
CA ASP A 1200 -37.16 -14.16 31.00
C ASP A 1200 -37.29 -14.82 32.39
N VAL A 1201 -37.78 -14.07 33.38
CA VAL A 1201 -37.93 -14.53 34.78
C VAL A 1201 -39.39 -14.74 35.13
N LYS A 1202 -39.70 -15.94 35.65
CA LYS A 1202 -41.01 -16.34 36.15
C LYS A 1202 -40.94 -16.73 37.61
N ILE A 1203 -41.64 -15.97 38.47
CA ILE A 1203 -41.76 -16.25 39.91
C ILE A 1203 -43.16 -16.75 40.22
N GLN A 1204 -43.27 -17.96 40.76
CA GLN A 1204 -44.53 -18.57 41.18
C GLN A 1204 -44.55 -18.76 42.70
N ILE A 1205 -45.57 -18.22 43.36
CA ILE A 1205 -45.70 -18.24 44.82
C ILE A 1205 -46.85 -19.16 45.22
N PHE A 1206 -46.60 -20.09 46.12
CA PHE A 1206 -47.53 -21.14 46.55
C PHE A 1206 -47.76 -21.08 48.06
N ALA A 1207 -48.99 -21.34 48.48
CA ALA A 1207 -49.27 -21.64 49.89
C ALA A 1207 -48.72 -23.02 50.28
N MET A 1208 -48.59 -23.28 51.59
CA MET A 1208 -48.07 -24.56 52.11
C MET A 1208 -48.90 -25.79 51.72
N ASP A 1209 -50.15 -25.60 51.28
CA ASP A 1209 -51.04 -26.65 50.76
C ASP A 1209 -50.85 -26.90 49.25
N GLY A 1210 -49.89 -26.22 48.60
CA GLY A 1210 -49.57 -26.34 47.18
C GLY A 1210 -50.42 -25.47 46.25
N ARG A 1211 -51.36 -24.68 46.78
CA ARG A 1211 -52.18 -23.78 45.97
C ARG A 1211 -51.35 -22.59 45.46
N LEU A 1212 -51.35 -22.35 44.15
CA LEU A 1212 -50.72 -21.19 43.51
C LEU A 1212 -51.46 -19.90 43.94
N ILE A 1213 -50.69 -18.91 44.36
CA ILE A 1213 -51.16 -17.64 44.93
C ILE A 1213 -50.90 -16.48 43.96
N LYS A 1214 -49.71 -16.45 43.36
CA LYS A 1214 -49.29 -15.39 42.46
C LYS A 1214 -48.33 -15.94 41.42
N THR A 1215 -48.44 -15.47 40.19
CA THR A 1215 -47.37 -15.57 39.18
C THR A 1215 -46.90 -14.17 38.80
N ILE A 1216 -45.58 -13.98 38.74
CA ILE A 1216 -44.91 -12.77 38.27
C ILE A 1216 -44.06 -13.18 37.09
N GLU A 1217 -44.23 -12.53 35.94
CA GLU A 1217 -43.42 -12.74 34.75
C GLU A 1217 -42.81 -11.38 34.37
N THR A 1218 -41.50 -11.33 34.21
CA THR A 1218 -40.75 -10.13 33.85
C THR A 1218 -39.57 -10.51 32.97
N ARG A 1219 -39.12 -9.59 32.11
CA ARG A 1219 -37.85 -9.69 31.42
C ARG A 1219 -36.86 -8.74 32.09
N ILE A 1220 -35.62 -9.17 32.27
CA ILE A 1220 -34.52 -8.39 32.84
C ILE A 1220 -33.31 -8.49 31.90
N ASN A 1221 -32.50 -7.43 31.84
CA ASN A 1221 -31.18 -7.45 31.20
C ASN A 1221 -30.19 -6.98 32.28
N PRO A 1222 -29.59 -7.92 33.05
CA PRO A 1222 -28.73 -7.56 34.17
C PRO A 1222 -27.36 -7.14 33.65
N GLU A 1223 -26.86 -5.97 34.08
CA GLU A 1223 -25.51 -5.48 33.73
C GLU A 1223 -24.39 -6.25 34.44
N GLY A 1224 -24.73 -7.14 35.39
CA GLY A 1224 -23.81 -7.98 36.15
C GLY A 1224 -24.42 -9.34 36.48
N TYR A 1225 -23.77 -10.11 37.36
CA TYR A 1225 -24.14 -11.49 37.71
C TYR A 1225 -25.24 -11.61 38.77
N LYS A 1226 -25.90 -10.50 39.11
CA LYS A 1226 -26.98 -10.43 40.09
C LYS A 1226 -28.23 -9.79 39.49
N SER A 1227 -29.37 -10.45 39.65
CA SER A 1227 -30.63 -9.94 39.11
C SER A 1227 -31.07 -8.63 39.79
N PRO A 1228 -31.68 -7.68 39.04
CA PRO A 1228 -32.29 -6.51 39.65
C PRO A 1228 -33.48 -6.92 40.54
N PRO A 1229 -33.78 -6.17 41.63
CA PRO A 1229 -34.81 -6.56 42.58
C PRO A 1229 -36.23 -6.63 41.99
N ILE A 1230 -36.82 -7.83 41.90
CA ILE A 1230 -38.17 -8.05 41.39
C ILE A 1230 -39.20 -7.90 42.52
N LYS A 1231 -39.95 -6.80 42.52
CA LYS A 1231 -40.84 -6.41 43.63
C LYS A 1231 -42.18 -7.15 43.63
N TRP A 1232 -42.65 -7.53 44.81
CA TRP A 1232 -44.01 -8.04 45.05
C TRP A 1232 -44.66 -7.40 46.29
N ASN A 1233 -45.93 -7.05 46.16
CA ASN A 1233 -46.72 -6.31 47.15
C ASN A 1233 -47.60 -7.21 48.05
N GLY A 1234 -47.42 -8.53 48.00
CA GLY A 1234 -48.20 -9.48 48.81
C GLY A 1234 -49.68 -9.64 48.38
N LEU A 1235 -50.01 -9.29 47.14
CA LEU A 1235 -51.33 -9.54 46.55
C LEU A 1235 -51.32 -10.82 45.69
N ASN A 1236 -52.45 -11.52 45.61
CA ASN A 1236 -52.65 -12.62 44.66
C ASN A 1236 -52.99 -12.10 43.25
N ASP A 1237 -53.18 -13.01 42.28
CA ASP A 1237 -53.52 -12.63 40.90
C ASP A 1237 -54.85 -11.87 40.74
N ASN A 1238 -55.76 -11.97 41.72
CA ASN A 1238 -57.03 -11.24 41.74
C ASN A 1238 -56.95 -9.90 42.50
N GLY A 1239 -55.74 -9.45 42.89
CA GLY A 1239 -55.52 -8.21 43.61
C GLY A 1239 -55.92 -8.25 45.10
N ALA A 1240 -56.26 -9.42 45.65
CA ALA A 1240 -56.56 -9.59 47.07
C ALA A 1240 -55.30 -9.88 47.88
N ARG A 1241 -55.22 -9.34 49.10
CA ARG A 1241 -54.11 -9.64 50.03
C ARG A 1241 -54.09 -11.10 50.42
N ILE A 1242 -52.90 -11.68 50.47
CA ILE A 1242 -52.68 -13.04 50.95
C ILE A 1242 -52.84 -13.10 52.48
N ALA A 1243 -53.07 -14.28 53.04
CA ALA A 1243 -53.15 -14.45 54.50
C ALA A 1243 -51.76 -14.48 55.15
N LYS A 1244 -51.64 -14.07 56.42
CA LYS A 1244 -50.40 -14.29 57.18
C LYS A 1244 -50.00 -15.78 57.17
N GLY A 1245 -48.73 -16.08 56.94
CA GLY A 1245 -48.24 -17.45 56.89
C GLY A 1245 -46.95 -17.64 56.10
N PHE A 1246 -46.52 -18.90 56.02
CA PHE A 1246 -45.40 -19.36 55.20
C PHE A 1246 -45.89 -19.62 53.77
N TYR A 1247 -45.07 -19.25 52.80
CA TYR A 1247 -45.26 -19.55 51.39
C TYR A 1247 -43.95 -20.09 50.81
N ILE A 1248 -44.07 -20.88 49.75
CA ILE A 1248 -42.95 -21.38 48.96
C ILE A 1248 -43.00 -20.63 47.64
N TYR A 1249 -41.88 -20.11 47.16
CA TYR A 1249 -41.83 -19.51 45.84
C TYR A 1249 -40.77 -20.23 44.99
N ARG A 1250 -41.07 -20.36 43.70
CA ARG A 1250 -40.18 -20.90 42.67
C ARG A 1250 -39.83 -19.80 41.70
N VAL A 1251 -38.56 -19.61 41.41
CA VAL A 1251 -38.09 -18.77 40.31
C VAL A 1251 -37.63 -19.68 39.19
N THR A 1252 -38.06 -19.40 37.97
CA THR A 1252 -37.59 -20.02 36.74
C THR A 1252 -37.07 -18.93 35.83
N VAL A 1253 -35.83 -19.06 35.39
CA VAL A 1253 -35.16 -18.11 34.49
C VAL A 1253 -34.92 -18.82 33.16
N ARG A 1254 -35.07 -18.11 32.06
CA ARG A 1254 -34.88 -18.63 30.70
C ARG A 1254 -34.12 -17.63 29.85
N LYS A 1255 -33.08 -18.09 29.15
CA LYS A 1255 -32.34 -17.32 28.12
C LYS A 1255 -32.98 -17.48 26.73
N GLU A 1256 -32.56 -16.66 25.76
CA GLU A 1256 -33.18 -16.62 24.42
C GLU A 1256 -33.09 -17.94 23.64
N ASP A 1257 -32.02 -18.72 23.83
CA ASP A 1257 -31.85 -20.03 23.19
C ASP A 1257 -32.76 -21.14 23.76
N GLY A 1258 -33.52 -20.82 24.82
CA GLY A 1258 -34.49 -21.70 25.45
C GLY A 1258 -33.99 -22.49 26.66
N ALA A 1259 -32.72 -22.39 27.05
CA ALA A 1259 -32.25 -23.03 28.29
C ALA A 1259 -32.89 -22.40 29.53
N THR A 1260 -33.19 -23.23 30.53
CA THR A 1260 -33.91 -22.82 31.74
C THR A 1260 -33.21 -23.27 33.00
N ALA A 1261 -33.12 -22.38 34.00
CA ALA A 1261 -32.73 -22.71 35.36
C ALA A 1261 -33.89 -22.45 36.33
N GLN A 1262 -33.95 -23.18 37.44
CA GLN A 1262 -34.98 -22.98 38.45
C GLN A 1262 -34.44 -23.20 39.87
N ASP A 1263 -34.96 -22.42 40.81
CA ASP A 1263 -34.67 -22.56 42.24
C ASP A 1263 -35.93 -22.26 43.07
N VAL A 1264 -35.98 -22.77 44.30
CA VAL A 1264 -37.13 -22.73 45.20
C VAL A 1264 -36.72 -22.29 46.58
N SER A 1265 -37.38 -21.27 47.11
CA SER A 1265 -37.13 -20.77 48.47
C SER A 1265 -38.43 -20.44 49.20
N LYS A 1266 -38.32 -19.99 50.46
CA LYS A 1266 -39.46 -19.80 51.37
C LYS A 1266 -39.56 -18.36 51.80
N LEU A 1267 -40.79 -17.84 51.83
CA LEU A 1267 -41.08 -16.51 52.33
C LEU A 1267 -42.14 -16.54 53.43
N VAL A 1268 -42.14 -15.51 54.28
CA VAL A 1268 -43.06 -15.35 55.40
C VAL A 1268 -43.77 -14.00 55.29
N PHE A 1269 -45.10 -14.02 55.28
CA PHE A 1269 -45.93 -12.83 55.32
C PHE A 1269 -46.59 -12.68 56.70
N LEU A 1270 -46.43 -11.52 57.33
CA LEU A 1270 -46.81 -11.34 58.75
C LEU A 1270 -48.11 -10.61 59.01
N ARG A 1271 -48.80 -10.09 57.97
CA ARG A 1271 -49.93 -9.17 58.16
C ARG A 1271 -51.29 -9.78 57.86
#